data_AF-A0A1H3CWI1-F1
#
_entry.id   AF-A0A1H3CWI1-F1
#
_cell.length_a   1.000
_cell.length_b   1.000
_cell.length_c   1.000
_cell.angle_alpha   90.00
_cell.angle_beta   90.00
_cell.angle_gamma   90.00
#
_symmetry.space_group_name_H-M   'P 1'
#
loop_
_entity.id
_entity.type
_entity.pdbx_description
1 polymer ?
#
loop_
_entity_poly.entity_id
_entity_poly.type
_entity_poly.pdbx_seq_one_letter_code
_entity_poly.pdbx_strand_id
1 'polypeptide(L)'
;MAGRKKIALLMGQADEYYQAQFVEGFTSKAFENDIDVVIFGSYLKYQNSRVREIGETSIFSLVPYEEFDAVAVMADTLQSPGLSDSLEEIIHERCNCPVIFVDKESKYFPSIFPNHYEDAKKLVNHLIEEHGYTDIAYLTGKAWHQYSRQRLQGFIDAMSEHGLNVGKERVFYGDFWYTSGENLGDRLIKKGGKLPQAIACANDCMAIGLATALTDGGLRIPEDIAVIGYDSMEEGRYSPAPITSVKLPARAMGVHALENLLDWMNGREAKPFTELGEFFRGSSCGCTKQVNEIDTKYRQQWPTDTSHNSVFSSYNHLDEDLVIQNDFDSLTRTVFSYVFQIRDFESFSICLNDKWKEKAKAMSGTIEESRLTPEKLSETDRYFSRKMMHVIACRPEHLNCDRVSDEVYFDRDLVIPRLGMEREKPEAFFITPMHFEDSVFGYAVLSYTEPKSYKKSYRFWLHSVMRGLENFRRYDELITINKKLEASIIRDPLTGIYNYNGFLRQTEETINMNPLKGGEQIGVFAIDIKNLSKINNDDGRKAGDNAIINVSRSLGEVFSKGSVFCMGNGEMVAIEVMKDADVQGELEKRFKQLDEKIEEYNASLPEGSRHVKVYYGTADGQPKTRDDYERLVNLALSRKNGQKINFQRLSADGLDDNQIQEATIVNSILDENKINYHFQPIINARTGEIYAYEALMRADTNPYIQPLLVIKYAEIFGRLYDIEYATFNNVLNYVMKHNDEFKQGAKIFINSIPGQRLNKVDLKKIYDMTSGTSDRLVVEFTEQSEIDDDELNDMKQEYESLGFETAVDDYGTGYSNVSNLLRYMPKYVKIDRALLANIQDSPQKQHFVKDIIEFSHDNDILALAEGIETSEEIATVIGLGIDLIQGYYTARPSDIIIKEIDPDIKAEIIKYSRARDEEDARRIYVAGREARISIPRLIKDGFNIISITSGEVTHRDLVITGVPGDDAQIGVEIGSGYKGRILLENCTFSGRKHPAAIDIAEDCEVVISVSGENKLMDGGIRVASTSTLIFEGDGKLAINVTGKEAFGIGNDMGSYHGDLVFDQDGLIDITINASKGIAIGSGLGGHTSIRRGVYKLNLMGQQCVGFGSIEGNIEPLISNCAFEVKSTAINAVGIGSFTGNCDTMIEHSSVNMDFFGSDVVLVGSKKSDKLNISIFSAAFTMKARAHDITAIGSGTAAPTNINIDYLATKIDIEGSQTDFFRGVDSGVKVRVSNSRTEGCIVTNLEDREYDGVMDYKIWDSTVSINRNGQMISDHIWTGS
;
A
#
# COMPACT_ATOMS: atom_id res chain seq x y z
N MET A 1 -23.04 54.89 -3.92
CA MET A 1 -21.87 55.20 -3.07
C MET A 1 -20.81 54.21 -3.50
N ALA A 2 -19.64 54.67 -3.95
CA ALA A 2 -18.62 53.79 -4.50
C ALA A 2 -18.04 52.94 -3.36
N GLY A 3 -17.98 51.62 -3.55
CA GLY A 3 -17.36 50.70 -2.58
C GLY A 3 -15.87 51.00 -2.42
N ARG A 4 -15.26 50.53 -1.33
CA ARG A 4 -13.81 50.64 -1.10
C ARG A 4 -13.06 49.98 -2.27
N LYS A 5 -11.99 50.63 -2.73
CA LYS A 5 -11.15 50.09 -3.80
C LYS A 5 -10.49 48.79 -3.37
N LYS A 6 -10.34 47.85 -4.30
CA LYS A 6 -9.77 46.52 -4.10
C LYS A 6 -8.58 46.31 -5.03
N ILE A 7 -7.45 45.87 -4.49
CA ILE A 7 -6.27 45.51 -5.29
C ILE A 7 -5.93 44.04 -5.06
N ALA A 8 -5.75 43.28 -6.14
CA ALA A 8 -5.28 41.90 -6.06
C ALA A 8 -3.74 41.86 -6.02
N LEU A 9 -3.18 41.04 -5.13
CA LEU A 9 -1.75 40.73 -5.08
C LEU A 9 -1.56 39.22 -5.24
N LEU A 10 -0.82 38.81 -6.27
CA LEU A 10 -0.58 37.41 -6.62
C LEU A 10 0.87 37.05 -6.28
N MET A 11 1.08 36.02 -5.46
CA MET A 11 2.42 35.65 -4.99
C MET A 11 2.52 34.19 -4.53
N GLY A 12 3.74 33.69 -4.32
CA GLY A 12 4.01 32.41 -3.68
C GLY A 12 4.55 32.58 -2.26
N GLN A 13 3.96 31.85 -1.30
CA GLN A 13 4.43 31.72 0.08
C GLN A 13 4.73 33.06 0.80
N ALA A 14 3.69 33.68 1.35
CA ALA A 14 3.77 35.06 1.84
C ALA A 14 4.52 35.24 3.18
N ASP A 15 4.82 34.16 3.91
CA ASP A 15 5.54 34.21 5.20
C ASP A 15 7.08 34.27 5.05
N GLU A 16 7.62 34.08 3.85
CA GLU A 16 9.05 34.26 3.62
C GLU A 16 9.48 35.73 3.79
N TYR A 17 10.71 35.94 4.24
CA TYR A 17 11.18 37.26 4.66
C TYR A 17 11.02 38.35 3.58
N TYR A 18 11.42 38.06 2.35
CA TYR A 18 11.34 39.01 1.23
C TYR A 18 9.89 39.37 0.88
N GLN A 19 9.06 38.34 0.71
CA GLN A 19 7.62 38.40 0.47
C GLN A 19 6.90 39.17 1.57
N ALA A 20 7.16 38.85 2.84
CA ALA A 20 6.56 39.49 3.99
C ALA A 20 6.91 40.98 4.07
N GLN A 21 8.16 41.35 3.78
CA GLN A 21 8.59 42.75 3.73
C GLN A 21 7.92 43.51 2.58
N PHE A 22 7.81 42.89 1.40
CA PHE A 22 7.07 43.46 0.28
C PHE A 22 5.60 43.69 0.63
N VAL A 23 4.92 42.68 1.20
CA VAL A 23 3.53 42.76 1.63
C VAL A 23 3.33 43.84 2.68
N GLU A 24 4.22 43.95 3.68
CA GLU A 24 4.20 45.01 4.69
C GLU A 24 4.28 46.41 4.05
N GLY A 25 5.21 46.63 3.11
CA GLY A 25 5.32 47.89 2.38
C GLY A 25 4.08 48.21 1.52
N PHE A 26 3.62 47.21 0.76
CA PHE A 26 2.48 47.33 -0.14
C PHE A 26 1.18 47.63 0.62
N THR A 27 0.89 46.85 1.66
CA THR A 27 -0.31 47.02 2.51
C THR A 27 -0.25 48.30 3.33
N SER A 28 0.92 48.72 3.82
CA SER A 28 1.09 50.01 4.52
C SER A 28 0.62 51.16 3.65
N LYS A 29 1.07 51.19 2.39
CA LYS A 29 0.69 52.24 1.45
C LYS A 29 -0.78 52.13 1.01
N ALA A 30 -1.33 50.91 0.94
CA ALA A 30 -2.74 50.70 0.60
C ALA A 30 -3.66 51.21 1.70
N PHE A 31 -3.31 50.93 2.96
CA PHE A 31 -4.10 51.35 4.11
C PHE A 31 -4.09 52.86 4.30
N GLU A 32 -2.98 53.54 4.00
CA GLU A 32 -2.91 55.02 3.93
C GLU A 32 -3.94 55.63 2.95
N ASN A 33 -4.33 54.88 1.92
CA ASN A 33 -5.23 55.32 0.86
C ASN A 33 -6.65 54.72 0.98
N ASP A 34 -6.98 54.08 2.10
CA ASP A 34 -8.26 53.38 2.35
C ASP A 34 -8.58 52.34 1.26
N ILE A 35 -7.62 51.44 0.97
CA ILE A 35 -7.73 50.39 -0.06
C ILE A 35 -7.60 49.01 0.59
N ASP A 36 -8.49 48.09 0.22
CA ASP A 36 -8.37 46.68 0.60
C ASP A 36 -7.42 45.94 -0.34
N VAL A 37 -6.57 45.08 0.23
CA VAL A 37 -5.64 44.25 -0.54
C VAL A 37 -6.08 42.79 -0.43
N VAL A 38 -6.29 42.11 -1.56
CA VAL A 38 -6.63 40.68 -1.59
C VAL A 38 -5.46 39.91 -2.16
N ILE A 39 -4.81 39.13 -1.30
CA ILE A 39 -3.57 38.43 -1.57
C ILE A 39 -3.91 36.97 -1.86
N PHE A 40 -3.76 36.56 -3.11
CA PHE A 40 -3.90 35.17 -3.53
C PHE A 40 -2.52 34.52 -3.52
N GLY A 41 -2.31 33.62 -2.56
CA GLY A 41 -1.01 33.05 -2.27
C GLY A 41 -1.00 31.53 -2.39
N SER A 42 -0.02 30.95 -3.11
CA SER A 42 0.23 29.52 -2.99
C SER A 42 0.74 29.18 -1.59
N TYR A 43 0.43 27.98 -1.12
CA TYR A 43 0.86 27.47 0.18
C TYR A 43 2.38 27.26 0.21
N LEU A 44 2.97 26.79 -0.89
CA LEU A 44 4.42 26.73 -1.13
C LEU A 44 4.78 27.36 -2.47
N LYS A 45 5.94 28.02 -2.54
CA LYS A 45 6.44 28.64 -3.80
C LYS A 45 6.94 27.61 -4.82
N TYR A 46 7.32 26.41 -4.35
CA TYR A 46 7.87 25.32 -5.16
C TYR A 46 7.38 23.96 -4.65
N GLN A 47 7.18 23.02 -5.57
CA GLN A 47 6.72 21.65 -5.30
C GLN A 47 7.57 20.64 -6.07
N ASN A 48 7.80 19.47 -5.48
CA ASN A 48 8.59 18.38 -6.08
C ASN A 48 7.79 17.46 -7.02
N SER A 49 6.47 17.64 -7.12
CA SER A 49 5.62 16.77 -7.92
C SER A 49 4.57 17.56 -8.69
N ARG A 50 4.36 17.17 -9.95
CA ARG A 50 3.34 17.77 -10.82
C ARG A 50 1.92 17.68 -10.26
N VAL A 51 1.61 16.65 -9.46
CA VAL A 51 0.27 16.48 -8.87
C VAL A 51 0.02 17.55 -7.80
N ARG A 52 0.98 17.79 -6.91
CA ARG A 52 0.91 18.87 -5.90
C ARG A 52 0.91 20.27 -6.51
N GLU A 53 1.60 20.47 -7.62
CA GLU A 53 1.54 21.75 -8.35
C GLU A 53 0.11 22.11 -8.76
N ILE A 54 -0.74 21.13 -9.10
CA ILE A 54 -2.14 21.38 -9.47
C ILE A 54 -2.92 21.97 -8.28
N GLY A 55 -2.83 21.36 -7.10
CA GLY A 55 -3.53 21.85 -5.92
C GLY A 55 -3.00 23.20 -5.42
N GLU A 56 -1.69 23.42 -5.46
CA GLU A 56 -1.05 24.71 -5.12
C GLU A 56 -1.50 25.86 -6.02
N THR A 57 -1.52 25.64 -7.32
CA THR A 57 -1.82 26.67 -8.31
C THR A 57 -3.32 26.89 -8.51
N SER A 58 -4.16 26.00 -7.97
CA SER A 58 -5.61 26.09 -8.06
C SER A 58 -6.16 27.44 -7.60
N ILE A 59 -5.55 28.06 -6.58
CA ILE A 59 -5.99 29.32 -6.00
C ILE A 59 -6.05 30.48 -7.00
N PHE A 60 -5.19 30.47 -8.02
CA PHE A 60 -5.15 31.54 -9.02
C PHE A 60 -6.33 31.48 -9.99
N SER A 61 -6.95 30.31 -10.15
CA SER A 61 -8.20 30.18 -10.92
C SER A 61 -9.40 30.85 -10.22
N LEU A 62 -9.31 31.10 -8.91
CA LEU A 62 -10.37 31.70 -8.10
C LEU A 62 -10.51 33.22 -8.32
N VAL A 63 -9.48 33.87 -8.87
CA VAL A 63 -9.36 35.32 -8.88
C VAL A 63 -10.41 35.96 -9.81
N PRO A 64 -11.33 36.79 -9.30
CA PRO A 64 -12.26 37.55 -10.14
C PRO A 64 -11.57 38.81 -10.68
N TYR A 65 -10.68 38.65 -11.68
CA TYR A 65 -9.85 39.73 -12.23
C TYR A 65 -10.64 40.98 -12.65
N GLU A 66 -11.89 40.80 -13.07
CA GLU A 66 -12.79 41.85 -13.53
C GLU A 66 -13.31 42.75 -12.38
N GLU A 67 -13.22 42.30 -11.13
CA GLU A 67 -13.75 42.96 -9.93
C GLU A 67 -12.71 43.78 -9.16
N PHE A 68 -11.46 43.80 -9.62
CA PHE A 68 -10.36 44.53 -8.99
C PHE A 68 -10.04 45.84 -9.69
N ASP A 69 -9.66 46.86 -8.91
CA ASP A 69 -9.27 48.17 -9.42
C ASP A 69 -7.82 48.19 -9.93
N ALA A 70 -6.98 47.28 -9.43
CA ALA A 70 -5.61 47.06 -9.89
C ALA A 70 -5.12 45.65 -9.51
N VAL A 71 -4.07 45.16 -10.20
CA VAL A 71 -3.46 43.86 -9.95
C VAL A 71 -1.93 44.01 -9.83
N ALA A 72 -1.34 43.39 -8.82
CA ALA A 72 0.11 43.25 -8.65
C ALA A 72 0.50 41.77 -8.68
N VAL A 73 1.58 41.43 -9.38
CA VAL A 73 2.08 40.05 -9.48
C VAL A 73 3.55 40.00 -9.05
N MET A 74 3.85 39.30 -7.95
CA MET A 74 5.22 38.94 -7.58
C MET A 74 5.65 37.70 -8.36
N ALA A 75 5.94 37.88 -9.64
CA ALA A 75 6.03 36.78 -10.60
C ALA A 75 7.20 35.82 -10.36
N ASP A 76 8.33 36.28 -9.81
CA ASP A 76 9.48 35.41 -9.48
C ASP A 76 9.21 34.48 -8.29
N THR A 77 8.20 34.80 -7.47
CA THR A 77 7.76 33.95 -6.36
C THR A 77 6.86 32.79 -6.82
N LEU A 78 6.38 32.83 -8.07
CA LEU A 78 5.48 31.85 -8.67
C LEU A 78 6.27 30.83 -9.51
N GLN A 79 7.05 29.98 -8.83
CA GLN A 79 8.06 29.12 -9.48
C GLN A 79 7.53 27.81 -10.07
N SER A 80 6.21 27.56 -9.99
CA SER A 80 5.62 26.40 -10.68
C SER A 80 5.83 26.54 -12.21
N PRO A 81 6.33 25.49 -12.90
CA PRO A 81 6.68 25.58 -14.32
C PRO A 81 5.52 26.09 -15.19
N GLY A 82 5.74 27.19 -15.90
CA GLY A 82 4.75 27.79 -16.81
C GLY A 82 3.64 28.63 -16.14
N LEU A 83 3.50 28.59 -14.81
CA LEU A 83 2.41 29.29 -14.10
C LEU A 83 2.47 30.81 -14.29
N SER A 84 3.65 31.42 -14.08
CA SER A 84 3.78 32.86 -14.19
C SER A 84 3.44 33.36 -15.61
N ASP A 85 3.77 32.57 -16.63
CA ASP A 85 3.50 32.94 -18.03
C ASP A 85 2.02 32.74 -18.37
N SER A 86 1.38 31.68 -17.87
CA SER A 86 -0.06 31.46 -18.05
C SER A 86 -0.91 32.50 -17.32
N LEU A 87 -0.51 32.90 -16.11
CA LEU A 87 -1.21 33.97 -15.37
C LEU A 87 -1.07 35.32 -16.08
N GLU A 88 0.08 35.60 -16.67
CA GLU A 88 0.27 36.81 -17.47
C GLU A 88 -0.70 36.86 -18.67
N GLU A 89 -0.90 35.75 -19.37
CA GLU A 89 -1.87 35.64 -20.47
C GLU A 89 -3.31 35.82 -19.97
N ILE A 90 -3.69 35.14 -18.88
CA ILE A 90 -5.03 35.25 -18.29
C ILE A 90 -5.33 36.69 -17.85
N ILE A 91 -4.36 37.37 -17.22
CA ILE A 91 -4.52 38.75 -16.77
C ILE A 91 -4.67 39.69 -17.98
N HIS A 92 -3.90 39.47 -19.06
CA HIS A 92 -4.01 40.24 -20.30
C HIS A 92 -5.40 40.13 -20.95
N GLU A 93 -6.01 38.95 -20.90
CA GLU A 93 -7.34 38.72 -21.47
C GLU A 93 -8.49 39.21 -20.59
N ARG A 94 -8.35 39.15 -19.26
CA ARG A 94 -9.46 39.35 -18.32
C ARG A 94 -9.43 40.66 -17.51
N CYS A 95 -8.27 41.23 -17.21
CA CYS A 95 -8.19 42.47 -16.41
C CYS A 95 -8.27 43.71 -17.31
N ASN A 96 -9.19 44.62 -16.97
CA ASN A 96 -9.32 45.95 -17.58
C ASN A 96 -8.71 47.06 -16.70
N CYS A 97 -7.89 46.66 -15.74
CA CYS A 97 -7.33 47.44 -14.66
C CYS A 97 -5.81 47.65 -14.85
N PRO A 98 -5.18 48.64 -14.19
CA PRO A 98 -3.72 48.73 -14.14
C PRO A 98 -3.10 47.49 -13.50
N VAL A 99 -2.07 46.94 -14.15
CA VAL A 99 -1.35 45.75 -13.70
C VAL A 99 0.13 46.08 -13.56
N ILE A 100 0.75 45.64 -12.46
CA ILE A 100 2.20 45.73 -12.26
C ILE A 100 2.80 44.34 -12.02
N PHE A 101 3.88 44.05 -12.73
CA PHE A 101 4.70 42.88 -12.45
C PHE A 101 5.89 43.30 -11.58
N VAL A 102 6.23 42.45 -10.62
CA VAL A 102 7.31 42.65 -9.66
C VAL A 102 8.27 41.48 -9.80
N ASP A 103 9.56 41.80 -9.86
CA ASP A 103 10.66 40.85 -9.92
C ASP A 103 10.77 39.98 -11.19
N LYS A 104 9.92 40.20 -12.19
CA LYS A 104 10.02 39.53 -13.50
C LYS A 104 9.53 40.46 -14.60
N GLU A 105 10.17 40.40 -15.76
CA GLU A 105 9.78 41.17 -16.93
C GLU A 105 8.50 40.59 -17.53
N SER A 106 7.52 41.45 -17.75
CA SER A 106 6.27 41.13 -18.40
C SER A 106 6.29 41.58 -19.87
N LYS A 107 5.71 40.75 -20.72
CA LYS A 107 5.46 41.00 -22.15
C LYS A 107 4.43 42.11 -22.36
N TYR A 108 3.43 42.18 -21.49
CA TYR A 108 2.26 43.06 -21.67
C TYR A 108 2.20 44.23 -20.69
N PHE A 109 2.80 44.10 -19.51
CA PHE A 109 2.60 45.02 -18.39
C PHE A 109 3.92 45.64 -17.91
N PRO A 110 3.89 46.83 -17.32
CA PRO A 110 5.09 47.42 -16.76
C PRO A 110 5.60 46.59 -15.59
N SER A 111 6.92 46.49 -15.48
CA SER A 111 7.60 45.70 -14.47
C SER A 111 8.53 46.56 -13.62
N ILE A 112 8.60 46.26 -12.32
CA ILE A 112 9.60 46.83 -11.41
C ILE A 112 10.57 45.76 -10.95
N PHE A 113 11.83 46.16 -10.79
CA PHE A 113 12.91 45.27 -10.42
C PHE A 113 13.83 45.92 -9.40
N PRO A 114 14.39 45.15 -8.46
CA PRO A 114 15.54 45.57 -7.70
C PRO A 114 16.78 45.68 -8.60
N ASN A 115 17.65 46.66 -8.32
CA ASN A 115 18.88 46.85 -9.09
C ASN A 115 19.96 45.86 -8.65
N HIS A 116 19.98 44.69 -9.27
CA HIS A 116 20.95 43.65 -8.92
C HIS A 116 22.37 43.91 -9.42
N TYR A 117 22.53 44.72 -10.47
CA TYR A 117 23.85 45.01 -11.05
C TYR A 117 24.70 45.86 -10.08
N GLU A 118 24.17 46.99 -9.61
CA GLU A 118 24.91 47.89 -8.72
C GLU A 118 25.21 47.23 -7.37
N ASP A 119 24.27 46.45 -6.84
CA ASP A 119 24.46 45.76 -5.56
C ASP A 119 25.48 44.61 -5.66
N ALA A 120 25.48 43.85 -6.76
CA ALA A 120 26.49 42.80 -6.98
C ALA A 120 27.87 43.41 -7.21
N LYS A 121 27.95 44.51 -7.96
CA LYS A 121 29.20 45.24 -8.19
C LYS A 121 29.79 45.77 -6.87
N LYS A 122 28.96 46.33 -5.99
CA LYS A 122 29.38 46.76 -4.64
C LYS A 122 29.93 45.62 -3.79
N LEU A 123 29.29 44.44 -3.81
CA LEU A 123 29.75 43.25 -3.08
C LEU A 123 31.13 42.79 -3.54
N VAL A 124 31.38 42.83 -4.85
CA VAL A 124 32.68 42.43 -5.42
C VAL A 124 33.74 43.51 -5.17
N ASN A 125 33.39 44.80 -5.31
CA ASN A 125 34.29 45.90 -4.95
C ASN A 125 34.70 45.81 -3.49
N HIS A 126 33.82 45.41 -2.57
CA HIS A 126 34.18 45.19 -1.17
C HIS A 126 35.30 44.12 -1.02
N LEU A 127 35.25 43.02 -1.76
CA LEU A 127 36.31 42.01 -1.75
C LEU A 127 37.65 42.54 -2.27
N ILE A 128 37.63 43.44 -3.25
CA ILE A 128 38.84 43.99 -3.87
C ILE A 128 39.41 45.13 -3.02
N GLU A 129 38.58 46.10 -2.65
CA GLU A 129 38.99 47.36 -2.01
C GLU A 129 39.28 47.20 -0.51
N GLU A 130 38.46 46.44 0.22
CA GLU A 130 38.64 46.27 1.68
C GLU A 130 39.57 45.10 2.03
N HIS A 131 39.54 44.00 1.26
CA HIS A 131 40.33 42.79 1.54
C HIS A 131 41.52 42.57 0.61
N GLY A 132 41.61 43.30 -0.49
CA GLY A 132 42.73 43.19 -1.43
C GLY A 132 42.73 41.88 -2.24
N TYR A 133 41.59 41.20 -2.38
CA TYR A 133 41.51 39.96 -3.15
C TYR A 133 41.63 40.25 -4.66
N THR A 134 42.47 39.46 -5.34
CA THR A 134 42.78 39.62 -6.77
C THR A 134 42.39 38.41 -7.63
N ASP A 135 42.21 37.23 -7.01
CA ASP A 135 41.76 35.99 -7.65
C ASP A 135 40.39 35.57 -7.07
N ILE A 136 39.31 36.06 -7.69
CA ILE A 136 37.93 35.86 -7.25
C ILE A 136 37.19 34.99 -8.27
N ALA A 137 36.54 33.92 -7.81
CA ALA A 137 35.62 33.14 -8.64
C ALA A 137 34.17 33.56 -8.41
N TYR A 138 33.31 33.31 -9.39
CA TYR A 138 31.89 33.65 -9.33
C TYR A 138 31.02 32.42 -9.61
N LEU A 139 30.17 32.06 -8.66
CA LEU A 139 29.13 31.05 -8.83
C LEU A 139 27.82 31.76 -9.19
N THR A 140 27.51 31.83 -10.48
CA THR A 140 26.26 32.41 -10.99
C THR A 140 25.08 31.44 -10.87
N GLY A 141 23.86 31.94 -11.04
CA GLY A 141 22.65 31.11 -11.10
C GLY A 141 22.38 30.57 -12.52
N LYS A 142 21.10 30.36 -12.84
CA LYS A 142 20.67 29.81 -14.13
C LYS A 142 21.09 30.74 -15.29
N ALA A 143 21.78 30.20 -16.30
CA ALA A 143 22.36 31.00 -17.39
C ALA A 143 21.35 31.87 -18.17
N TRP A 144 20.11 31.40 -18.29
CA TRP A 144 19.02 32.10 -18.98
C TRP A 144 18.31 33.14 -18.08
N HIS A 145 18.59 33.20 -16.78
CA HIS A 145 17.92 34.09 -15.84
C HIS A 145 18.51 35.51 -15.87
N GLN A 146 17.66 36.53 -15.86
CA GLN A 146 18.09 37.93 -15.96
C GLN A 146 18.93 38.35 -14.76
N TYR A 147 18.56 37.94 -13.54
CA TYR A 147 19.33 38.27 -12.34
C TYR A 147 20.73 37.65 -12.35
N SER A 148 20.86 36.41 -12.85
CA SER A 148 22.17 35.78 -13.03
C SER A 148 23.04 36.57 -14.00
N ARG A 149 22.46 37.08 -15.10
CA ARG A 149 23.17 37.94 -16.05
C ARG A 149 23.60 39.27 -15.43
N GLN A 150 22.69 39.97 -14.74
CA GLN A 150 22.99 41.27 -14.12
C GLN A 150 24.04 41.15 -13.01
N ARG A 151 23.90 40.16 -12.12
CA ARG A 151 24.84 39.93 -11.01
C ARG A 151 26.23 39.49 -11.54
N LEU A 152 26.27 38.63 -12.57
CA LEU A 152 27.51 38.25 -13.24
C LEU A 152 28.18 39.43 -13.95
N GLN A 153 27.40 40.28 -14.63
CA GLN A 153 27.92 41.47 -15.30
C GLN A 153 28.50 42.46 -14.26
N GLY A 154 27.82 42.67 -13.13
CA GLY A 154 28.33 43.48 -12.02
C GLY A 154 29.67 42.96 -11.48
N PHE A 155 29.83 41.63 -11.38
CA PHE A 155 31.11 41.01 -11.04
C PHE A 155 32.20 41.24 -12.10
N ILE A 156 31.90 41.04 -13.39
CA ILE A 156 32.86 41.22 -14.48
C ILE A 156 33.34 42.68 -14.53
N ASP A 157 32.42 43.63 -14.42
CA ASP A 157 32.75 45.06 -14.48
C ASP A 157 33.51 45.52 -13.24
N ALA A 158 33.16 45.04 -12.04
CA ALA A 158 33.95 45.27 -10.82
C ALA A 158 35.40 44.81 -10.97
N MET A 159 35.62 43.60 -11.51
CA MET A 159 36.96 43.05 -11.74
C MET A 159 37.73 43.86 -12.81
N SER A 160 37.07 44.17 -13.93
CA SER A 160 37.67 44.91 -15.03
C SER A 160 38.07 46.34 -14.65
N GLU A 161 37.25 47.04 -13.87
CA GLU A 161 37.52 48.41 -13.40
C GLU A 161 38.75 48.48 -12.48
N HIS A 162 39.03 47.40 -11.76
CA HIS A 162 40.22 47.24 -10.93
C HIS A 162 41.42 46.63 -11.67
N GLY A 163 41.33 46.44 -12.99
CA GLY A 163 42.40 45.87 -13.81
C GLY A 163 42.65 44.37 -13.59
N LEU A 164 41.67 43.65 -13.03
CA LEU A 164 41.73 42.20 -12.79
C LEU A 164 41.06 41.45 -13.96
N ASN A 165 41.68 40.36 -14.41
CA ASN A 165 41.16 39.57 -15.53
C ASN A 165 40.30 38.41 -15.04
N VAL A 166 39.10 38.24 -15.61
CA VAL A 166 38.19 37.13 -15.29
C VAL A 166 38.38 36.01 -16.31
N GLY A 167 39.11 34.97 -15.91
CA GLY A 167 39.22 33.75 -16.72
C GLY A 167 37.88 33.01 -16.81
N LYS A 168 37.61 32.35 -17.96
CA LYS A 168 36.37 31.56 -18.15
C LYS A 168 36.24 30.42 -17.13
N GLU A 169 37.37 29.94 -16.63
CA GLU A 169 37.51 28.90 -15.60
C GLU A 169 37.15 29.39 -14.18
N ARG A 170 36.96 30.69 -13.98
CA ARG A 170 36.56 31.31 -12.70
C ARG A 170 35.07 31.65 -12.64
N VAL A 171 34.28 31.33 -13.67
CA VAL A 171 32.82 31.49 -13.68
C VAL A 171 32.15 30.12 -13.72
N PHE A 172 31.32 29.84 -12.72
CA PHE A 172 30.59 28.59 -12.56
C PHE A 172 29.08 28.85 -12.61
N TYR A 173 28.32 27.95 -13.22
CA TYR A 173 26.86 28.06 -13.29
C TYR A 173 26.19 27.10 -12.31
N GLY A 174 25.29 27.62 -11.50
CA GLY A 174 24.42 26.90 -10.58
C GLY A 174 22.94 27.11 -10.88
N ASP A 175 22.09 26.71 -9.94
CA ASP A 175 20.63 26.69 -10.09
C ASP A 175 19.91 27.52 -9.02
N PHE A 176 20.66 28.30 -8.23
CA PHE A 176 20.25 29.03 -7.02
C PHE A 176 20.02 28.16 -5.79
N TRP A 177 20.24 26.85 -5.85
CA TRP A 177 20.04 25.93 -4.74
C TRP A 177 21.35 25.48 -4.11
N TYR A 178 21.27 25.03 -2.85
CA TYR A 178 22.40 24.60 -2.01
C TYR A 178 23.29 23.59 -2.74
N THR A 179 22.68 22.60 -3.38
CA THR A 179 23.36 21.52 -4.11
C THR A 179 24.30 22.04 -5.20
N SER A 180 23.98 23.14 -5.88
CA SER A 180 24.90 23.71 -6.88
C SER A 180 26.14 24.36 -6.25
N GLY A 181 26.01 24.89 -5.03
CA GLY A 181 27.13 25.30 -4.19
C GLY A 181 27.97 24.12 -3.74
N GLU A 182 27.33 23.07 -3.21
CA GLU A 182 27.99 21.83 -2.75
C GLU A 182 28.78 21.17 -3.88
N ASN A 183 28.15 21.01 -5.05
CA ASN A 183 28.78 20.46 -6.24
C ASN A 183 30.03 21.24 -6.67
N LEU A 184 30.01 22.57 -6.53
CA LEU A 184 31.19 23.40 -6.81
C LEU A 184 32.28 23.16 -5.77
N GLY A 185 31.94 23.13 -4.48
CA GLY A 185 32.87 22.85 -3.38
C GLY A 185 33.58 21.51 -3.57
N ASP A 186 32.80 20.44 -3.78
CA ASP A 186 33.28 19.09 -4.08
C ASP A 186 34.25 19.06 -5.27
N ARG A 187 33.90 19.79 -6.33
CA ARG A 187 34.71 19.86 -7.54
C ARG A 187 36.02 20.59 -7.31
N LEU A 188 36.03 21.63 -6.48
CA LEU A 188 37.25 22.36 -6.11
C LEU A 188 38.18 21.50 -5.25
N ILE A 189 37.62 20.74 -4.30
CA ILE A 189 38.36 19.82 -3.43
C ILE A 189 38.96 18.66 -4.25
N LYS A 190 38.14 17.96 -5.05
CA LYS A 190 38.57 16.79 -5.84
C LYS A 190 39.64 17.12 -6.90
N LYS A 191 39.60 18.33 -7.47
CA LYS A 191 40.52 18.73 -8.55
C LYS A 191 41.93 19.07 -8.05
N GLY A 192 42.12 19.28 -6.74
CA GLY A 192 43.44 19.48 -6.10
C GLY A 192 44.26 20.65 -6.65
N GLY A 193 43.61 21.68 -7.20
CA GLY A 193 44.24 22.85 -7.83
C GLY A 193 44.35 24.07 -6.91
N LYS A 194 44.97 25.15 -7.41
CA LYS A 194 45.03 26.44 -6.68
C LYS A 194 43.62 27.03 -6.50
N LEU A 195 43.16 27.09 -5.25
CA LEU A 195 41.89 27.70 -4.88
C LEU A 195 41.91 29.22 -5.14
N PRO A 196 40.77 29.84 -5.51
CA PRO A 196 40.65 31.29 -5.54
C PRO A 196 40.72 31.85 -4.12
N GLN A 197 41.06 33.14 -3.98
CA GLN A 197 41.08 33.82 -2.68
C GLN A 197 39.67 34.05 -2.13
N ALA A 198 38.70 34.27 -3.03
CA ALA A 198 37.30 34.41 -2.67
C ALA A 198 36.38 33.80 -3.73
N ILE A 199 35.19 33.37 -3.31
CA ILE A 199 34.10 32.98 -4.20
C ILE A 199 32.88 33.84 -3.88
N ALA A 200 32.40 34.56 -4.89
CA ALA A 200 31.15 35.30 -4.82
C ALA A 200 30.02 34.47 -5.43
N CYS A 201 29.02 34.14 -4.63
CA CYS A 201 27.85 33.39 -5.07
C CYS A 201 26.71 34.35 -5.44
N ALA A 202 25.94 33.98 -6.46
CA ALA A 202 24.81 34.78 -6.90
C ALA A 202 23.62 34.72 -5.95
N ASN A 203 23.59 33.86 -4.92
CA ASN A 203 22.68 33.95 -3.78
C ASN A 203 23.25 33.29 -2.51
N ASP A 204 22.57 33.48 -1.38
CA ASP A 204 22.97 32.94 -0.09
C ASP A 204 22.81 31.40 -0.01
N CYS A 205 21.80 30.78 -0.63
CA CYS A 205 21.67 29.31 -0.63
C CYS A 205 22.89 28.61 -1.24
N MET A 206 23.34 29.08 -2.42
CA MET A 206 24.55 28.56 -3.05
C MET A 206 25.81 28.88 -2.24
N ALA A 207 25.86 30.03 -1.56
CA ALA A 207 26.95 30.37 -0.66
C ALA A 207 27.02 29.43 0.55
N ILE A 208 25.87 29.09 1.15
CA ILE A 208 25.75 28.13 2.25
C ILE A 208 26.21 26.75 1.79
N GLY A 209 25.65 26.22 0.69
CA GLY A 209 26.03 24.90 0.18
C GLY A 209 27.51 24.79 -0.19
N LEU A 210 28.06 25.84 -0.81
CA LEU A 210 29.49 25.92 -1.09
C LEU A 210 30.32 25.95 0.19
N ALA A 211 29.92 26.75 1.17
CA ALA A 211 30.62 26.86 2.44
C ALA A 211 30.59 25.54 3.23
N THR A 212 29.46 24.82 3.22
CA THR A 212 29.33 23.47 3.78
C THR A 212 30.36 22.54 3.15
N ALA A 213 30.33 22.37 1.83
CA ALA A 213 31.22 21.43 1.13
C ALA A 213 32.70 21.78 1.32
N LEU A 214 33.08 23.07 1.32
CA LEU A 214 34.46 23.50 1.59
C LEU A 214 34.88 23.20 3.03
N THR A 215 33.99 23.43 4.00
CA THR A 215 34.25 23.14 5.41
C THR A 215 34.40 21.64 5.66
N ASP A 216 33.52 20.82 5.08
CA ASP A 216 33.58 19.36 5.15
C ASP A 216 34.84 18.80 4.46
N GLY A 217 35.31 19.49 3.41
CA GLY A 217 36.60 19.25 2.77
C GLY A 217 37.84 19.70 3.57
N GLY A 218 37.65 20.24 4.78
CA GLY A 218 38.71 20.67 5.69
C GLY A 218 39.26 22.09 5.47
N LEU A 219 38.57 22.94 4.70
CA LEU A 219 38.94 24.35 4.48
C LEU A 219 38.19 25.27 5.45
N ARG A 220 38.86 26.32 5.94
CA ARG A 220 38.26 27.31 6.85
C ARG A 220 37.79 28.54 6.09
N ILE A 221 36.63 29.07 6.52
CA ILE A 221 36.03 30.28 5.96
C ILE A 221 36.00 31.32 7.07
N PRO A 222 36.62 32.49 6.91
CA PRO A 222 37.24 33.02 5.68
C PRO A 222 38.74 32.69 5.48
N GLU A 223 39.42 32.03 6.44
CA GLU A 223 40.89 32.01 6.51
C GLU A 223 41.59 31.37 5.30
N ASP A 224 41.01 30.29 4.76
CA ASP A 224 41.57 29.58 3.61
C ASP A 224 40.89 30.03 2.30
N ILE A 225 39.62 30.42 2.37
CA ILE A 225 38.83 30.94 1.25
C ILE A 225 37.66 31.79 1.74
N ALA A 226 37.53 33.01 1.23
CA ALA A 226 36.38 33.87 1.53
C ALA A 226 35.16 33.49 0.70
N VAL A 227 33.96 33.52 1.30
CA VAL A 227 32.70 33.23 0.61
C VAL A 227 31.73 34.36 0.87
N ILE A 228 31.13 34.91 -0.18
CA ILE A 228 30.05 35.90 -0.06
C ILE A 228 28.81 35.43 -0.80
N GLY A 229 27.65 35.88 -0.32
CA GLY A 229 26.35 35.58 -0.91
C GLY A 229 25.67 36.83 -1.44
N TYR A 230 24.38 36.67 -1.72
CA TYR A 230 23.49 37.70 -2.19
C TYR A 230 22.06 37.34 -1.71
N ASP A 231 21.21 38.32 -1.39
CA ASP A 231 19.83 38.20 -0.83
C ASP A 231 19.70 38.32 0.71
N SER A 232 20.79 38.19 1.49
CA SER A 232 20.83 38.32 2.96
C SER A 232 19.77 37.49 3.69
N MET A 233 19.61 36.24 3.26
CA MET A 233 18.72 35.26 3.87
C MET A 233 19.01 35.08 5.36
N GLU A 234 17.95 34.79 6.12
CA GLU A 234 18.04 34.56 7.57
C GLU A 234 19.06 33.46 7.91
N GLU A 235 19.07 32.35 7.15
CA GLU A 235 20.05 31.27 7.33
C GLU A 235 21.49 31.74 7.10
N GLY A 236 21.73 32.57 6.08
CA GLY A 236 23.04 33.13 5.78
C GLY A 236 23.54 34.04 6.90
N ARG A 237 22.65 34.86 7.47
CA ARG A 237 22.96 35.77 8.60
C ARG A 237 23.30 35.03 9.89
N TYR A 238 22.70 33.87 10.12
CA TYR A 238 22.92 33.04 11.32
C TYR A 238 23.90 31.88 11.10
N SER A 239 24.62 31.86 9.98
CA SER A 239 25.63 30.83 9.66
C SER A 239 26.85 30.90 10.61
N PRO A 240 27.66 29.82 10.73
CA PRO A 240 28.85 29.78 11.61
C PRO A 240 29.81 30.95 11.38
N ALA A 241 30.04 31.30 10.11
CA ALA A 241 30.54 32.60 9.70
C ALA A 241 29.41 33.31 8.95
N PRO A 242 28.72 34.31 9.55
CA PRO A 242 27.66 35.05 8.89
C PRO A 242 28.06 35.52 7.49
N ILE A 243 27.21 35.22 6.51
CA ILE A 243 27.50 35.46 5.10
C ILE A 243 27.41 36.95 4.80
N THR A 244 28.50 37.55 4.32
CA THR A 244 28.45 38.91 3.76
C THR A 244 27.58 38.92 2.52
N SER A 245 26.56 39.78 2.51
CA SER A 245 25.47 39.73 1.52
C SER A 245 24.79 41.09 1.37
N VAL A 246 23.75 41.17 0.56
CA VAL A 246 22.93 42.39 0.36
C VAL A 246 21.48 42.11 0.72
N LYS A 247 20.92 42.95 1.60
CA LYS A 247 19.51 42.91 1.99
C LYS A 247 18.71 43.75 1.01
N LEU A 248 17.90 43.08 0.21
CA LEU A 248 17.08 43.72 -0.82
C LEU A 248 16.06 44.69 -0.22
N PRO A 249 15.78 45.84 -0.87
CA PRO A 249 14.86 46.87 -0.37
C PRO A 249 13.39 46.50 -0.63
N ALA A 250 12.97 45.28 -0.24
CA ALA A 250 11.67 44.69 -0.55
C ALA A 250 10.48 45.52 -0.05
N ARG A 251 10.57 46.07 1.17
CA ARG A 251 9.54 46.93 1.74
C ARG A 251 9.36 48.21 0.93
N ALA A 252 10.45 48.89 0.58
CA ALA A 252 10.40 50.09 -0.25
C ALA A 252 9.85 49.79 -1.64
N MET A 253 10.19 48.63 -2.20
CA MET A 253 9.66 48.17 -3.47
C MET A 253 8.14 47.91 -3.39
N GLY A 254 7.63 47.35 -2.29
CA GLY A 254 6.18 47.20 -2.04
C GLY A 254 5.45 48.54 -2.01
N VAL A 255 6.01 49.55 -1.33
CA VAL A 255 5.47 50.91 -1.33
C VAL A 255 5.46 51.49 -2.75
N HIS A 256 6.58 51.40 -3.46
CA HIS A 256 6.75 51.93 -4.81
C HIS A 256 5.84 51.26 -5.84
N ALA A 257 5.64 49.93 -5.71
CA ALA A 257 4.73 49.17 -6.57
C ALA A 257 3.31 49.74 -6.48
N LEU A 258 2.84 49.98 -5.26
CA LEU A 258 1.52 50.55 -5.06
C LEU A 258 1.44 52.00 -5.51
N GLU A 259 2.46 52.83 -5.25
CA GLU A 259 2.49 54.22 -5.75
C GLU A 259 2.35 54.29 -7.27
N ASN A 260 3.05 53.41 -8.00
CA ASN A 260 2.90 53.31 -9.45
C ASN A 260 1.49 52.85 -9.87
N LEU A 261 0.91 51.86 -9.18
CA LEU A 261 -0.48 51.46 -9.45
C LEU A 261 -1.45 52.63 -9.23
N LEU A 262 -1.31 53.37 -8.13
CA LEU A 262 -2.12 54.55 -7.83
C LEU A 262 -1.91 55.66 -8.86
N ASP A 263 -0.69 55.87 -9.32
CA ASP A 263 -0.38 56.84 -10.37
C ASP A 263 -1.04 56.45 -11.69
N TRP A 264 -1.00 55.18 -12.10
CA TRP A 264 -1.69 54.71 -13.31
C TRP A 264 -3.21 54.76 -13.19
N MET A 265 -3.77 54.40 -12.04
CA MET A 265 -5.20 54.56 -11.76
C MET A 265 -5.65 56.02 -11.90
N ASN A 266 -4.74 56.97 -11.72
CA ASN A 266 -4.96 58.41 -11.88
C ASN A 266 -4.43 58.97 -13.22
N GLY A 267 -3.96 58.14 -14.15
CA GLY A 267 -3.47 58.54 -15.48
C GLY A 267 -2.09 59.21 -15.51
N ARG A 268 -1.24 59.00 -14.50
CA ARG A 268 0.14 59.51 -14.41
C ARG A 268 1.17 58.47 -14.88
N GLU A 269 2.35 58.91 -15.34
CA GLU A 269 3.44 58.02 -15.78
C GLU A 269 4.15 57.36 -14.58
N ALA A 270 4.57 56.10 -14.75
CA ALA A 270 5.30 55.36 -13.72
C ALA A 270 6.76 55.81 -13.59
N LYS A 271 7.26 55.69 -12.37
CA LYS A 271 8.68 55.93 -12.06
C LYS A 271 9.42 54.60 -11.92
N PRO A 272 10.66 54.50 -12.42
CA PRO A 272 11.49 53.34 -12.16
C PRO A 272 11.86 53.27 -10.68
N PHE A 273 11.96 52.06 -10.14
CA PHE A 273 12.50 51.82 -8.80
C PHE A 273 14.02 52.01 -8.82
N THR A 274 14.57 52.80 -7.89
CA THR A 274 16.00 53.19 -7.90
C THR A 274 16.72 52.99 -6.57
N GLU A 275 16.02 52.53 -5.54
CA GLU A 275 16.61 52.29 -4.22
C GLU A 275 17.51 51.04 -4.24
N LEU A 276 18.66 51.13 -3.58
CA LEU A 276 19.68 50.07 -3.55
C LEU A 276 19.56 49.27 -2.25
N GLY A 277 20.00 48.01 -2.26
CA GLY A 277 19.98 47.16 -1.08
C GLY A 277 20.89 47.65 0.05
N GLU A 278 20.52 47.30 1.28
CA GLU A 278 21.32 47.52 2.47
C GLU A 278 22.47 46.49 2.51
N PHE A 279 23.70 46.97 2.66
CA PHE A 279 24.89 46.11 2.68
C PHE A 279 25.03 45.42 4.04
N PHE A 280 24.92 44.09 4.08
CA PHE A 280 25.08 43.29 5.29
C PHE A 280 26.52 42.78 5.41
N ARG A 281 27.29 43.36 6.34
CA ARG A 281 28.68 42.96 6.66
C ARG A 281 28.71 41.72 7.55
N GLY A 282 28.90 40.56 6.95
CA GLY A 282 29.17 39.29 7.64
C GLY A 282 30.66 39.06 7.92
N SER A 283 31.00 37.95 8.59
CA SER A 283 32.40 37.57 8.83
C SER A 283 32.95 36.62 7.77
N SER A 284 32.12 36.07 6.88
CA SER A 284 32.52 35.11 5.83
C SER A 284 33.47 35.68 4.76
N CYS A 285 33.62 37.01 4.70
CA CYS A 285 34.59 37.69 3.82
C CYS A 285 35.91 38.07 4.53
N GLY A 286 35.98 38.00 5.87
CA GLY A 286 37.13 38.47 6.66
C GLY A 286 36.91 39.75 7.46
N CYS A 287 35.74 40.41 7.36
CA CYS A 287 35.46 41.64 8.11
C CYS A 287 35.28 41.42 9.62
N THR A 288 35.74 42.40 10.41
CA THR A 288 35.40 42.51 11.83
C THR A 288 33.98 43.05 12.01
N LYS A 289 33.25 42.38 12.90
CA LYS A 289 31.80 42.49 13.14
C LYS A 289 31.31 43.94 13.33
N GLN A 290 30.23 44.34 12.63
CA GLN A 290 29.33 45.37 13.14
C GLN A 290 28.37 44.68 14.13
N VAL A 291 28.66 44.81 15.42
CA VAL A 291 27.79 44.26 16.47
C VAL A 291 26.58 45.19 16.60
N ASN A 292 25.42 44.78 16.07
CA ASN A 292 24.15 45.25 16.60
C ASN A 292 23.77 44.35 17.79
N GLU A 293 23.39 44.96 18.91
CA GLU A 293 23.30 44.40 20.27
C GLU A 293 22.23 43.31 20.50
N ILE A 294 21.69 42.67 19.47
CA ILE A 294 20.65 41.64 19.60
C ILE A 294 20.96 40.47 18.66
N ASP A 295 21.64 39.41 19.16
CA ASP A 295 21.20 38.03 18.92
C ASP A 295 22.13 36.98 19.55
N THR A 296 21.53 36.10 20.34
CA THR A 296 22.07 34.88 20.94
C THR A 296 21.91 33.63 20.04
N LYS A 297 21.79 33.82 18.71
CA LYS A 297 21.36 32.77 17.75
C LYS A 297 22.35 32.47 16.61
N TYR A 298 23.64 32.30 16.88
CA TYR A 298 24.58 31.82 15.86
C TYR A 298 24.59 30.29 15.81
N ARG A 299 24.59 29.72 14.60
CA ARG A 299 24.66 28.26 14.39
C ARG A 299 26.11 27.78 14.41
N GLN A 300 26.32 26.54 14.87
CA GLN A 300 27.65 25.91 14.82
C GLN A 300 27.93 25.16 13.51
N GLN A 301 26.90 24.86 12.73
CA GLN A 301 27.00 24.19 11.43
C GLN A 301 26.29 25.02 10.34
N TRP A 302 26.72 24.85 9.09
CA TRP A 302 26.19 25.57 7.92
C TRP A 302 24.77 25.14 7.50
N PRO A 303 24.39 23.84 7.51
CA PRO A 303 23.03 23.40 7.19
C PRO A 303 22.01 23.76 8.27
N THR A 304 20.77 24.00 7.86
CA THR A 304 19.62 24.14 8.77
C THR A 304 19.02 22.77 9.06
N ASP A 305 19.52 22.09 10.09
CA ASP A 305 18.62 21.20 10.82
C ASP A 305 17.67 22.13 11.58
N THR A 306 16.45 22.28 11.06
CA THR A 306 15.44 23.20 11.58
C THR A 306 15.30 23.04 13.09
N SER A 307 15.80 24.05 13.80
CA SER A 307 15.69 24.32 15.24
C SER A 307 14.68 23.44 15.98
N HIS A 308 15.18 22.35 16.55
CA HIS A 308 14.61 21.77 17.75
C HIS A 308 14.73 22.81 18.86
N ASN A 309 13.63 23.49 19.17
CA ASN A 309 13.13 23.69 20.53
C ASN A 309 11.98 24.71 20.53
N SER A 310 10.80 24.26 20.98
CA SER A 310 9.65 25.01 21.54
C SER A 310 8.38 25.26 20.70
N VAL A 311 8.23 24.83 19.44
CA VAL A 311 7.01 25.17 18.64
C VAL A 311 6.13 23.95 18.21
N PHE A 312 6.61 22.71 18.27
CA PHE A 312 5.92 21.56 17.64
C PHE A 312 4.93 20.76 18.50
N SER A 313 4.97 20.85 19.83
CA SER A 313 4.14 19.97 20.69
C SER A 313 2.64 20.18 20.53
N SER A 314 2.20 21.42 20.28
CA SER A 314 0.80 21.76 20.13
C SER A 314 0.21 21.34 18.77
N TYR A 315 1.04 21.12 17.75
CA TYR A 315 0.61 20.65 16.43
C TYR A 315 0.41 19.14 16.38
N ASN A 316 1.23 18.38 17.10
CA ASN A 316 1.07 16.93 17.20
C ASN A 316 -0.30 16.55 17.75
N HIS A 317 -0.80 17.27 18.76
CA HIS A 317 -2.14 17.05 19.31
C HIS A 317 -3.26 17.42 18.34
N LEU A 318 -3.09 18.47 17.52
CA LEU A 318 -4.03 18.80 16.45
C LEU A 318 -4.12 17.64 15.44
N ASP A 319 -2.97 17.12 15.00
CA ASP A 319 -2.94 16.00 14.05
C ASP A 319 -3.60 14.72 14.64
N GLU A 320 -3.28 14.37 15.89
CA GLU A 320 -3.89 13.23 16.61
C GLU A 320 -5.41 13.38 16.71
N ASP A 321 -5.88 14.54 17.14
CA ASP A 321 -7.31 14.80 17.35
C ASP A 321 -8.08 14.83 16.02
N LEU A 322 -7.48 15.31 14.93
CA LEU A 322 -8.11 15.29 13.60
C LEU A 322 -8.27 13.88 13.04
N VAL A 323 -7.30 12.99 13.27
CA VAL A 323 -7.33 11.60 12.77
C VAL A 323 -8.44 10.75 13.42
N ILE A 324 -8.85 11.08 14.65
CA ILE A 324 -9.87 10.32 15.39
C ILE A 324 -11.30 10.68 14.94
N GLN A 325 -11.50 11.78 14.20
CA GLN A 325 -12.84 12.27 13.88
C GLN A 325 -13.49 11.47 12.75
N ASN A 326 -14.72 10.99 13.00
CA ASN A 326 -15.47 10.12 12.08
C ASN A 326 -16.64 10.82 11.38
N ASP A 327 -16.90 12.08 11.69
CA ASP A 327 -17.96 12.89 11.10
C ASP A 327 -17.51 14.34 10.87
N PHE A 328 -18.13 15.00 9.90
CA PHE A 328 -17.72 16.32 9.43
C PHE A 328 -17.95 17.43 10.46
N ASP A 329 -18.99 17.34 11.31
CA ASP A 329 -19.26 18.33 12.35
C ASP A 329 -18.18 18.24 13.44
N SER A 330 -17.86 17.03 13.92
CA SER A 330 -16.78 16.82 14.89
C SER A 330 -15.43 17.24 14.35
N LEU A 331 -15.11 16.91 13.08
CA LEU A 331 -13.88 17.38 12.42
C LEU A 331 -13.76 18.90 12.42
N THR A 332 -14.80 19.60 11.97
CA THR A 332 -14.78 21.07 11.86
C THR A 332 -14.77 21.76 13.22
N ARG A 333 -15.39 21.15 14.25
CA ARG A 333 -15.28 21.61 15.64
C ARG A 333 -13.88 21.43 16.22
N THR A 334 -13.21 20.31 15.92
CA THR A 334 -11.82 20.09 16.32
C THR A 334 -10.89 21.08 15.64
N VAL A 335 -11.02 21.31 14.33
CA VAL A 335 -10.27 22.37 13.63
C VAL A 335 -10.50 23.72 14.32
N PHE A 336 -11.76 24.05 14.61
CA PHE A 336 -12.12 25.29 15.29
C PHE A 336 -11.51 25.41 16.70
N SER A 337 -11.49 24.34 17.49
CA SER A 337 -10.93 24.36 18.85
C SER A 337 -9.43 24.63 18.87
N TYR A 338 -8.73 24.49 17.75
CA TYR A 338 -7.31 24.76 17.61
C TYR A 338 -6.98 26.09 16.91
N VAL A 339 -7.99 26.87 16.48
CA VAL A 339 -7.77 28.19 15.85
C VAL A 339 -7.06 29.18 16.80
N PHE A 340 -7.18 29.01 18.12
CA PHE A 340 -6.48 29.87 19.09
C PHE A 340 -4.95 29.86 18.91
N GLN A 341 -4.37 28.78 18.35
CA GLN A 341 -2.93 28.66 18.10
C GLN A 341 -2.43 29.66 17.05
N ILE A 342 -3.32 30.14 16.18
CA ILE A 342 -3.02 31.07 15.09
C ILE A 342 -3.71 32.43 15.26
N ARG A 343 -4.22 32.75 16.46
CA ARG A 343 -5.15 33.89 16.71
C ARG A 343 -4.61 35.30 16.43
N ASP A 344 -3.39 35.43 15.95
CA ASP A 344 -2.86 36.68 15.40
C ASP A 344 -3.49 36.94 14.02
N PHE A 345 -4.76 37.39 14.00
CA PHE A 345 -5.54 37.81 12.84
C PHE A 345 -6.70 38.75 13.22
N GLU A 346 -7.17 39.56 12.26
CA GLU A 346 -8.42 40.33 12.36
C GLU A 346 -9.63 39.41 12.12
N SER A 347 -9.63 38.67 11.02
CA SER A 347 -10.64 37.64 10.76
C SER A 347 -10.02 36.39 10.18
N PHE A 348 -10.63 35.24 10.47
CA PHE A 348 -10.24 33.95 9.92
C PHE A 348 -11.46 33.20 9.41
N SER A 349 -11.34 32.52 8.28
CA SER A 349 -12.41 31.71 7.70
C SER A 349 -11.89 30.50 6.95
N ILE A 350 -12.65 29.41 6.97
CA ILE A 350 -12.46 28.25 6.10
C ILE A 350 -13.66 28.13 5.18
N CYS A 351 -13.40 28.10 3.87
CA CYS A 351 -14.39 28.02 2.81
C CYS A 351 -14.18 26.73 2.03
N LEU A 352 -15.11 25.78 2.10
CA LEU A 352 -15.00 24.48 1.43
C LEU A 352 -15.98 24.36 0.25
N ASN A 353 -15.66 23.49 -0.70
CA ASN A 353 -16.58 23.14 -1.79
C ASN A 353 -17.90 22.55 -1.22
N ASP A 354 -19.03 22.67 -1.92
CA ASP A 354 -20.32 22.10 -1.46
C ASP A 354 -20.48 20.60 -1.71
N LYS A 355 -19.65 20.03 -2.57
CA LYS A 355 -19.64 18.60 -2.95
C LYS A 355 -19.39 17.64 -1.78
N TRP A 356 -18.93 18.14 -0.63
CA TRP A 356 -18.82 17.36 0.61
C TRP A 356 -20.17 16.79 1.08
N LYS A 357 -21.31 17.37 0.67
CA LYS A 357 -22.66 16.88 1.03
C LYS A 357 -23.40 16.13 -0.08
N GLU A 358 -22.98 16.25 -1.34
CA GLU A 358 -23.77 15.72 -2.47
C GLU A 358 -23.65 14.20 -2.68
N LYS A 359 -22.62 13.54 -2.13
CA LYS A 359 -22.48 12.08 -2.24
C LYS A 359 -23.47 11.29 -1.37
N ALA A 360 -24.09 11.93 -0.36
CA ALA A 360 -25.13 11.31 0.47
C ALA A 360 -26.46 11.08 -0.27
N LYS A 361 -26.71 11.76 -1.41
CA LYS A 361 -27.92 11.58 -2.23
C LYS A 361 -27.83 10.46 -3.27
N ALA A 362 -26.64 9.90 -3.51
CA ALA A 362 -26.48 8.77 -4.43
C ALA A 362 -27.08 7.45 -3.89
N MET A 363 -27.60 7.44 -2.67
CA MET A 363 -28.29 6.29 -2.06
C MET A 363 -29.73 6.07 -2.55
N SER A 364 -30.33 6.96 -3.35
CA SER A 364 -31.74 6.84 -3.78
C SER A 364 -32.00 6.29 -5.19
N GLY A 365 -31.00 5.68 -5.84
CA GLY A 365 -31.25 4.83 -7.02
C GLY A 365 -31.74 5.53 -8.29
N THR A 366 -31.59 6.85 -8.42
CA THR A 366 -31.90 7.59 -9.66
C THR A 366 -30.84 8.62 -9.94
N ILE A 367 -29.84 8.28 -10.75
CA ILE A 367 -29.05 9.28 -11.47
C ILE A 367 -28.83 8.76 -12.90
N GLU A 368 -29.55 9.38 -13.84
CA GLU A 368 -29.06 9.56 -15.20
C GLU A 368 -27.67 10.19 -15.12
N GLU A 369 -26.67 9.51 -15.67
CA GLU A 369 -25.33 10.05 -15.86
C GLU A 369 -25.39 11.38 -16.61
N SER A 370 -25.35 12.51 -15.89
CA SER A 370 -24.95 13.79 -16.49
C SER A 370 -23.43 13.78 -16.66
N ARG A 371 -22.97 12.97 -17.62
CA ARG A 371 -21.61 13.04 -18.18
C ARG A 371 -21.45 14.36 -18.92
N LEU A 372 -21.10 15.43 -18.21
CA LEU A 372 -20.21 16.43 -18.79
C LEU A 372 -18.80 15.89 -18.62
N THR A 373 -18.15 15.56 -19.74
CA THR A 373 -16.74 15.15 -19.75
C THR A 373 -15.87 16.27 -19.14
N PRO A 374 -14.77 15.96 -18.42
CA PRO A 374 -13.88 16.94 -17.78
C PRO A 374 -13.40 18.06 -18.70
N GLU A 375 -13.39 17.80 -20.01
CA GLU A 375 -12.99 18.71 -21.09
C GLU A 375 -13.95 19.89 -21.32
N LYS A 376 -15.14 19.91 -20.69
CA LYS A 376 -16.17 20.96 -20.87
C LYS A 376 -16.36 21.90 -19.67
N LEU A 377 -15.64 21.69 -18.56
CA LEU A 377 -15.71 22.55 -17.38
C LEU A 377 -14.76 23.75 -17.53
N SER A 378 -15.16 24.92 -17.04
CA SER A 378 -14.24 26.06 -16.92
C SER A 378 -13.11 25.72 -15.93
N GLU A 379 -11.95 26.36 -16.08
CA GLU A 379 -10.79 26.08 -15.23
C GLU A 379 -11.09 26.30 -13.73
N THR A 380 -11.90 27.31 -13.38
CA THR A 380 -12.31 27.54 -11.99
C THR A 380 -13.31 26.48 -11.49
N ASP A 381 -14.24 26.01 -12.34
CA ASP A 381 -15.23 24.98 -11.97
C ASP A 381 -14.60 23.59 -11.76
N ARG A 382 -13.37 23.41 -12.25
CA ARG A 382 -12.55 22.24 -11.96
C ARG A 382 -12.15 22.15 -10.49
N TYR A 383 -11.89 23.29 -9.83
CA TYR A 383 -11.31 23.32 -8.48
C TYR A 383 -12.27 23.81 -7.40
N PHE A 384 -13.12 24.80 -7.72
CA PHE A 384 -14.00 25.44 -6.74
C PHE A 384 -15.46 25.37 -7.17
N SER A 385 -16.35 24.97 -6.27
CA SER A 385 -17.80 24.98 -6.53
C SER A 385 -18.32 26.40 -6.70
N ARG A 386 -19.31 26.61 -7.59
CA ARG A 386 -20.01 27.90 -7.72
C ARG A 386 -20.63 28.35 -6.38
N LYS A 387 -21.12 27.38 -5.61
CA LYS A 387 -21.67 27.55 -4.27
C LYS A 387 -20.65 27.04 -3.25
N MET A 388 -20.03 27.94 -2.50
CA MET A 388 -19.02 27.61 -1.49
C MET A 388 -19.65 27.56 -0.10
N MET A 389 -19.23 26.59 0.73
CA MET A 389 -19.58 26.47 2.15
C MET A 389 -18.69 27.37 2.99
N HIS A 390 -19.26 28.25 3.81
CA HIS A 390 -18.53 29.04 4.81
C HIS A 390 -18.53 28.32 6.16
N VAL A 391 -17.56 27.43 6.35
CA VAL A 391 -17.55 26.43 7.43
C VAL A 391 -17.14 27.04 8.77
N ILE A 392 -15.99 27.72 8.79
CA ILE A 392 -15.46 28.39 10.00
C ILE A 392 -15.42 29.89 9.73
N ALA A 393 -15.82 30.68 10.72
CA ALA A 393 -15.69 32.14 10.72
C ALA A 393 -15.32 32.63 12.13
N CYS A 394 -14.21 33.35 12.26
CA CYS A 394 -13.72 33.93 13.52
C CYS A 394 -13.52 35.44 13.41
N ARG A 395 -13.77 36.18 14.50
CA ARG A 395 -13.68 37.67 14.55
C ARG A 395 -12.91 38.20 15.78
N PRO A 396 -12.42 39.45 15.77
CA PRO A 396 -11.59 39.98 16.86
C PRO A 396 -12.44 40.42 18.06
N GLU A 397 -13.64 40.93 17.81
CA GLU A 397 -14.56 41.45 18.83
C GLU A 397 -15.59 40.36 19.21
N HIS A 398 -15.42 39.79 20.41
CA HIS A 398 -16.28 38.81 21.09
C HIS A 398 -16.13 37.34 20.67
N LEU A 399 -15.80 36.50 21.65
CA LEU A 399 -15.95 35.03 21.64
C LEU A 399 -17.36 34.54 21.17
N ASN A 400 -18.35 35.44 21.10
CA ASN A 400 -19.72 35.14 20.68
C ASN A 400 -19.98 35.29 19.16
N CYS A 401 -19.00 35.75 18.38
CA CYS A 401 -19.15 35.91 16.93
C CYS A 401 -18.46 34.81 16.12
N ASP A 402 -17.70 33.93 16.79
CA ASP A 402 -17.08 32.78 16.17
C ASP A 402 -18.16 31.74 15.82
N ARG A 403 -18.11 31.19 14.60
CA ARG A 403 -19.10 30.25 14.08
C ARG A 403 -18.43 29.06 13.41
N VAL A 404 -18.93 27.87 13.72
CA VAL A 404 -18.77 26.66 12.92
C VAL A 404 -20.14 26.26 12.40
N SER A 405 -20.33 26.21 11.08
CA SER A 405 -21.57 25.68 10.49
C SER A 405 -21.39 25.31 9.03
N ASP A 406 -21.97 24.18 8.66
CA ASP A 406 -21.97 23.55 7.35
C ASP A 406 -23.22 23.91 6.51
N GLU A 407 -24.02 24.87 6.98
CA GLU A 407 -25.28 25.31 6.36
C GLU A 407 -25.20 26.70 5.72
N VAL A 408 -24.10 27.42 5.93
CA VAL A 408 -23.92 28.76 5.36
C VAL A 408 -23.18 28.65 4.04
N TYR A 409 -23.79 29.19 2.98
CA TYR A 409 -23.23 29.16 1.63
C TYR A 409 -23.18 30.56 1.03
N PHE A 410 -22.26 30.76 0.09
CA PHE A 410 -22.13 31.99 -0.69
C PHE A 410 -21.67 31.69 -2.12
N ASP A 411 -21.86 32.64 -3.04
CA ASP A 411 -21.34 32.53 -4.41
C ASP A 411 -19.82 32.74 -4.40
N ARG A 412 -19.08 31.83 -5.03
CA ARG A 412 -17.62 31.83 -5.13
C ARG A 412 -17.05 33.16 -5.63
N ASP A 413 -17.76 33.87 -6.52
CA ASP A 413 -17.28 35.11 -7.12
C ASP A 413 -17.11 36.24 -6.08
N LEU A 414 -17.74 36.12 -4.90
CA LEU A 414 -17.52 37.04 -3.79
C LEU A 414 -16.15 36.83 -3.12
N VAL A 415 -15.47 35.70 -3.36
CA VAL A 415 -14.26 35.19 -2.69
C VAL A 415 -14.48 34.97 -1.19
N ILE A 416 -14.91 36.00 -0.45
CA ILE A 416 -15.39 35.91 0.93
C ILE A 416 -16.46 36.99 1.14
N PRO A 417 -17.63 36.68 1.77
CA PRO A 417 -18.69 37.66 1.96
C PRO A 417 -18.26 38.93 2.71
N ARG A 418 -17.25 38.82 3.59
CA ARG A 418 -16.70 39.96 4.35
C ARG A 418 -16.16 41.05 3.42
N LEU A 419 -15.60 40.69 2.26
CA LEU A 419 -14.98 41.63 1.33
C LEU A 419 -15.94 42.73 0.86
N GLY A 420 -17.24 42.42 0.74
CA GLY A 420 -18.29 43.37 0.34
C GLY A 420 -19.01 44.07 1.48
N MET A 421 -18.62 43.86 2.75
CA MET A 421 -19.23 44.51 3.92
C MET A 421 -18.58 45.87 4.19
N GLU A 422 -19.37 46.85 4.66
CA GLU A 422 -18.83 48.12 5.16
C GLU A 422 -17.97 47.85 6.43
N ARG A 423 -16.77 48.45 6.46
CA ARG A 423 -15.77 48.30 7.53
C ARG A 423 -15.11 49.65 7.82
N GLU A 424 -14.76 49.90 9.07
CA GLU A 424 -14.10 51.16 9.48
C GLU A 424 -12.67 51.30 8.95
N LYS A 425 -11.93 50.19 8.86
CA LYS A 425 -10.54 50.16 8.41
C LYS A 425 -10.39 49.32 7.14
N PRO A 426 -9.38 49.60 6.29
CA PRO A 426 -8.99 48.71 5.22
C PRO A 426 -8.37 47.42 5.80
N GLU A 427 -8.49 46.33 5.06
CA GLU A 427 -7.98 45.01 5.45
C GLU A 427 -7.16 44.37 4.31
N ALA A 428 -6.13 43.61 4.68
CA ALA A 428 -5.41 42.71 3.80
C ALA A 428 -5.94 41.28 3.98
N PHE A 429 -6.50 40.67 2.93
CA PHE A 429 -7.07 39.32 2.94
C PHE A 429 -6.12 38.33 2.27
N PHE A 430 -5.61 37.36 3.02
CA PHE A 430 -4.79 36.26 2.52
C PHE A 430 -5.69 35.08 2.18
N ILE A 431 -5.76 34.72 0.90
CA ILE A 431 -6.51 33.58 0.39
C ILE A 431 -5.51 32.47 0.04
N THR A 432 -5.57 31.37 0.78
CA THR A 432 -4.62 30.24 0.67
C THR A 432 -5.37 28.97 0.27
N PRO A 433 -4.92 28.19 -0.73
CA PRO A 433 -5.61 26.97 -1.14
C PRO A 433 -5.59 25.92 -0.05
N MET A 434 -6.69 25.18 0.08
CA MET A 434 -6.79 23.98 0.92
C MET A 434 -6.90 22.76 0.02
N HIS A 435 -5.86 21.93 -0.02
CA HIS A 435 -5.75 20.82 -0.95
C HIS A 435 -4.90 19.67 -0.38
N PHE A 436 -5.03 18.49 -0.99
CA PHE A 436 -4.10 17.38 -0.85
C PHE A 436 -3.74 16.87 -2.25
N GLU A 437 -2.50 17.05 -2.66
CA GLU A 437 -2.03 16.80 -4.04
C GLU A 437 -2.85 17.55 -5.10
N ASP A 438 -3.65 16.88 -5.94
CA ASP A 438 -4.52 17.51 -6.94
C ASP A 438 -5.97 17.70 -6.44
N SER A 439 -6.28 17.20 -5.23
CA SER A 439 -7.61 17.26 -4.64
C SER A 439 -7.80 18.57 -3.88
N VAL A 440 -8.57 19.49 -4.46
CA VAL A 440 -8.87 20.81 -3.86
C VAL A 440 -10.12 20.74 -3.00
N PHE A 441 -9.96 21.00 -1.70
CA PHE A 441 -11.06 21.02 -0.72
C PHE A 441 -11.78 22.37 -0.69
N GLY A 442 -11.04 23.45 -0.95
CA GLY A 442 -11.51 24.84 -0.85
C GLY A 442 -10.33 25.78 -0.58
N TYR A 443 -10.55 26.81 0.24
CA TYR A 443 -9.52 27.77 0.63
C TYR A 443 -9.75 28.34 2.04
N ALA A 444 -8.66 28.77 2.68
CA ALA A 444 -8.68 29.49 3.93
C ALA A 444 -8.46 30.98 3.67
N VAL A 445 -9.12 31.82 4.49
CA VAL A 445 -9.03 33.28 4.43
C VAL A 445 -8.58 33.79 5.79
N LEU A 446 -7.49 34.54 5.82
CA LEU A 446 -7.00 35.21 7.01
C LEU A 446 -6.84 36.70 6.71
N SER A 447 -7.27 37.61 7.59
CA SER A 447 -7.14 39.05 7.36
C SER A 447 -6.39 39.81 8.45
N TYR A 448 -5.79 40.94 8.06
CA TYR A 448 -5.11 41.90 8.94
C TYR A 448 -5.56 43.33 8.67
N THR A 449 -5.71 44.12 9.73
CA THR A 449 -5.86 45.59 9.69
C THR A 449 -4.52 46.32 9.89
N GLU A 450 -3.46 45.59 10.23
CA GLU A 450 -2.09 46.09 10.35
C GLU A 450 -1.26 45.66 9.12
N PRO A 451 -0.31 46.49 8.64
CA PRO A 451 0.56 46.13 7.53
C PRO A 451 1.53 45.00 7.92
N LYS A 452 1.13 43.75 7.71
CA LYS A 452 1.96 42.58 8.02
C LYS A 452 1.55 41.36 7.19
N SER A 453 2.44 40.37 7.14
CA SER A 453 2.16 39.05 6.57
C SER A 453 1.90 38.01 7.67
N TYR A 454 1.31 36.86 7.30
CA TYR A 454 1.12 35.75 8.23
C TYR A 454 2.44 35.08 8.61
N LYS A 455 2.44 34.34 9.73
CA LYS A 455 3.62 33.63 10.27
C LYS A 455 3.66 32.17 9.79
N LYS A 456 4.85 31.55 9.84
CA LYS A 456 5.07 30.11 9.59
C LYS A 456 4.11 29.19 10.38
N SER A 457 3.70 29.60 11.59
CA SER A 457 2.74 28.88 12.44
C SER A 457 1.37 28.68 11.78
N TYR A 458 0.88 29.67 11.03
CA TYR A 458 -0.36 29.56 10.25
C TYR A 458 -0.24 28.50 9.16
N ARG A 459 0.91 28.47 8.48
CA ARG A 459 1.17 27.51 7.39
C ARG A 459 1.25 26.07 7.91
N PHE A 460 1.94 25.83 9.03
CA PHE A 460 1.96 24.49 9.62
C PHE A 460 0.58 24.06 10.12
N TRP A 461 -0.13 24.97 10.79
CA TRP A 461 -1.50 24.73 11.24
C TRP A 461 -2.44 24.35 10.08
N LEU A 462 -2.41 25.13 8.98
CA LEU A 462 -3.28 24.88 7.84
C LEU A 462 -2.99 23.53 7.17
N HIS A 463 -1.72 23.12 7.16
CA HIS A 463 -1.32 21.83 6.63
C HIS A 463 -1.82 20.64 7.44
N SER A 464 -1.78 20.72 8.76
CA SER A 464 -2.44 19.75 9.64
C SER A 464 -3.94 19.63 9.34
N VAL A 465 -4.62 20.77 9.17
CA VAL A 465 -6.06 20.79 8.81
C VAL A 465 -6.31 20.13 7.45
N MET A 466 -5.48 20.42 6.43
CA MET A 466 -5.60 19.78 5.11
C MET A 466 -5.42 18.26 5.17
N ARG A 467 -4.47 17.77 5.98
CA ARG A 467 -4.27 16.32 6.23
C ARG A 467 -5.46 15.68 6.93
N GLY A 468 -6.03 16.35 7.94
CA GLY A 468 -7.24 15.91 8.62
C GLY A 468 -8.45 15.80 7.67
N LEU A 469 -8.63 16.78 6.80
CA LEU A 469 -9.68 16.76 5.76
C LEU A 469 -9.52 15.60 4.78
N GLU A 470 -8.29 15.31 4.34
CA GLU A 470 -8.03 14.17 3.45
C GLU A 470 -8.30 12.82 4.15
N ASN A 471 -7.85 12.69 5.40
CA ASN A 471 -8.10 11.48 6.20
C ASN A 471 -9.62 11.22 6.32
N PHE A 472 -10.38 12.26 6.66
CA PHE A 472 -11.83 12.20 6.75
C PHE A 472 -12.48 11.85 5.40
N ARG A 473 -12.04 12.47 4.29
CA ARG A 473 -12.55 12.17 2.94
C ARG A 473 -12.34 10.69 2.58
N ARG A 474 -11.16 10.13 2.85
CA ARG A 474 -10.85 8.71 2.60
C ARG A 474 -11.72 7.79 3.45
N TYR A 475 -11.94 8.16 4.71
CA TYR A 475 -12.79 7.40 5.62
C TYR A 475 -14.27 7.36 5.16
N ASP A 476 -14.84 8.51 4.75
CA ASP A 476 -16.21 8.59 4.22
C ASP A 476 -16.38 7.80 2.90
N GLU A 477 -15.36 7.85 2.02
CA GLU A 477 -15.34 7.06 0.79
C GLU A 477 -15.32 5.55 1.07
N LEU A 478 -14.51 5.11 2.05
CA LEU A 478 -14.45 3.72 2.47
C LEU A 478 -15.80 3.21 3.00
N ILE A 479 -16.47 3.99 3.86
CA ILE A 479 -17.81 3.65 4.37
C ILE A 479 -18.82 3.55 3.23
N THR A 480 -18.78 4.49 2.28
CA THR A 480 -19.69 4.49 1.14
C THR A 480 -19.47 3.28 0.23
N ILE A 481 -18.23 2.87 0.01
CA ILE A 481 -17.88 1.67 -0.76
C ILE A 481 -18.35 0.41 -0.02
N ASN A 482 -18.14 0.32 1.29
CA ASN A 482 -18.64 -0.81 2.09
C ASN A 482 -20.17 -0.95 2.00
N LYS A 483 -20.93 0.15 2.07
CA LYS A 483 -22.40 0.11 1.89
C LYS A 483 -22.80 -0.35 0.48
N LYS A 484 -22.04 0.02 -0.55
CA LYS A 484 -22.29 -0.46 -1.94
C LYS A 484 -21.99 -1.95 -2.09
N LEU A 485 -20.91 -2.43 -1.47
CA LEU A 485 -20.58 -3.86 -1.42
C LEU A 485 -21.69 -4.64 -0.72
N GLU A 486 -22.15 -4.18 0.45
CA GLU A 486 -23.28 -4.77 1.17
C GLU A 486 -24.55 -4.85 0.31
N ALA A 487 -24.88 -3.80 -0.45
CA ALA A 487 -26.03 -3.80 -1.36
C ALA A 487 -25.87 -4.78 -2.54
N SER A 488 -24.65 -4.94 -3.07
CA SER A 488 -24.35 -5.88 -4.18
C SER A 488 -24.39 -7.35 -3.76
N ILE A 489 -24.22 -7.64 -2.47
CA ILE A 489 -24.30 -9.01 -1.93
C ILE A 489 -25.72 -9.59 -2.03
N ILE A 490 -26.77 -8.75 -2.05
CA ILE A 490 -28.17 -9.21 -1.96
C ILE A 490 -29.04 -8.90 -3.19
N ARG A 491 -28.54 -8.19 -4.21
CA ARG A 491 -29.31 -7.84 -5.42
C ARG A 491 -28.60 -8.25 -6.71
N ASP A 492 -29.38 -8.55 -7.74
CA ASP A 492 -28.88 -8.82 -9.09
C ASP A 492 -28.53 -7.49 -9.81
N PRO A 493 -27.30 -7.33 -10.34
CA PRO A 493 -26.83 -6.07 -10.91
C PRO A 493 -27.47 -5.71 -12.25
N LEU A 494 -28.04 -6.68 -12.99
CA LEU A 494 -28.64 -6.44 -14.30
C LEU A 494 -30.10 -5.96 -14.19
N THR A 495 -30.84 -6.53 -13.25
CA THR A 495 -32.30 -6.35 -13.13
C THR A 495 -32.72 -5.53 -11.91
N GLY A 496 -31.86 -5.41 -10.88
CA GLY A 496 -32.13 -4.68 -9.64
C GLY A 496 -33.04 -5.40 -8.65
N ILE A 497 -33.54 -6.59 -8.97
CA ILE A 497 -34.31 -7.47 -8.06
C ILE A 497 -33.36 -8.24 -7.13
N TYR A 498 -33.90 -9.01 -6.17
CA TYR A 498 -33.04 -9.76 -5.26
C TYR A 498 -32.30 -10.88 -6.01
N ASN A 499 -31.04 -11.10 -5.64
CA ASN A 499 -30.36 -12.34 -5.98
C ASN A 499 -30.81 -13.44 -4.99
N TYR A 500 -30.36 -14.68 -5.20
CA TYR A 500 -30.78 -15.81 -4.37
C TYR A 500 -30.55 -15.59 -2.86
N ASN A 501 -29.40 -15.00 -2.47
CA ASN A 501 -29.09 -14.70 -1.08
C ASN A 501 -30.01 -13.62 -0.48
N GLY A 502 -30.29 -12.55 -1.25
CA GLY A 502 -31.25 -11.51 -0.83
C GLY A 502 -32.67 -12.02 -0.73
N PHE A 503 -33.06 -12.92 -1.63
CA PHE A 503 -34.38 -13.54 -1.66
C PHE A 503 -34.61 -14.43 -0.43
N LEU A 504 -33.64 -15.27 -0.05
CA LEU A 504 -33.72 -16.10 1.16
C LEU A 504 -33.87 -15.23 2.42
N ARG A 505 -33.04 -14.19 2.56
CA ARG A 505 -33.07 -13.26 3.70
C ARG A 505 -34.41 -12.51 3.80
N GLN A 506 -34.92 -11.98 2.69
CA GLN A 506 -36.19 -11.24 2.67
C GLN A 506 -37.40 -12.16 2.93
N THR A 507 -37.33 -13.40 2.43
CA THR A 507 -38.32 -14.44 2.68
C THR A 507 -38.38 -14.77 4.17
N GLU A 508 -37.23 -15.00 4.80
CA GLU A 508 -37.12 -15.31 6.23
C GLU A 508 -37.64 -14.16 7.12
N GLU A 509 -37.33 -12.91 6.76
CA GLU A 509 -37.87 -11.72 7.42
C GLU A 509 -39.40 -11.61 7.28
N THR A 510 -39.94 -11.95 6.10
CA THR A 510 -41.39 -11.89 5.82
C THR A 510 -42.15 -12.97 6.58
N ILE A 511 -41.57 -14.16 6.71
CA ILE A 511 -42.10 -15.29 7.51
C ILE A 511 -42.09 -14.97 9.00
N ASN A 512 -40.98 -14.42 9.51
CA ASN A 512 -40.83 -14.14 10.94
C ASN A 512 -41.64 -12.94 11.43
N MET A 513 -41.84 -11.92 10.58
CA MET A 513 -42.57 -10.70 10.96
C MET A 513 -44.09 -10.76 10.70
N ASN A 514 -44.57 -11.64 9.81
CA ASN A 514 -45.99 -11.78 9.48
C ASN A 514 -46.41 -13.26 9.33
N PRO A 515 -46.68 -13.99 10.43
CA PRO A 515 -47.24 -15.34 10.32
C PRO A 515 -48.59 -15.31 9.59
N LEU A 516 -48.73 -16.17 8.56
CA LEU A 516 -49.93 -16.28 7.72
C LEU A 516 -51.19 -16.44 8.59
N LYS A 517 -52.20 -15.61 8.34
CA LYS A 517 -53.49 -15.70 9.06
C LYS A 517 -54.35 -16.81 8.44
N GLY A 518 -55.29 -17.34 9.22
CA GLY A 518 -56.16 -18.43 8.77
C GLY A 518 -56.89 -18.09 7.46
N GLY A 519 -56.54 -18.79 6.38
CA GLY A 519 -57.07 -18.57 5.02
C GLY A 519 -56.08 -17.97 4.02
N GLU A 520 -54.92 -17.47 4.46
CA GLU A 520 -53.87 -16.94 3.56
C GLU A 520 -52.94 -18.08 3.09
N GLN A 521 -52.49 -18.03 1.84
CA GLN A 521 -51.53 -18.99 1.26
C GLN A 521 -50.40 -18.24 0.56
N ILE A 522 -49.27 -18.90 0.35
CA ILE A 522 -48.17 -18.41 -0.46
C ILE A 522 -48.31 -18.98 -1.88
N GLY A 523 -48.34 -18.09 -2.87
CA GLY A 523 -48.25 -18.45 -4.28
C GLY A 523 -46.82 -18.27 -4.78
N VAL A 524 -46.30 -19.27 -5.49
CA VAL A 524 -44.97 -19.30 -6.08
C VAL A 524 -45.07 -19.43 -7.59
N PHE A 525 -44.29 -18.62 -8.29
CA PHE A 525 -44.21 -18.58 -9.75
C PHE A 525 -42.76 -18.76 -10.19
N ALA A 526 -42.52 -19.71 -11.08
CA ALA A 526 -41.23 -19.93 -11.71
C ALA A 526 -41.33 -19.67 -13.21
N ILE A 527 -40.38 -18.90 -13.76
CA ILE A 527 -40.41 -18.40 -15.14
C ILE A 527 -39.02 -18.59 -15.77
N ASP A 528 -38.98 -19.11 -17.01
CA ASP A 528 -37.76 -19.29 -17.82
C ASP A 528 -38.00 -18.74 -19.22
N ILE A 529 -37.05 -17.99 -19.77
CA ILE A 529 -37.17 -17.38 -21.11
C ILE A 529 -36.87 -18.44 -22.18
N LYS A 530 -37.84 -18.75 -23.06
CA LYS A 530 -37.69 -19.79 -24.09
C LYS A 530 -36.59 -19.40 -25.08
N ASN A 531 -35.64 -20.32 -25.31
CA ASN A 531 -34.57 -20.17 -26.30
C ASN A 531 -33.75 -18.88 -26.14
N LEU A 532 -33.52 -18.40 -24.91
CA LEU A 532 -32.70 -17.21 -24.64
C LEU A 532 -31.30 -17.30 -25.26
N SER A 533 -30.69 -18.49 -25.27
CA SER A 533 -29.41 -18.75 -25.95
C SER A 533 -29.48 -18.48 -27.46
N LYS A 534 -30.61 -18.78 -28.10
CA LYS A 534 -30.84 -18.53 -29.52
C LYS A 534 -31.07 -17.04 -29.81
N ILE A 535 -31.71 -16.31 -28.89
CA ILE A 535 -31.83 -14.84 -28.96
C ILE A 535 -30.44 -14.20 -28.83
N ASN A 536 -29.61 -14.67 -27.89
CA ASN A 536 -28.24 -14.19 -27.71
C ASN A 536 -27.35 -14.44 -28.94
N ASN A 537 -27.46 -15.63 -29.55
CA ASN A 537 -26.64 -16.02 -30.69
C ASN A 537 -27.04 -15.31 -31.99
N ASP A 538 -28.34 -15.09 -32.21
CA ASP A 538 -28.84 -14.56 -33.47
C ASP A 538 -29.02 -13.02 -33.44
N ASP A 539 -29.50 -12.46 -32.33
CA ASP A 539 -29.83 -11.03 -32.18
C ASP A 539 -28.82 -10.26 -31.29
N GLY A 540 -27.85 -10.97 -30.71
CA GLY A 540 -26.74 -10.43 -29.93
C GLY A 540 -27.03 -10.30 -28.42
N ARG A 541 -25.96 -10.27 -27.61
CA ARG A 541 -26.04 -10.30 -26.14
C ARG A 541 -26.86 -9.15 -25.52
N LYS A 542 -26.79 -7.95 -26.10
CA LYS A 542 -27.61 -6.80 -25.66
C LYS A 542 -29.12 -7.03 -25.84
N ALA A 543 -29.52 -7.79 -26.86
CA ALA A 543 -30.92 -8.15 -27.08
C ALA A 543 -31.41 -9.13 -26.00
N GLY A 544 -30.56 -10.09 -25.60
CA GLY A 544 -30.84 -10.95 -24.45
C GLY A 544 -30.92 -10.21 -23.12
N ASP A 545 -29.99 -9.29 -22.85
CA ASP A 545 -30.03 -8.45 -21.64
C ASP A 545 -31.32 -7.62 -21.57
N ASN A 546 -31.75 -7.04 -22.70
CA ASN A 546 -33.01 -6.31 -22.80
C ASN A 546 -34.24 -7.20 -22.64
N ALA A 547 -34.20 -8.45 -23.11
CA ALA A 547 -35.27 -9.42 -22.89
C ALA A 547 -35.41 -9.75 -21.39
N ILE A 548 -34.29 -9.96 -20.70
CA ILE A 548 -34.26 -10.21 -19.25
C ILE A 548 -34.81 -8.99 -18.48
N ILE A 549 -34.32 -7.78 -18.76
CA ILE A 549 -34.75 -6.55 -18.10
C ILE A 549 -36.26 -6.32 -18.27
N ASN A 550 -36.80 -6.53 -19.48
CA ASN A 550 -38.23 -6.31 -19.73
C ASN A 550 -39.10 -7.36 -19.06
N VAL A 551 -38.72 -8.64 -19.07
CA VAL A 551 -39.45 -9.68 -18.33
C VAL A 551 -39.44 -9.37 -16.82
N SER A 552 -38.30 -8.96 -16.24
CA SER A 552 -38.22 -8.54 -14.84
C SER A 552 -39.08 -7.31 -14.52
N ARG A 553 -39.13 -6.32 -15.43
CA ARG A 553 -39.99 -5.13 -15.26
C ARG A 553 -41.47 -5.51 -15.31
N SER A 554 -41.87 -6.35 -16.26
CA SER A 554 -43.25 -6.83 -16.38
C SER A 554 -43.69 -7.59 -15.13
N LEU A 555 -42.79 -8.32 -14.46
CA LEU A 555 -43.08 -8.93 -13.16
C LEU A 555 -43.39 -7.87 -12.09
N GLY A 556 -42.62 -6.79 -12.01
CA GLY A 556 -42.88 -5.69 -11.08
C GLY A 556 -44.21 -4.96 -11.31
N GLU A 557 -44.75 -5.01 -12.54
CA GLU A 557 -46.04 -4.40 -12.91
C GLU A 557 -47.23 -5.33 -12.69
N VAL A 558 -47.05 -6.65 -12.87
CA VAL A 558 -48.11 -7.66 -12.75
C VAL A 558 -48.36 -8.09 -11.31
N PHE A 559 -47.35 -8.02 -10.44
CA PHE A 559 -47.41 -8.52 -9.06
C PHE A 559 -47.54 -7.38 -8.03
N SER A 560 -48.07 -7.66 -6.83
CA SER A 560 -48.28 -6.61 -5.83
C SER A 560 -46.97 -6.14 -5.16
N LYS A 561 -47.00 -4.95 -4.55
CA LYS A 561 -45.84 -4.34 -3.83
C LYS A 561 -45.28 -5.18 -2.67
N GLY A 562 -45.99 -6.23 -2.23
CA GLY A 562 -45.54 -7.16 -1.20
C GLY A 562 -44.84 -8.42 -1.74
N SER A 563 -44.66 -8.53 -3.06
CA SER A 563 -44.07 -9.71 -3.70
C SER A 563 -42.54 -9.65 -3.67
N VAL A 564 -41.91 -10.81 -3.47
CA VAL A 564 -40.44 -10.95 -3.49
C VAL A 564 -40.04 -11.64 -4.79
N PHE A 565 -39.12 -11.04 -5.54
CA PHE A 565 -38.61 -11.56 -6.82
C PHE A 565 -37.15 -11.96 -6.70
N CYS A 566 -36.80 -13.10 -7.27
CA CYS A 566 -35.44 -13.64 -7.33
C CYS A 566 -35.01 -13.85 -8.79
N MET A 567 -33.76 -13.52 -9.10
CA MET A 567 -33.07 -13.90 -10.33
C MET A 567 -31.98 -14.94 -10.04
N GLY A 568 -31.90 -16.01 -10.84
CA GLY A 568 -30.79 -16.97 -10.82
C GLY A 568 -30.69 -17.76 -12.13
N ASN A 569 -29.50 -17.89 -12.72
CA ASN A 569 -29.21 -18.71 -13.92
C ASN A 569 -30.18 -18.56 -15.12
N GLY A 570 -30.76 -17.37 -15.33
CA GLY A 570 -31.72 -17.12 -16.42
C GLY A 570 -33.19 -17.42 -16.05
N GLU A 571 -33.43 -17.85 -14.82
CA GLU A 571 -34.75 -18.14 -14.25
C GLU A 571 -35.18 -17.07 -13.25
N MET A 572 -36.48 -16.77 -13.25
CA MET A 572 -37.09 -15.81 -12.33
C MET A 572 -38.11 -16.52 -11.45
N VAL A 573 -38.02 -16.27 -10.14
CA VAL A 573 -38.98 -16.76 -9.14
C VAL A 573 -39.68 -15.59 -8.48
N ALA A 574 -41.00 -15.61 -8.43
CA ALA A 574 -41.81 -14.60 -7.73
C ALA A 574 -42.66 -15.27 -6.65
N ILE A 575 -42.73 -14.63 -5.47
CA ILE A 575 -43.49 -15.13 -4.34
C ILE A 575 -44.38 -14.05 -3.76
N GLU A 576 -45.64 -14.40 -3.52
CA GLU A 576 -46.66 -13.49 -3.04
C GLU A 576 -47.59 -14.17 -2.02
N VAL A 577 -47.99 -13.43 -0.98
CA VAL A 577 -49.01 -13.87 -0.02
C VAL A 577 -50.39 -13.57 -0.60
N MET A 578 -51.16 -14.63 -0.85
CA MET A 578 -52.49 -14.59 -1.44
C MET A 578 -53.57 -14.82 -0.40
N LYS A 579 -54.65 -14.04 -0.48
CA LYS A 579 -55.77 -14.04 0.47
C LYS A 579 -57.04 -14.71 -0.07
N ASP A 580 -56.99 -15.18 -1.31
CA ASP A 580 -58.14 -15.74 -2.02
C ASP A 580 -58.24 -17.26 -1.81
N ALA A 581 -59.45 -17.81 -1.88
CA ALA A 581 -59.69 -19.25 -1.75
C ALA A 581 -59.33 -20.02 -3.03
N ASP A 582 -59.31 -19.35 -4.18
CA ASP A 582 -58.89 -19.88 -5.48
C ASP A 582 -57.50 -19.31 -5.87
N VAL A 583 -56.48 -19.74 -5.12
CA VAL A 583 -55.10 -19.31 -5.32
C VAL A 583 -54.65 -19.65 -6.74
N GLN A 584 -54.87 -20.89 -7.19
CA GLN A 584 -54.48 -21.36 -8.52
C GLN A 584 -55.14 -20.57 -9.66
N GLY A 585 -56.42 -20.21 -9.56
CA GLY A 585 -57.09 -19.37 -10.56
C GLY A 585 -56.53 -17.95 -10.64
N GLU A 586 -56.10 -17.37 -9.52
CA GLU A 586 -55.43 -16.06 -9.51
C GLU A 586 -54.00 -16.17 -10.04
N LEU A 587 -53.27 -17.26 -9.77
CA LEU A 587 -51.95 -17.54 -10.38
C LEU A 587 -52.04 -17.59 -11.92
N GLU A 588 -53.04 -18.30 -12.46
CA GLU A 588 -53.26 -18.40 -13.91
C GLU A 588 -53.62 -17.07 -14.55
N LYS A 589 -54.40 -16.24 -13.86
CA LYS A 589 -54.76 -14.90 -14.31
C LYS A 589 -53.55 -13.95 -14.35
N ARG A 590 -52.64 -14.04 -13.38
CA ARG A 590 -51.37 -13.27 -13.37
C ARG A 590 -50.46 -13.70 -14.51
N PHE A 591 -50.39 -14.99 -14.81
CA PHE A 591 -49.65 -15.48 -15.96
C PHE A 591 -50.19 -14.91 -17.28
N LYS A 592 -51.52 -14.90 -17.45
CA LYS A 592 -52.13 -14.29 -18.64
C LYS A 592 -51.80 -12.80 -18.78
N GLN A 593 -51.78 -12.06 -17.67
CA GLN A 593 -51.38 -10.64 -17.66
C GLN A 593 -49.90 -10.46 -18.00
N LEU A 594 -49.03 -11.38 -17.56
CA LEU A 594 -47.62 -11.37 -17.91
C LEU A 594 -47.40 -11.66 -19.40
N ASP A 595 -48.11 -12.65 -19.97
CA ASP A 595 -48.07 -12.95 -21.41
C ASP A 595 -48.53 -11.74 -22.24
N GLU A 596 -49.62 -11.07 -21.83
CA GLU A 596 -50.10 -9.84 -22.49
C GLU A 596 -49.01 -8.74 -22.48
N LYS A 597 -48.30 -8.57 -21.36
CA LYS A 597 -47.18 -7.61 -21.22
C LYS A 597 -45.96 -7.98 -22.06
N ILE A 598 -45.64 -9.26 -22.16
CA ILE A 598 -44.54 -9.74 -23.01
C ILE A 598 -44.89 -9.56 -24.48
N GLU A 599 -46.15 -9.75 -24.87
CA GLU A 599 -46.58 -9.49 -26.25
C GLU A 599 -46.62 -7.98 -26.58
N GLU A 600 -46.94 -7.11 -25.63
CA GLU A 600 -46.74 -5.65 -25.79
C GLU A 600 -45.26 -5.31 -26.07
N TYR A 601 -44.33 -5.95 -25.37
CA TYR A 601 -42.90 -5.80 -25.62
C TYR A 601 -42.50 -6.37 -26.99
N ASN A 602 -42.95 -7.57 -27.35
CA ASN A 602 -42.67 -8.17 -28.66
C ASN A 602 -43.17 -7.30 -29.81
N ALA A 603 -44.33 -6.67 -29.67
CA ALA A 603 -44.89 -5.74 -30.65
C ALA A 603 -44.07 -4.44 -30.80
N SER A 604 -43.25 -4.11 -29.79
CA SER A 604 -42.33 -2.95 -29.82
C SER A 604 -40.95 -3.26 -30.42
N LEU A 605 -40.65 -4.53 -30.70
CA LEU A 605 -39.37 -4.95 -31.28
C LEU A 605 -39.28 -4.64 -32.78
N PRO A 606 -38.07 -4.39 -33.32
CA PRO A 606 -37.86 -4.21 -34.76
C PRO A 606 -38.31 -5.42 -35.59
N GLU A 607 -38.79 -5.17 -36.82
CA GLU A 607 -39.21 -6.22 -37.76
C GLU A 607 -38.06 -7.21 -38.05
N GLY A 608 -38.32 -8.50 -37.81
CA GLY A 608 -37.32 -9.58 -37.94
C GLY A 608 -36.68 -10.05 -36.63
N SER A 609 -36.91 -9.35 -35.50
CA SER A 609 -36.43 -9.77 -34.17
C SER A 609 -37.14 -11.03 -33.68
N ARG A 610 -36.45 -11.93 -32.97
CA ARG A 610 -37.12 -13.09 -32.35
C ARG A 610 -38.02 -12.62 -31.19
N HIS A 611 -39.27 -13.09 -31.19
CA HIS A 611 -40.20 -12.81 -30.10
C HIS A 611 -39.77 -13.53 -28.82
N VAL A 612 -39.83 -12.82 -27.71
CA VAL A 612 -39.63 -13.36 -26.37
C VAL A 612 -40.87 -14.17 -25.97
N LYS A 613 -40.64 -15.38 -25.47
CA LYS A 613 -41.67 -16.25 -24.88
C LYS A 613 -41.14 -16.82 -23.58
N VAL A 614 -42.03 -17.25 -22.68
CA VAL A 614 -41.64 -17.84 -21.39
C VAL A 614 -42.23 -19.23 -21.17
N TYR A 615 -41.46 -20.12 -20.55
CA TYR A 615 -41.99 -21.28 -19.83
C TYR A 615 -42.37 -20.84 -18.42
N TYR A 616 -43.40 -21.45 -17.85
CA TYR A 616 -43.83 -21.12 -16.49
C TYR A 616 -44.26 -22.36 -15.72
N GLY A 617 -44.20 -22.25 -14.39
CA GLY A 617 -44.76 -23.21 -13.45
C GLY A 617 -45.24 -22.49 -12.20
N THR A 618 -46.33 -22.98 -11.61
CA THR A 618 -46.93 -22.39 -10.41
C THR A 618 -47.06 -23.44 -9.31
N ALA A 619 -46.96 -23.00 -8.07
CA ALA A 619 -47.25 -23.80 -6.88
C ALA A 619 -47.84 -22.93 -5.78
N ASP A 620 -48.64 -23.52 -4.91
CA ASP A 620 -49.32 -22.83 -3.81
C ASP A 620 -49.29 -23.68 -2.52
N GLY A 621 -49.28 -23.01 -1.38
CA GLY A 621 -49.39 -23.70 -0.08
C GLY A 621 -49.24 -22.79 1.14
N GLN A 622 -49.34 -23.39 2.33
CA GLN A 622 -49.16 -22.70 3.62
C GLN A 622 -47.88 -23.20 4.31
N PRO A 623 -46.70 -22.75 3.90
CA PRO A 623 -45.44 -23.21 4.48
C PRO A 623 -45.31 -22.73 5.93
N LYS A 624 -44.87 -23.61 6.82
CA LYS A 624 -44.67 -23.29 8.25
C LYS A 624 -43.20 -23.27 8.63
N THR A 625 -42.36 -23.89 7.82
CA THR A 625 -40.92 -24.00 7.97
C THR A 625 -40.22 -23.53 6.71
N ARG A 626 -38.91 -23.29 6.81
CA ARG A 626 -38.06 -22.99 5.64
C ARG A 626 -38.12 -24.13 4.61
N ASP A 627 -38.05 -25.37 5.05
CA ASP A 627 -38.08 -26.56 4.18
C ASP A 627 -39.41 -26.68 3.41
N ASP A 628 -40.53 -26.32 4.04
CA ASP A 628 -41.84 -26.29 3.35
C ASP A 628 -41.86 -25.28 2.20
N TYR A 629 -41.15 -24.16 2.37
CA TYR A 629 -41.05 -23.10 1.38
C TYR A 629 -40.16 -23.49 0.21
N GLU A 630 -38.99 -24.05 0.48
CA GLU A 630 -38.08 -24.60 -0.54
C GLU A 630 -38.78 -25.68 -1.37
N ARG A 631 -39.57 -26.54 -0.72
CA ARG A 631 -40.40 -27.54 -1.41
C ARG A 631 -41.44 -26.92 -2.36
N LEU A 632 -42.07 -25.81 -1.99
CA LEU A 632 -43.04 -25.11 -2.87
C LEU A 632 -42.34 -24.48 -4.09
N VAL A 633 -41.16 -23.89 -3.89
CA VAL A 633 -40.33 -23.36 -4.99
C VAL A 633 -39.91 -24.46 -5.95
N ASN A 634 -39.40 -25.58 -5.44
CA ASN A 634 -38.99 -26.72 -6.26
C ASN A 634 -40.15 -27.35 -7.04
N LEU A 635 -41.36 -27.35 -6.46
CA LEU A 635 -42.56 -27.83 -7.16
C LEU A 635 -42.94 -26.95 -8.35
N ALA A 636 -42.83 -25.62 -8.22
CA ALA A 636 -43.07 -24.69 -9.33
C ALA A 636 -42.03 -24.86 -10.45
N LEU A 637 -40.74 -25.00 -10.10
CA LEU A 637 -39.64 -25.25 -11.05
C LEU A 637 -39.79 -26.59 -11.78
N SER A 638 -40.14 -27.67 -11.06
CA SER A 638 -40.36 -29.00 -11.65
C SER A 638 -41.51 -29.01 -12.67
N ARG A 639 -42.62 -28.34 -12.37
CA ARG A 639 -43.76 -28.19 -13.30
C ARG A 639 -43.36 -27.44 -14.59
N LYS A 640 -42.54 -26.40 -14.46
CA LYS A 640 -41.96 -25.67 -15.59
C LYS A 640 -41.03 -26.55 -16.44
N ASN A 641 -40.14 -27.34 -15.81
CA ASN A 641 -39.20 -28.24 -16.51
C ASN A 641 -39.90 -29.39 -17.26
N GLY A 642 -40.97 -29.96 -16.70
CA GLY A 642 -41.75 -31.00 -17.40
C GLY A 642 -42.38 -30.52 -18.72
N GLN A 643 -42.73 -29.23 -18.80
CA GLN A 643 -43.25 -28.61 -20.03
C GLN A 643 -42.17 -28.48 -21.12
N LYS A 644 -40.90 -28.32 -20.73
CA LYS A 644 -39.73 -28.19 -21.61
C LYS A 644 -39.33 -29.53 -22.24
N ILE A 645 -39.33 -30.62 -21.47
CA ILE A 645 -38.90 -31.97 -21.90
C ILE A 645 -39.86 -32.60 -22.92
N ASN A 646 -41.17 -32.46 -22.73
CA ASN A 646 -42.18 -33.05 -23.65
C ASN A 646 -42.09 -32.48 -25.08
N PHE A 647 -41.52 -31.29 -25.24
CA PHE A 647 -41.33 -30.66 -26.55
C PHE A 647 -40.13 -31.24 -27.33
N GLN A 648 -39.14 -31.84 -26.65
CA GLN A 648 -37.90 -32.34 -27.27
C GLN A 648 -38.00 -33.80 -27.78
N ARG A 649 -38.95 -34.61 -27.28
CA ARG A 649 -39.10 -36.05 -27.61
C ARG A 649 -39.68 -36.38 -29.00
N LEU A 650 -40.27 -35.43 -29.72
CA LEU A 650 -41.08 -35.68 -30.93
C LEU A 650 -40.26 -35.79 -32.26
N SER A 651 -38.99 -36.20 -32.26
CA SER A 651 -38.06 -35.92 -33.39
C SER A 651 -37.11 -37.03 -33.93
N ALA A 652 -37.33 -38.36 -33.77
CA ALA A 652 -36.37 -39.41 -34.26
C ALA A 652 -37.00 -40.72 -34.87
N ASP A 653 -36.72 -41.09 -36.14
CA ASP A 653 -37.07 -42.38 -36.83
C ASP A 653 -36.11 -42.68 -38.05
N GLY A 654 -35.31 -43.78 -38.07
CA GLY A 654 -34.62 -44.34 -39.29
C GLY A 654 -33.25 -45.11 -39.17
N LEU A 655 -33.19 -46.46 -39.13
CA LEU A 655 -31.96 -47.33 -39.03
C LEU A 655 -31.95 -48.60 -39.97
N ASP A 656 -30.79 -49.29 -40.22
CA ASP A 656 -30.55 -50.38 -41.24
C ASP A 656 -30.31 -51.86 -40.75
N ASP A 657 -30.15 -52.83 -41.68
CA ASP A 657 -30.04 -54.30 -41.44
C ASP A 657 -28.80 -54.80 -40.66
N ASN A 658 -27.62 -54.18 -40.80
CA ASN A 658 -26.42 -54.58 -40.01
C ASN A 658 -26.60 -54.19 -38.55
N GLN A 659 -27.26 -53.05 -38.33
CA GLN A 659 -27.56 -52.53 -37.00
C GLN A 659 -28.55 -53.44 -36.27
N ILE A 660 -29.44 -54.15 -36.98
CA ILE A 660 -30.37 -55.15 -36.41
C ILE A 660 -29.64 -56.40 -35.88
N GLN A 661 -28.55 -56.83 -36.53
CA GLN A 661 -27.80 -58.01 -36.09
C GLN A 661 -26.95 -57.71 -34.85
N GLU A 662 -26.25 -56.57 -34.84
CA GLU A 662 -25.49 -56.10 -33.67
C GLU A 662 -26.42 -55.83 -32.48
N ALA A 663 -27.58 -55.21 -32.73
CA ALA A 663 -28.69 -55.03 -31.79
C ALA A 663 -29.14 -56.34 -31.10
N THR A 664 -29.23 -57.43 -31.85
CA THR A 664 -29.70 -58.72 -31.34
C THR A 664 -28.66 -59.36 -30.41
N ILE A 665 -27.37 -59.30 -30.77
CA ILE A 665 -26.28 -59.83 -29.95
C ILE A 665 -26.16 -59.04 -28.64
N VAL A 666 -26.22 -57.70 -28.70
CA VAL A 666 -26.14 -56.85 -27.49
C VAL A 666 -27.30 -57.13 -26.54
N ASN A 667 -28.53 -57.34 -27.03
CA ASN A 667 -29.64 -57.74 -26.15
C ASN A 667 -29.35 -59.05 -25.40
N SER A 668 -28.75 -60.05 -26.05
CA SER A 668 -28.38 -61.30 -25.37
C SER A 668 -27.27 -61.12 -24.31
N ILE A 669 -26.34 -60.17 -24.53
CA ILE A 669 -25.28 -59.84 -23.55
C ILE A 669 -25.90 -59.25 -22.28
N LEU A 670 -26.85 -58.33 -22.45
CA LEU A 670 -27.54 -57.66 -21.35
C LEU A 670 -28.50 -58.62 -20.61
N ASP A 671 -29.26 -59.44 -21.33
CA ASP A 671 -30.25 -60.36 -20.73
C ASP A 671 -29.59 -61.48 -19.92
N GLU A 672 -28.43 -61.99 -20.36
CA GLU A 672 -27.72 -63.10 -19.70
C GLU A 672 -26.58 -62.63 -18.79
N ASN A 673 -26.38 -61.32 -18.60
CA ASN A 673 -25.26 -60.70 -17.87
C ASN A 673 -23.89 -61.29 -18.26
N LYS A 674 -23.63 -61.40 -19.58
CA LYS A 674 -22.35 -61.91 -20.14
C LYS A 674 -21.26 -60.84 -20.15
N ILE A 675 -21.06 -60.21 -18.99
CA ILE A 675 -20.13 -59.09 -18.81
C ILE A 675 -19.09 -59.48 -17.75
N ASN A 676 -17.81 -59.46 -18.13
CA ASN A 676 -16.67 -59.74 -17.26
C ASN A 676 -15.71 -58.54 -17.20
N TYR A 677 -14.72 -58.56 -16.31
CA TYR A 677 -13.81 -57.43 -16.09
C TYR A 677 -12.35 -57.87 -16.05
N HIS A 678 -11.49 -57.07 -16.69
CA HIS A 678 -10.04 -57.14 -16.50
C HIS A 678 -9.60 -55.96 -15.63
N PHE A 679 -8.56 -56.14 -14.83
CA PHE A 679 -8.05 -55.12 -13.93
C PHE A 679 -6.70 -54.60 -14.41
N GLN A 680 -6.52 -53.28 -14.42
CA GLN A 680 -5.25 -52.64 -14.74
C GLN A 680 -4.74 -51.84 -13.53
N PRO A 681 -3.48 -52.03 -13.10
CA PRO A 681 -2.97 -51.33 -11.92
C PRO A 681 -2.61 -49.86 -12.23
N ILE A 682 -2.91 -48.99 -11.26
CA ILE A 682 -2.53 -47.57 -11.20
C ILE A 682 -1.40 -47.43 -10.18
N ILE A 683 -0.32 -46.78 -10.58
CA ILE A 683 0.95 -46.76 -9.85
C ILE A 683 1.20 -45.38 -9.24
N ASN A 684 1.71 -45.33 -8.01
CA ASN A 684 2.18 -44.10 -7.39
C ASN A 684 3.49 -43.63 -8.05
N ALA A 685 3.49 -42.39 -8.57
CA ALA A 685 4.61 -41.82 -9.32
C ALA A 685 5.87 -41.55 -8.47
N ARG A 686 5.76 -41.57 -7.13
CA ARG A 686 6.90 -41.38 -6.23
C ARG A 686 7.52 -42.69 -5.76
N THR A 687 6.69 -43.66 -5.39
CA THR A 687 7.14 -44.91 -4.76
C THR A 687 7.24 -46.08 -5.75
N GLY A 688 6.63 -45.95 -6.93
CA GLY A 688 6.49 -47.04 -7.90
C GLY A 688 5.63 -48.19 -7.38
N GLU A 689 4.82 -47.96 -6.35
CA GLU A 689 3.93 -48.95 -5.79
C GLU A 689 2.52 -48.88 -6.37
N ILE A 690 1.84 -50.03 -6.49
CA ILE A 690 0.43 -50.05 -6.87
C ILE A 690 -0.40 -49.29 -5.82
N TYR A 691 -1.16 -48.31 -6.31
CA TYR A 691 -2.06 -47.46 -5.56
C TYR A 691 -3.52 -47.91 -5.72
N ALA A 692 -3.92 -48.26 -6.95
CA ALA A 692 -5.29 -48.66 -7.27
C ALA A 692 -5.36 -49.61 -8.47
N TYR A 693 -6.55 -50.06 -8.82
CA TYR A 693 -6.84 -50.84 -10.04
C TYR A 693 -8.07 -50.29 -10.75
N GLU A 694 -8.02 -50.13 -12.06
CA GLU A 694 -9.19 -49.81 -12.88
C GLU A 694 -9.84 -51.09 -13.41
N ALA A 695 -11.17 -51.19 -13.28
CA ALA A 695 -11.96 -52.32 -13.74
C ALA A 695 -12.52 -52.06 -15.14
N LEU A 696 -11.99 -52.77 -16.13
CA LEU A 696 -12.33 -52.56 -17.55
C LEU A 696 -13.25 -53.66 -18.08
N MET A 697 -14.42 -53.26 -18.56
CA MET A 697 -15.48 -54.15 -19.08
C MET A 697 -15.00 -55.01 -20.28
N ARG A 698 -15.41 -56.28 -20.31
CA ARG A 698 -15.20 -57.25 -21.40
C ARG A 698 -16.48 -58.03 -21.65
N ALA A 699 -16.91 -58.15 -22.91
CA ALA A 699 -18.02 -59.02 -23.27
C ALA A 699 -17.56 -60.48 -23.32
N ASP A 700 -18.28 -61.37 -22.63
CA ASP A 700 -18.03 -62.82 -22.64
C ASP A 700 -18.84 -63.48 -23.77
N THR A 701 -18.46 -63.17 -25.02
CA THR A 701 -19.13 -63.68 -26.23
C THR A 701 -18.14 -64.19 -27.28
N ASN A 702 -18.61 -65.10 -28.13
CA ASN A 702 -17.89 -65.55 -29.32
C ASN A 702 -18.80 -65.40 -30.55
N PRO A 703 -18.48 -64.52 -31.52
CA PRO A 703 -17.31 -63.64 -31.57
C PRO A 703 -17.30 -62.56 -30.48
N TYR A 704 -16.10 -62.08 -30.13
CA TYR A 704 -15.91 -61.01 -29.14
C TYR A 704 -16.54 -59.71 -29.64
N ILE A 705 -17.34 -59.06 -28.80
CA ILE A 705 -17.95 -57.76 -29.06
C ILE A 705 -17.23 -56.69 -28.25
N GLN A 706 -16.89 -55.57 -28.90
CA GLN A 706 -16.22 -54.46 -28.22
C GLN A 706 -17.16 -53.76 -27.22
N PRO A 707 -16.68 -53.39 -26.02
CA PRO A 707 -17.44 -52.65 -25.01
C PRO A 707 -18.21 -51.43 -25.53
N LEU A 708 -17.57 -50.62 -26.39
CA LEU A 708 -18.19 -49.43 -26.99
C LEU A 708 -19.44 -49.77 -27.82
N LEU A 709 -19.47 -50.93 -28.48
CA LEU A 709 -20.63 -51.38 -29.25
C LEU A 709 -21.78 -51.80 -28.33
N VAL A 710 -21.48 -52.41 -27.18
CA VAL A 710 -22.47 -52.77 -26.16
C VAL A 710 -23.14 -51.52 -25.59
N ILE A 711 -22.36 -50.50 -25.24
CA ILE A 711 -22.87 -49.20 -24.72
C ILE A 711 -23.75 -48.52 -25.78
N LYS A 712 -23.29 -48.42 -27.04
CA LYS A 712 -24.03 -47.79 -28.14
C LYS A 712 -25.43 -48.38 -28.33
N TYR A 713 -25.56 -49.71 -28.36
CA TYR A 713 -26.87 -50.33 -28.56
C TYR A 713 -27.72 -50.33 -27.30
N ALA A 714 -27.12 -50.40 -26.11
CA ALA A 714 -27.86 -50.21 -24.86
C ALA A 714 -28.48 -48.81 -24.76
N GLU A 715 -27.82 -47.77 -25.25
CA GLU A 715 -28.39 -46.42 -25.38
C GLU A 715 -29.59 -46.40 -26.32
N ILE A 716 -29.47 -46.99 -27.51
CA ILE A 716 -30.58 -47.10 -28.49
C ILE A 716 -31.80 -47.83 -27.89
N PHE A 717 -31.57 -48.84 -27.04
CA PHE A 717 -32.66 -49.59 -26.38
C PHE A 717 -33.17 -48.97 -25.07
N GLY A 718 -32.55 -47.90 -24.57
CA GLY A 718 -32.86 -47.36 -23.24
C GLY A 718 -32.50 -48.31 -22.09
N ARG A 719 -31.46 -49.14 -22.27
CA ARG A 719 -30.98 -50.16 -21.31
C ARG A 719 -29.60 -49.85 -20.72
N LEU A 720 -29.15 -48.59 -20.78
CA LEU A 720 -27.88 -48.18 -20.16
C LEU A 720 -27.83 -48.47 -18.66
N TYR A 721 -28.99 -48.39 -17.98
CA TYR A 721 -29.12 -48.77 -16.57
C TYR A 721 -28.67 -50.21 -16.28
N ASP A 722 -28.93 -51.14 -17.20
CA ASP A 722 -28.57 -52.56 -17.00
C ASP A 722 -27.05 -52.74 -17.00
N ILE A 723 -26.33 -51.97 -17.80
CA ILE A 723 -24.86 -51.95 -17.83
C ILE A 723 -24.30 -51.31 -16.55
N GLU A 724 -24.88 -50.18 -16.13
CA GLU A 724 -24.50 -49.49 -14.90
C GLU A 724 -24.63 -50.43 -13.69
N TYR A 725 -25.79 -51.07 -13.54
CA TYR A 725 -26.03 -52.03 -12.45
C TYR A 725 -25.13 -53.26 -12.54
N ALA A 726 -24.96 -53.86 -13.73
CA ALA A 726 -24.07 -55.00 -13.92
C ALA A 726 -22.62 -54.66 -13.58
N THR A 727 -22.17 -53.44 -13.88
CA THR A 727 -20.80 -53.00 -13.62
C THR A 727 -20.50 -52.92 -12.13
N PHE A 728 -21.30 -52.19 -11.37
CA PHE A 728 -21.13 -52.13 -9.92
C PHE A 728 -21.27 -53.53 -9.30
N ASN A 729 -22.30 -54.30 -9.68
CA ASN A 729 -22.56 -55.60 -9.08
C ASN A 729 -21.45 -56.63 -9.40
N ASN A 730 -21.01 -56.75 -10.66
CA ASN A 730 -20.04 -57.77 -11.06
C ASN A 730 -18.63 -57.44 -10.54
N VAL A 731 -18.20 -56.17 -10.61
CA VAL A 731 -16.88 -55.76 -10.10
C VAL A 731 -16.79 -55.95 -8.59
N LEU A 732 -17.80 -55.49 -7.83
CA LEU A 732 -17.77 -55.62 -6.37
C LEU A 732 -17.82 -57.08 -5.93
N ASN A 733 -18.65 -57.91 -6.56
CA ASN A 733 -18.65 -59.35 -6.28
C ASN A 733 -17.29 -60.00 -6.58
N TYR A 734 -16.62 -59.58 -7.66
CA TYR A 734 -15.29 -60.07 -8.00
C TYR A 734 -14.26 -59.66 -6.95
N VAL A 735 -14.22 -58.38 -6.58
CA VAL A 735 -13.27 -57.82 -5.59
C VAL A 735 -13.47 -58.47 -4.22
N MET A 736 -14.71 -58.65 -3.78
CA MET A 736 -15.01 -59.28 -2.50
C MET A 736 -14.59 -60.76 -2.47
N LYS A 737 -14.83 -61.49 -3.56
CA LYS A 737 -14.48 -62.91 -3.66
C LYS A 737 -12.97 -63.14 -3.72
N HIS A 738 -12.21 -62.20 -4.30
CA HIS A 738 -10.77 -62.31 -4.52
C HIS A 738 -9.97 -61.24 -3.73
N ASN A 739 -10.49 -60.78 -2.59
CA ASN A 739 -9.90 -59.64 -1.86
C ASN A 739 -8.42 -59.85 -1.47
N ASP A 740 -8.02 -61.09 -1.15
CA ASP A 740 -6.63 -61.46 -0.82
C ASP A 740 -5.68 -61.45 -2.04
N GLU A 741 -6.23 -61.33 -3.25
CA GLU A 741 -5.48 -61.20 -4.50
C GLU A 741 -5.14 -59.73 -4.80
N PHE A 742 -5.92 -58.78 -4.29
CA PHE A 742 -5.63 -57.35 -4.43
C PHE A 742 -4.61 -56.88 -3.39
N LYS A 743 -3.83 -55.85 -3.74
CA LYS A 743 -2.96 -55.18 -2.77
C LYS A 743 -3.79 -54.56 -1.65
N GLN A 744 -3.37 -54.76 -0.41
CA GLN A 744 -4.08 -54.24 0.76
C GLN A 744 -4.20 -52.71 0.70
N GLY A 745 -5.42 -52.20 0.89
CA GLY A 745 -5.70 -50.76 0.85
C GLY A 745 -5.78 -50.16 -0.56
N ALA A 746 -5.57 -50.95 -1.63
CA ALA A 746 -5.68 -50.43 -2.99
C ALA A 746 -7.13 -50.06 -3.34
N LYS A 747 -7.30 -48.91 -4.00
CA LYS A 747 -8.60 -48.45 -4.51
C LYS A 747 -9.00 -49.22 -5.78
N ILE A 748 -10.28 -49.19 -6.14
CA ILE A 748 -10.86 -49.81 -7.32
C ILE A 748 -11.64 -48.75 -8.09
N PHE A 749 -11.21 -48.43 -9.30
CA PHE A 749 -11.84 -47.46 -10.19
C PHE A 749 -12.85 -48.18 -11.09
N ILE A 750 -14.05 -47.60 -11.21
CA ILE A 750 -15.17 -48.12 -12.01
C ILE A 750 -15.78 -46.98 -12.82
N ASN A 751 -16.03 -47.22 -14.11
CA ASN A 751 -16.56 -46.20 -15.02
C ASN A 751 -18.09 -46.16 -14.91
N SER A 752 -18.63 -44.96 -14.70
CA SER A 752 -20.07 -44.70 -14.65
C SER A 752 -20.56 -44.10 -15.97
N ILE A 753 -21.75 -44.51 -16.40
CA ILE A 753 -22.37 -44.05 -17.64
C ILE A 753 -23.09 -42.71 -17.39
N PRO A 754 -22.79 -41.65 -18.18
CA PRO A 754 -23.46 -40.35 -18.07
C PRO A 754 -25.00 -40.45 -18.06
N GLY A 755 -25.63 -39.79 -17.09
CA GLY A 755 -27.09 -39.73 -16.96
C GLY A 755 -27.75 -41.02 -16.45
N GLN A 756 -26.98 -42.06 -16.08
CA GLN A 756 -27.48 -43.23 -15.37
C GLN A 756 -27.18 -43.10 -13.88
N ARG A 757 -28.20 -43.30 -13.04
CA ARG A 757 -28.06 -43.35 -11.58
C ARG A 757 -28.68 -44.65 -11.08
N LEU A 758 -27.92 -45.41 -10.31
CA LEU A 758 -28.46 -46.57 -9.61
C LEU A 758 -29.63 -46.14 -8.72
N ASN A 759 -30.74 -46.85 -8.81
CA ASN A 759 -31.88 -46.53 -7.95
C ASN A 759 -31.52 -46.81 -6.49
N LYS A 760 -32.19 -46.14 -5.54
CA LYS A 760 -31.89 -46.26 -4.10
C LYS A 760 -31.93 -47.70 -3.56
N VAL A 761 -32.72 -48.58 -4.18
CA VAL A 761 -32.82 -49.99 -3.77
C VAL A 761 -31.58 -50.76 -4.18
N ASP A 762 -31.13 -50.58 -5.41
CA ASP A 762 -29.96 -51.27 -5.97
C ASP A 762 -28.65 -50.69 -5.44
N LEU A 763 -28.57 -49.38 -5.26
CA LEU A 763 -27.47 -48.70 -4.59
C LEU A 763 -27.30 -49.20 -3.14
N LYS A 764 -28.41 -49.38 -2.43
CA LYS A 764 -28.40 -49.96 -1.08
C LYS A 764 -27.94 -51.42 -1.09
N LYS A 765 -28.37 -52.24 -2.06
CA LYS A 765 -27.85 -53.61 -2.19
C LYS A 765 -26.34 -53.61 -2.42
N ILE A 766 -25.85 -52.71 -3.26
CA ILE A 766 -24.42 -52.52 -3.52
C ILE A 766 -23.68 -52.14 -2.24
N TYR A 767 -24.19 -51.16 -1.48
CA TYR A 767 -23.62 -50.78 -0.20
C TYR A 767 -23.63 -51.90 0.85
N ASP A 768 -24.75 -52.60 0.98
CA ASP A 768 -24.89 -53.72 1.93
C ASP A 768 -23.90 -54.85 1.58
N MET A 769 -23.64 -55.09 0.29
CA MET A 769 -22.58 -56.00 -0.16
C MET A 769 -21.20 -55.49 0.25
N THR A 770 -20.90 -54.19 0.14
CA THR A 770 -19.57 -53.63 0.38
C THR A 770 -19.27 -53.23 1.82
N SER A 771 -20.13 -53.59 2.80
CA SER A 771 -20.03 -53.23 4.22
C SER A 771 -18.60 -53.43 4.80
N GLY A 772 -17.77 -52.38 4.78
CA GLY A 772 -16.38 -52.38 5.28
C GLY A 772 -15.27 -52.14 4.24
N THR A 773 -15.60 -52.02 2.95
CA THR A 773 -14.64 -51.71 1.85
C THR A 773 -15.14 -50.62 0.90
N SER A 774 -16.22 -49.92 1.25
CA SER A 774 -16.83 -48.88 0.40
C SER A 774 -15.88 -47.71 0.12
N ASP A 775 -14.99 -47.40 1.08
CA ASP A 775 -13.91 -46.41 0.95
C ASP A 775 -12.88 -46.76 -0.13
N ARG A 776 -12.87 -48.00 -0.63
CA ARG A 776 -11.97 -48.43 -1.70
C ARG A 776 -12.52 -48.13 -3.09
N LEU A 777 -13.79 -47.76 -3.23
CA LEU A 777 -14.40 -47.58 -4.54
C LEU A 777 -14.26 -46.13 -5.04
N VAL A 778 -13.81 -46.00 -6.28
CA VAL A 778 -13.71 -44.73 -7.01
C VAL A 778 -14.58 -44.81 -8.25
N VAL A 779 -15.50 -43.87 -8.42
CA VAL A 779 -16.40 -43.80 -9.58
C VAL A 779 -15.88 -42.78 -10.57
N GLU A 780 -15.61 -43.21 -11.80
CA GLU A 780 -15.11 -42.35 -12.88
C GLU A 780 -16.25 -41.79 -13.72
N PHE A 781 -16.21 -40.49 -14.00
CA PHE A 781 -17.13 -39.80 -14.89
C PHE A 781 -16.38 -39.21 -16.09
N THR A 782 -16.90 -39.41 -17.29
CA THR A 782 -16.33 -38.79 -18.50
C THR A 782 -16.55 -37.26 -18.51
N GLU A 783 -15.59 -36.50 -19.04
CA GLU A 783 -15.60 -35.02 -19.12
C GLU A 783 -16.86 -34.38 -19.75
N GLN A 784 -17.64 -35.13 -20.55
CA GLN A 784 -18.76 -34.64 -21.37
C GLN A 784 -20.18 -34.76 -20.76
N SER A 785 -20.33 -35.16 -19.50
CA SER A 785 -21.67 -35.36 -18.92
C SER A 785 -22.39 -34.04 -18.59
N GLU A 786 -23.41 -33.67 -19.37
CA GLU A 786 -24.33 -32.54 -19.08
C GLU A 786 -25.35 -32.89 -17.98
N ILE A 787 -24.88 -33.15 -16.76
CA ILE A 787 -25.75 -33.30 -15.57
C ILE A 787 -26.08 -31.91 -15.03
N ASP A 788 -27.26 -31.67 -14.42
CA ASP A 788 -27.61 -30.41 -13.75
C ASP A 788 -26.88 -30.24 -12.39
N ASP A 789 -26.68 -29.01 -11.89
CA ASP A 789 -25.91 -28.77 -10.64
C ASP A 789 -26.56 -29.41 -9.41
N ASP A 790 -27.89 -29.39 -9.33
CA ASP A 790 -28.61 -29.97 -8.19
C ASP A 790 -28.58 -31.51 -8.24
N GLU A 791 -28.74 -32.09 -9.43
CA GLU A 791 -28.65 -33.53 -9.64
C GLU A 791 -27.23 -34.06 -9.37
N LEU A 792 -26.21 -33.29 -9.77
CA LEU A 792 -24.81 -33.59 -9.51
C LEU A 792 -24.49 -33.53 -8.01
N ASN A 793 -24.99 -32.51 -7.30
CA ASN A 793 -24.80 -32.39 -5.86
C ASN A 793 -25.52 -33.50 -5.08
N ASP A 794 -26.75 -33.85 -5.46
CA ASP A 794 -27.50 -34.96 -4.88
C ASP A 794 -26.79 -36.30 -5.08
N MET A 795 -26.20 -36.53 -6.27
CA MET A 795 -25.42 -37.72 -6.56
C MET A 795 -24.13 -37.76 -5.73
N LYS A 796 -23.42 -36.63 -5.64
CA LYS A 796 -22.19 -36.51 -4.81
C LYS A 796 -22.48 -36.78 -3.35
N GLN A 797 -23.51 -36.17 -2.77
CA GLN A 797 -23.90 -36.41 -1.39
C GLN A 797 -24.27 -37.87 -1.15
N GLU A 798 -24.97 -38.50 -2.10
CA GLU A 798 -25.32 -39.91 -1.99
C GLU A 798 -24.06 -40.79 -2.05
N TYR A 799 -23.13 -40.56 -2.96
CA TYR A 799 -21.88 -41.32 -3.06
C TYR A 799 -20.93 -41.08 -1.89
N GLU A 800 -20.82 -39.83 -1.42
CA GLU A 800 -20.05 -39.46 -0.23
C GLU A 800 -20.61 -40.12 1.03
N SER A 801 -21.95 -40.17 1.18
CA SER A 801 -22.60 -40.85 2.31
C SER A 801 -22.33 -42.36 2.36
N LEU A 802 -21.99 -42.95 1.21
CA LEU A 802 -21.62 -44.36 1.07
C LEU A 802 -20.11 -44.58 1.16
N GLY A 803 -19.31 -43.51 1.19
CA GLY A 803 -17.85 -43.52 1.25
C GLY A 803 -17.16 -43.69 -0.10
N PHE A 804 -17.85 -43.50 -1.22
CA PHE A 804 -17.25 -43.59 -2.55
C PHE A 804 -16.47 -42.30 -2.89
N GLU A 805 -15.31 -42.46 -3.51
CA GLU A 805 -14.57 -41.34 -4.10
C GLU A 805 -14.95 -41.17 -5.58
N THR A 806 -14.66 -40.02 -6.16
CA THR A 806 -15.00 -39.71 -7.55
C THR A 806 -13.76 -39.29 -8.35
N ALA A 807 -13.75 -39.61 -9.64
CA ALA A 807 -12.72 -39.25 -10.59
C ALA A 807 -13.33 -38.67 -11.87
N VAL A 808 -12.60 -37.78 -12.55
CA VAL A 808 -12.95 -37.33 -13.90
C VAL A 808 -12.01 -37.99 -14.91
N ASP A 809 -12.59 -38.57 -15.95
CA ASP A 809 -11.93 -39.35 -17.00
C ASP A 809 -11.88 -38.59 -18.34
N ASP A 810 -10.94 -38.98 -19.21
CA ASP A 810 -10.69 -38.41 -20.56
C ASP A 810 -10.41 -36.89 -20.59
N TYR A 811 -9.82 -36.33 -19.53
CA TYR A 811 -9.63 -34.89 -19.41
C TYR A 811 -8.67 -34.34 -20.49
N GLY A 812 -9.19 -33.44 -21.33
CA GLY A 812 -8.41 -32.69 -22.33
C GLY A 812 -8.66 -33.02 -23.80
N THR A 813 -9.73 -33.78 -24.11
CA THR A 813 -10.08 -34.18 -25.49
C THR A 813 -11.10 -33.25 -26.18
N GLY A 814 -11.65 -32.24 -25.49
CA GLY A 814 -12.67 -31.31 -26.00
C GLY A 814 -12.46 -29.82 -25.67
N TYR A 815 -13.22 -28.93 -26.32
CA TYR A 815 -13.29 -27.50 -25.98
C TYR A 815 -14.26 -27.30 -24.80
N SER A 816 -13.84 -27.55 -23.55
CA SER A 816 -14.56 -27.08 -22.36
C SER A 816 -13.64 -26.92 -21.15
N ASN A 817 -13.85 -25.81 -20.43
CA ASN A 817 -12.93 -25.20 -19.47
C ASN A 817 -12.82 -25.98 -18.15
N VAL A 818 -11.76 -25.66 -17.39
CA VAL A 818 -11.59 -25.74 -15.91
C VAL A 818 -12.90 -25.72 -15.10
N SER A 819 -13.94 -25.04 -15.60
CA SER A 819 -15.31 -25.06 -15.10
C SER A 819 -15.87 -26.46 -14.79
N ASN A 820 -15.64 -27.49 -15.61
CA ASN A 820 -16.15 -28.84 -15.30
C ASN A 820 -15.38 -29.46 -14.12
N LEU A 821 -14.05 -29.36 -14.11
CA LEU A 821 -13.25 -29.86 -13.00
C LEU A 821 -13.59 -29.17 -11.67
N LEU A 822 -13.84 -27.85 -11.69
CA LEU A 822 -14.36 -27.06 -10.55
C LEU A 822 -15.79 -27.43 -10.15
N ARG A 823 -16.60 -27.85 -11.11
CA ARG A 823 -17.99 -28.25 -10.88
C ARG A 823 -18.06 -29.63 -10.26
N TYR A 824 -17.19 -30.56 -10.66
CA TYR A 824 -17.14 -31.92 -10.12
C TYR A 824 -16.32 -32.01 -8.82
N MET A 825 -15.27 -31.19 -8.65
CA MET A 825 -14.29 -31.30 -7.54
C MET A 825 -13.98 -32.76 -7.17
N PRO A 826 -13.54 -33.58 -8.16
CA PRO A 826 -13.28 -34.99 -7.91
C PRO A 826 -12.03 -35.17 -7.04
N LYS A 827 -11.84 -36.37 -6.50
CA LYS A 827 -10.58 -36.69 -5.82
C LYS A 827 -9.42 -36.95 -6.79
N TYR A 828 -9.74 -37.38 -8.02
CA TYR A 828 -8.78 -37.71 -9.06
C TYR A 828 -9.17 -37.10 -10.41
N VAL A 829 -8.17 -36.74 -11.22
CA VAL A 829 -8.36 -36.39 -12.63
C VAL A 829 -7.43 -37.22 -13.50
N LYS A 830 -7.97 -37.90 -14.50
CA LYS A 830 -7.23 -38.71 -15.47
C LYS A 830 -6.97 -37.88 -16.71
N ILE A 831 -5.70 -37.64 -17.00
CA ILE A 831 -5.24 -36.87 -18.15
C ILE A 831 -5.18 -37.81 -19.35
N ASP A 832 -5.93 -37.46 -20.41
CA ASP A 832 -6.10 -38.33 -21.56
C ASP A 832 -4.79 -38.61 -22.32
N ARG A 833 -4.72 -39.80 -22.90
CA ARG A 833 -3.61 -40.28 -23.71
C ARG A 833 -3.25 -39.33 -24.86
N ALA A 834 -4.21 -38.65 -25.49
CA ALA A 834 -3.93 -37.73 -26.60
C ALA A 834 -2.96 -36.59 -26.19
N LEU A 835 -3.03 -36.15 -24.93
CA LEU A 835 -2.13 -35.15 -24.37
C LEU A 835 -0.77 -35.72 -23.97
N LEU A 836 -0.72 -36.99 -23.58
CA LEU A 836 0.48 -37.65 -23.06
C LEU A 836 1.32 -38.31 -24.15
N ALA A 837 0.73 -38.64 -25.30
CA ALA A 837 1.42 -39.26 -26.43
C ALA A 837 2.54 -38.39 -26.98
N ASN A 838 3.76 -38.94 -26.93
CA ASN A 838 5.00 -38.29 -27.35
C ASN A 838 5.23 -36.93 -26.65
N ILE A 839 4.85 -36.81 -25.38
CA ILE A 839 4.94 -35.55 -24.61
C ILE A 839 6.38 -35.05 -24.48
N GLN A 840 7.37 -35.93 -24.42
CA GLN A 840 8.80 -35.59 -24.36
C GLN A 840 9.27 -34.70 -25.53
N ASP A 841 8.64 -34.85 -26.71
CA ASP A 841 9.01 -34.16 -27.94
C ASP A 841 8.22 -32.86 -28.17
N SER A 842 7.26 -32.54 -27.30
CA SER A 842 6.35 -31.40 -27.46
C SER A 842 6.31 -30.50 -26.23
N PRO A 843 7.06 -29.39 -26.21
CA PRO A 843 7.00 -28.40 -25.13
C PRO A 843 5.60 -27.86 -24.88
N GLN A 844 4.77 -27.74 -25.93
CA GLN A 844 3.38 -27.26 -25.82
C GLN A 844 2.51 -28.24 -25.03
N LYS A 845 2.65 -29.56 -25.28
CA LYS A 845 1.98 -30.59 -24.50
C LYS A 845 2.48 -30.60 -23.06
N GLN A 846 3.80 -30.46 -22.85
CA GLN A 846 4.38 -30.37 -21.51
C GLN A 846 3.83 -29.20 -20.71
N HIS A 847 3.77 -28.00 -21.30
CA HIS A 847 3.17 -26.83 -20.66
C HIS A 847 1.70 -27.07 -20.32
N PHE A 848 0.90 -27.56 -21.27
CA PHE A 848 -0.52 -27.78 -21.03
C PHE A 848 -0.78 -28.83 -19.94
N VAL A 849 -0.09 -29.97 -19.99
CA VAL A 849 -0.20 -31.02 -18.96
C VAL A 849 0.30 -30.52 -17.60
N LYS A 850 1.35 -29.70 -17.56
CA LYS A 850 1.83 -29.09 -16.33
C LYS A 850 0.79 -28.16 -15.70
N ASP A 851 0.14 -27.32 -16.48
CA ASP A 851 -0.92 -26.42 -15.99
C ASP A 851 -2.09 -27.23 -15.40
N ILE A 852 -2.41 -28.39 -15.98
CA ILE A 852 -3.44 -29.31 -15.45
C ILE A 852 -3.01 -29.89 -14.09
N ILE A 853 -1.75 -30.32 -13.96
CA ILE A 853 -1.20 -30.85 -12.72
C ILE A 853 -1.20 -29.77 -11.63
N GLU A 854 -0.70 -28.56 -11.93
CA GLU A 854 -0.68 -27.44 -10.98
C GLU A 854 -2.09 -27.07 -10.52
N PHE A 855 -3.03 -26.95 -11.46
CA PHE A 855 -4.44 -26.70 -11.14
C PHE A 855 -5.03 -27.80 -10.23
N SER A 856 -4.69 -29.06 -10.47
CA SER A 856 -5.17 -30.19 -9.66
C SER A 856 -4.64 -30.11 -8.24
N HIS A 857 -3.34 -29.82 -8.08
CA HIS A 857 -2.69 -29.67 -6.77
C HIS A 857 -3.23 -28.50 -5.96
N ASP A 858 -3.49 -27.36 -6.60
CA ASP A 858 -4.09 -26.18 -5.94
C ASP A 858 -5.51 -26.45 -5.39
N ASN A 859 -6.17 -27.52 -5.85
CA ASN A 859 -7.53 -27.88 -5.48
C ASN A 859 -7.63 -29.24 -4.74
N ASP A 860 -6.52 -29.77 -4.21
CA ASP A 860 -6.43 -31.06 -3.49
C ASP A 860 -6.87 -32.30 -4.33
N ILE A 861 -6.75 -32.20 -5.66
CA ILE A 861 -7.06 -33.25 -6.65
C ILE A 861 -5.76 -33.96 -7.05
N LEU A 862 -5.79 -35.30 -7.11
CA LEU A 862 -4.66 -36.10 -7.57
C LEU A 862 -4.69 -36.26 -9.09
N ALA A 863 -3.60 -35.90 -9.76
CA ALA A 863 -3.47 -36.03 -11.20
C ALA A 863 -2.93 -37.41 -11.59
N LEU A 864 -3.63 -38.09 -12.49
CA LEU A 864 -3.30 -39.41 -13.02
C LEU A 864 -3.00 -39.32 -14.51
N ALA A 865 -1.80 -39.76 -14.93
CA ALA A 865 -1.44 -39.83 -16.35
C ALA A 865 -1.87 -41.18 -16.95
N GLU A 866 -2.76 -41.16 -17.93
CA GLU A 866 -3.31 -42.36 -18.57
C GLU A 866 -2.59 -42.76 -19.88
N GLY A 867 -2.56 -44.06 -20.16
CA GLY A 867 -2.10 -44.60 -21.42
C GLY A 867 -0.59 -44.44 -21.64
N ILE A 868 0.21 -44.40 -20.58
CA ILE A 868 1.67 -44.29 -20.71
C ILE A 868 2.28 -45.57 -21.29
N GLU A 869 3.06 -45.43 -22.37
CA GLU A 869 3.55 -46.55 -23.19
C GLU A 869 5.08 -46.61 -23.29
N THR A 870 5.81 -45.56 -22.88
CA THR A 870 7.28 -45.48 -22.99
C THR A 870 7.95 -44.95 -21.70
N SER A 871 9.26 -45.22 -21.54
CA SER A 871 10.06 -44.71 -20.40
C SER A 871 10.20 -43.20 -20.45
N GLU A 872 10.32 -42.65 -21.67
CA GLU A 872 10.45 -41.22 -21.92
C GLU A 872 9.18 -40.44 -21.53
N GLU A 873 8.00 -41.00 -21.82
CA GLU A 873 6.73 -40.46 -21.35
C GLU A 873 6.65 -40.48 -19.82
N ILE A 874 7.02 -41.59 -19.16
CA ILE A 874 7.12 -41.68 -17.68
C ILE A 874 8.03 -40.61 -17.10
N ALA A 875 9.26 -40.50 -17.62
CA ALA A 875 10.25 -39.55 -17.12
C ALA A 875 9.73 -38.11 -17.22
N THR A 876 9.07 -37.80 -18.33
CA THR A 876 8.49 -36.47 -18.58
C THR A 876 7.35 -36.19 -17.62
N VAL A 877 6.34 -37.06 -17.50
CA VAL A 877 5.19 -36.79 -16.62
C VAL A 877 5.57 -36.75 -15.13
N ILE A 878 6.55 -37.55 -14.70
CA ILE A 878 7.12 -37.47 -13.35
C ILE A 878 7.81 -36.11 -13.15
N GLY A 879 8.62 -35.66 -14.12
CA GLY A 879 9.28 -34.35 -14.09
C GLY A 879 8.30 -33.16 -14.09
N LEU A 880 7.15 -33.30 -14.75
CA LEU A 880 6.07 -32.28 -14.73
C LEU A 880 5.25 -32.29 -13.45
N GLY A 881 5.32 -33.37 -12.68
CA GLY A 881 4.86 -33.41 -11.31
C GLY A 881 3.70 -34.36 -11.01
N ILE A 882 3.37 -35.28 -11.92
CA ILE A 882 2.22 -36.19 -11.80
C ILE A 882 2.22 -37.03 -10.50
N ASP A 883 1.03 -37.38 -10.00
CA ASP A 883 0.87 -38.17 -8.77
C ASP A 883 0.75 -39.68 -9.03
N LEU A 884 -0.05 -40.04 -10.04
CA LEU A 884 -0.41 -41.40 -10.39
C LEU A 884 -0.14 -41.68 -11.89
N ILE A 885 0.20 -42.92 -12.22
CA ILE A 885 0.55 -43.34 -13.59
C ILE A 885 -0.16 -44.65 -13.93
N GLN A 886 -0.77 -44.70 -15.11
CA GLN A 886 -1.38 -45.90 -15.67
C GLN A 886 -1.05 -46.03 -17.16
N GLY A 887 -0.77 -47.24 -17.62
CA GLY A 887 -0.52 -47.48 -19.04
C GLY A 887 0.12 -48.83 -19.33
N TYR A 888 0.34 -49.13 -20.60
CA TYR A 888 0.91 -50.42 -21.01
C TYR A 888 2.38 -50.57 -20.63
N TYR A 889 3.10 -49.47 -20.41
CA TYR A 889 4.48 -49.52 -19.94
C TYR A 889 4.56 -50.05 -18.51
N THR A 890 3.63 -49.66 -17.62
CA THR A 890 3.61 -50.15 -16.24
C THR A 890 3.02 -51.56 -16.16
N ALA A 891 1.82 -51.76 -16.68
CA ALA A 891 1.17 -53.08 -16.83
C ALA A 891 -0.11 -53.01 -17.67
N ARG A 892 -0.40 -54.09 -18.40
CA ARG A 892 -1.62 -54.21 -19.23
C ARG A 892 -2.82 -54.72 -18.42
N PRO A 893 -4.07 -54.42 -18.83
CA PRO A 893 -5.26 -55.02 -18.25
C PRO A 893 -5.23 -56.55 -18.34
N SER A 894 -5.42 -57.23 -17.21
CA SER A 894 -5.40 -58.70 -17.13
C SER A 894 -6.60 -59.24 -16.35
N ASP A 895 -6.98 -60.47 -16.67
CA ASP A 895 -7.90 -61.32 -15.90
C ASP A 895 -7.28 -61.83 -14.59
N ILE A 896 -5.96 -61.78 -14.46
CA ILE A 896 -5.19 -62.11 -13.24
C ILE A 896 -4.76 -60.81 -12.55
N ILE A 897 -5.00 -60.71 -11.24
CA ILE A 897 -4.65 -59.52 -10.46
C ILE A 897 -3.13 -59.40 -10.28
N ILE A 898 -2.57 -58.29 -10.78
CA ILE A 898 -1.14 -57.98 -10.71
C ILE A 898 -0.82 -57.39 -9.33
N LYS A 899 -0.03 -58.09 -8.50
CA LYS A 899 0.30 -57.63 -7.13
C LYS A 899 1.47 -56.65 -7.06
N GLU A 900 2.39 -56.73 -8.01
CA GLU A 900 3.56 -55.86 -8.13
C GLU A 900 3.89 -55.66 -9.62
N ILE A 901 4.41 -54.49 -9.97
CA ILE A 901 4.92 -54.19 -11.32
C ILE A 901 6.37 -54.69 -11.46
N ASP A 902 6.89 -54.67 -12.69
CA ASP A 902 8.27 -55.02 -12.98
C ASP A 902 9.26 -54.23 -12.09
N PRO A 903 10.20 -54.90 -11.38
CA PRO A 903 11.17 -54.25 -10.52
C PRO A 903 12.04 -53.20 -11.21
N ASP A 904 12.35 -53.38 -12.50
CA ASP A 904 13.17 -52.44 -13.26
C ASP A 904 12.39 -51.15 -13.53
N ILE A 905 11.10 -51.27 -13.89
CA ILE A 905 10.19 -50.13 -14.06
C ILE A 905 9.97 -49.40 -12.73
N LYS A 906 9.82 -50.14 -11.61
CA LYS A 906 9.73 -49.54 -10.27
C LYS A 906 10.99 -48.73 -9.92
N ALA A 907 12.17 -49.24 -10.26
CA ALA A 907 13.43 -48.55 -10.04
C ALA A 907 13.55 -47.27 -10.90
N GLU A 908 13.08 -47.30 -12.16
CA GLU A 908 13.02 -46.13 -13.03
C GLU A 908 12.15 -45.02 -12.44
N ILE A 909 10.93 -45.35 -11.97
CA ILE A 909 10.02 -44.38 -11.34
C ILE A 909 10.68 -43.71 -10.13
N ILE A 910 11.29 -44.49 -9.23
CA ILE A 910 11.97 -43.96 -8.04
C ILE A 910 13.16 -43.06 -8.43
N LYS A 911 13.90 -43.43 -9.48
CA LYS A 911 15.03 -42.64 -9.98
C LYS A 911 14.58 -41.28 -10.50
N TYR A 912 13.54 -41.23 -11.34
CA TYR A 912 13.01 -39.98 -11.89
C TYR A 912 12.40 -39.09 -10.81
N SER A 913 11.72 -39.68 -9.83
CA SER A 913 11.17 -38.97 -8.67
C SER A 913 12.25 -38.24 -7.85
N ARG A 914 13.39 -38.91 -7.56
CA ARG A 914 14.52 -38.30 -6.84
C ARG A 914 15.18 -37.16 -7.61
N ALA A 915 15.33 -37.30 -8.93
CA ALA A 915 15.92 -36.25 -9.77
C ALA A 915 15.06 -34.97 -9.75
N ARG A 916 13.73 -35.11 -9.74
CA ARG A 916 12.78 -34.00 -9.57
C ARG A 916 12.96 -33.32 -8.20
N ASP A 917 13.03 -34.08 -7.11
CA ASP A 917 13.17 -33.53 -5.76
C ASP A 917 14.48 -32.69 -5.61
N GLU A 918 15.53 -33.03 -6.36
CA GLU A 918 16.78 -32.27 -6.41
C GLU A 918 16.69 -31.01 -7.30
N GLU A 919 15.95 -31.05 -8.42
CA GLU A 919 15.73 -29.91 -9.33
C GLU A 919 14.71 -28.87 -8.81
N ASP A 920 13.64 -29.30 -8.12
CA ASP A 920 12.63 -28.40 -7.53
C ASP A 920 13.17 -27.63 -6.30
N ALA A 921 14.33 -28.02 -5.78
CA ALA A 921 14.92 -27.41 -4.58
C ALA A 921 15.57 -26.03 -4.82
N ARG A 922 16.07 -25.71 -6.03
CA ARG A 922 16.79 -24.44 -6.30
C ARG A 922 16.63 -23.96 -7.75
N ARG A 923 15.60 -23.15 -8.02
CA ARG A 923 15.45 -22.44 -9.29
C ARG A 923 15.99 -21.02 -9.13
N ILE A 924 17.23 -20.84 -9.54
CA ILE A 924 18.00 -19.59 -9.34
C ILE A 924 17.87 -18.68 -10.56
N TYR A 925 17.34 -17.49 -10.35
CA TYR A 925 17.43 -16.39 -11.29
C TYR A 925 18.75 -15.64 -11.06
N VAL A 926 19.63 -15.62 -12.06
CA VAL A 926 20.90 -14.87 -11.99
C VAL A 926 20.66 -13.43 -12.43
N ALA A 927 20.64 -12.53 -11.45
CA ALA A 927 20.53 -11.09 -11.64
C ALA A 927 21.83 -10.50 -12.22
N GLY A 928 21.69 -9.55 -13.15
CA GLY A 928 22.82 -8.85 -13.76
C GLY A 928 22.57 -8.38 -15.19
N ARG A 929 21.76 -9.10 -15.98
CA ARG A 929 21.45 -8.73 -17.38
C ARG A 929 20.47 -7.56 -17.52
N GLU A 930 19.57 -7.42 -16.56
CA GLU A 930 18.55 -6.37 -16.52
C GLU A 930 18.72 -5.58 -15.21
N ALA A 931 18.61 -4.26 -15.28
CA ALA A 931 18.68 -3.40 -14.10
C ALA A 931 17.39 -3.45 -13.25
N ARG A 932 16.28 -3.94 -13.79
CA ARG A 932 14.98 -4.02 -13.10
C ARG A 932 14.46 -5.46 -13.09
N ILE A 933 14.13 -5.95 -11.90
CA ILE A 933 13.71 -7.32 -11.64
C ILE A 933 12.31 -7.28 -11.03
N SER A 934 11.38 -8.06 -11.58
CA SER A 934 9.99 -8.14 -11.12
C SER A 934 9.74 -9.47 -10.41
N ILE A 935 9.45 -9.43 -9.11
CA ILE A 935 9.17 -10.64 -8.31
C ILE A 935 7.98 -11.44 -8.87
N PRO A 936 6.82 -10.83 -9.22
CA PRO A 936 5.70 -11.57 -9.81
C PRO A 936 6.06 -12.32 -11.09
N ARG A 937 6.91 -11.71 -11.93
CA ARG A 937 7.42 -12.36 -13.14
C ARG A 937 8.30 -13.57 -12.78
N LEU A 938 9.21 -13.40 -11.83
CA LEU A 938 10.12 -14.49 -11.42
C LEU A 938 9.37 -15.67 -10.81
N ILE A 939 8.35 -15.41 -9.98
CA ILE A 939 7.50 -16.45 -9.40
C ILE A 939 6.73 -17.19 -10.49
N LYS A 940 6.14 -16.45 -11.44
CA LYS A 940 5.46 -17.05 -12.61
C LYS A 940 6.40 -17.91 -13.44
N ASP A 941 7.66 -17.50 -13.58
CA ASP A 941 8.70 -18.24 -14.29
C ASP A 941 9.29 -19.40 -13.44
N GLY A 942 8.79 -19.59 -12.20
CA GLY A 942 9.15 -20.69 -11.30
C GLY A 942 10.43 -20.48 -10.50
N PHE A 943 11.04 -19.29 -10.50
CA PHE A 943 12.25 -19.00 -9.73
C PHE A 943 11.94 -18.77 -8.25
N ASN A 944 12.83 -19.25 -7.38
CA ASN A 944 12.70 -19.14 -5.93
C ASN A 944 13.94 -18.53 -5.25
N ILE A 945 15.00 -18.21 -6.01
CA ILE A 945 16.17 -17.46 -5.52
C ILE A 945 16.55 -16.41 -6.56
N ILE A 946 16.81 -15.18 -6.13
CA ILE A 946 17.49 -14.14 -6.91
C ILE A 946 18.96 -14.16 -6.51
N SER A 947 19.84 -14.60 -7.41
CA SER A 947 21.29 -14.59 -7.20
C SER A 947 21.94 -13.41 -7.91
N ILE A 948 22.51 -12.48 -7.15
CA ILE A 948 23.24 -11.31 -7.65
C ILE A 948 24.73 -11.64 -7.60
N THR A 949 25.40 -11.66 -8.75
CA THR A 949 26.81 -12.07 -8.85
C THR A 949 27.73 -10.91 -9.24
N SER A 950 28.98 -10.94 -8.79
CA SER A 950 30.00 -9.96 -9.18
C SER A 950 30.64 -10.36 -10.53
N GLY A 951 30.45 -9.55 -11.58
CA GLY A 951 31.02 -9.81 -12.92
C GLY A 951 30.88 -8.63 -13.87
N GLU A 952 31.58 -8.65 -15.02
CA GLU A 952 31.57 -7.56 -16.03
C GLU A 952 30.19 -7.24 -16.60
N VAL A 953 29.24 -8.18 -16.48
CA VAL A 953 27.88 -8.09 -17.05
C VAL A 953 26.85 -7.65 -16.00
N THR A 954 27.22 -7.52 -14.72
CA THR A 954 26.26 -7.17 -13.65
C THR A 954 26.14 -5.65 -13.49
N HIS A 955 24.91 -5.14 -13.58
CA HIS A 955 24.63 -3.75 -13.22
C HIS A 955 24.99 -3.48 -11.74
N ARG A 956 25.62 -2.32 -11.49
CA ARG A 956 25.92 -1.87 -10.12
C ARG A 956 24.67 -1.45 -9.36
N ASP A 957 23.68 -0.92 -10.05
CA ASP A 957 22.44 -0.47 -9.44
C ASP A 957 21.28 -1.33 -9.97
N LEU A 958 20.59 -2.01 -9.06
CA LEU A 958 19.48 -2.90 -9.34
C LEU A 958 18.20 -2.37 -8.70
N VAL A 959 17.07 -2.61 -9.37
CA VAL A 959 15.73 -2.29 -8.86
C VAL A 959 14.94 -3.59 -8.80
N ILE A 960 14.55 -4.02 -7.61
CA ILE A 960 13.66 -5.16 -7.40
C ILE A 960 12.30 -4.62 -7.03
N THR A 961 11.26 -5.04 -7.76
CA THR A 961 9.88 -4.59 -7.56
C THR A 961 8.96 -5.76 -7.29
N GLY A 962 8.17 -5.66 -6.22
CA GLY A 962 7.13 -6.62 -5.85
C GLY A 962 5.72 -6.02 -5.91
N VAL A 963 4.77 -6.74 -5.32
CA VAL A 963 3.37 -6.34 -5.17
C VAL A 963 3.09 -6.11 -3.68
N PRO A 964 2.55 -4.95 -3.28
CA PRO A 964 2.20 -4.71 -1.89
C PRO A 964 1.24 -5.78 -1.36
N GLY A 965 1.58 -6.38 -0.23
CA GLY A 965 0.72 -7.37 0.44
C GLY A 965 0.82 -8.81 -0.09
N ASP A 966 1.68 -9.08 -1.07
CA ASP A 966 1.95 -10.43 -1.57
C ASP A 966 2.89 -11.21 -0.63
N ASP A 967 2.72 -12.52 -0.50
CA ASP A 967 3.51 -13.43 0.35
C ASP A 967 4.48 -14.28 -0.49
N ALA A 968 5.20 -13.60 -1.38
CA ALA A 968 6.20 -14.16 -2.27
C ALA A 968 7.23 -15.05 -1.54
N GLN A 969 7.35 -16.30 -1.97
CA GLN A 969 8.30 -17.29 -1.42
C GLN A 969 9.62 -17.29 -2.19
N ILE A 970 10.32 -16.16 -2.21
CA ILE A 970 11.59 -15.98 -2.94
C ILE A 970 12.68 -15.40 -2.03
N GLY A 971 13.89 -15.95 -2.08
CA GLY A 971 15.07 -15.44 -1.36
C GLY A 971 16.01 -14.64 -2.25
N VAL A 972 16.93 -13.87 -1.65
CA VAL A 972 17.99 -13.14 -2.35
C VAL A 972 19.36 -13.58 -1.85
N GLU A 973 20.28 -13.88 -2.77
CA GLU A 973 21.68 -14.20 -2.49
C GLU A 973 22.59 -13.21 -3.22
N ILE A 974 23.37 -12.44 -2.48
CA ILE A 974 24.38 -11.51 -3.00
C ILE A 974 25.75 -12.17 -2.87
N GLY A 975 26.30 -12.57 -4.02
CA GLY A 975 27.59 -13.25 -4.13
C GLY A 975 28.78 -12.34 -3.83
N SER A 976 29.88 -12.97 -3.43
CA SER A 976 31.07 -12.28 -2.92
C SER A 976 31.61 -11.20 -3.87
N GLY A 977 32.09 -10.09 -3.31
CA GLY A 977 32.69 -9.00 -4.07
C GLY A 977 31.69 -8.06 -4.76
N TYR A 978 30.39 -8.20 -4.55
CA TYR A 978 29.39 -7.30 -5.14
C TYR A 978 29.47 -5.90 -4.51
N LYS A 979 29.49 -4.86 -5.35
CA LYS A 979 29.52 -3.45 -4.93
C LYS A 979 28.47 -2.66 -5.70
N GLY A 980 27.43 -2.20 -5.02
CA GLY A 980 26.30 -1.61 -5.71
C GLY A 980 25.08 -1.27 -4.86
N ARG A 981 24.12 -0.58 -5.48
CA ARG A 981 22.85 -0.20 -4.88
C ARG A 981 21.73 -1.15 -5.30
N ILE A 982 20.84 -1.50 -4.38
CA ILE A 982 19.65 -2.31 -4.65
C ILE A 982 18.44 -1.56 -4.11
N LEU A 983 17.58 -1.06 -5.00
CA LEU A 983 16.29 -0.46 -4.65
C LEU A 983 15.26 -1.58 -4.47
N LEU A 984 14.63 -1.64 -3.30
CA LEU A 984 13.51 -2.52 -2.99
C LEU A 984 12.23 -1.69 -2.99
N GLU A 985 11.31 -2.01 -3.89
CA GLU A 985 10.00 -1.36 -4.01
C GLU A 985 8.89 -2.40 -3.82
N ASN A 986 8.17 -2.32 -2.70
CA ASN A 986 7.03 -3.20 -2.38
C ASN A 986 7.36 -4.72 -2.45
N CYS A 987 8.56 -5.11 -2.01
CA CYS A 987 9.07 -6.48 -2.12
C CYS A 987 8.75 -7.33 -0.88
N THR A 988 8.35 -8.58 -1.10
CA THR A 988 8.31 -9.61 -0.07
C THR A 988 9.34 -10.69 -0.38
N PHE A 989 10.19 -11.02 0.60
CA PHE A 989 11.17 -12.11 0.51
C PHE A 989 10.96 -13.12 1.63
N SER A 990 11.35 -14.38 1.38
CA SER A 990 11.17 -15.50 2.31
C SER A 990 12.47 -16.25 2.58
N GLY A 991 12.79 -16.45 3.85
CA GLY A 991 13.88 -17.30 4.32
C GLY A 991 13.51 -18.76 4.52
N ARG A 992 12.26 -19.20 4.27
CA ARG A 992 11.80 -20.56 4.64
C ARG A 992 12.66 -21.71 4.09
N LYS A 993 13.23 -21.55 2.89
CA LYS A 993 14.10 -22.55 2.24
C LYS A 993 15.60 -22.24 2.39
N HIS A 994 15.96 -21.19 3.14
CA HIS A 994 17.28 -20.54 3.16
C HIS A 994 17.71 -20.17 4.60
N PRO A 995 19.01 -19.91 4.85
CA PRO A 995 19.45 -19.41 6.16
C PRO A 995 19.02 -17.96 6.44
N ALA A 996 18.69 -17.18 5.40
CA ALA A 996 18.25 -15.79 5.47
C ALA A 996 17.31 -15.46 4.30
N ALA A 997 16.48 -14.41 4.43
CA ALA A 997 15.66 -13.91 3.32
C ALA A 997 16.51 -13.11 2.33
N ILE A 998 17.52 -12.39 2.83
CA ILE A 998 18.59 -11.77 2.04
C ILE A 998 19.93 -12.20 2.62
N ASP A 999 20.77 -12.82 1.82
CA ASP A 999 22.08 -13.29 2.22
C ASP A 999 23.20 -12.51 1.50
N ILE A 1000 24.07 -11.83 2.26
CA ILE A 1000 25.19 -11.05 1.74
C ILE A 1000 26.50 -11.79 2.08
N ALA A 1001 27.17 -12.29 1.04
CA ALA A 1001 28.45 -12.99 1.14
C ALA A 1001 29.62 -12.06 1.47
N GLU A 1002 30.83 -12.62 1.52
CA GLU A 1002 32.08 -11.94 1.87
C GLU A 1002 32.50 -10.86 0.84
N ASP A 1003 33.30 -9.88 1.30
CA ASP A 1003 33.84 -8.75 0.52
C ASP A 1003 32.82 -7.89 -0.26
N CYS A 1004 31.59 -7.78 0.22
CA CYS A 1004 30.51 -7.01 -0.42
C CYS A 1004 30.37 -5.58 0.15
N GLU A 1005 29.93 -4.63 -0.68
CA GLU A 1005 29.56 -3.26 -0.28
C GLU A 1005 28.19 -2.92 -0.89
N VAL A 1006 27.13 -3.09 -0.10
CA VAL A 1006 25.75 -3.07 -0.59
C VAL A 1006 24.99 -1.90 0.01
N VAL A 1007 24.37 -1.10 -0.84
CA VAL A 1007 23.41 -0.07 -0.43
C VAL A 1007 22.00 -0.56 -0.72
N ILE A 1008 21.20 -0.86 0.30
CA ILE A 1008 19.78 -1.20 0.14
C ILE A 1008 18.94 0.07 0.31
N SER A 1009 18.33 0.51 -0.78
CA SER A 1009 17.37 1.62 -0.76
C SER A 1009 15.95 1.07 -0.62
N VAL A 1010 15.23 1.45 0.42
CA VAL A 1010 13.90 0.94 0.72
C VAL A 1010 12.85 1.97 0.33
N SER A 1011 11.85 1.56 -0.46
CA SER A 1011 10.69 2.36 -0.83
C SER A 1011 9.39 1.54 -0.79
N GLY A 1012 8.28 2.17 -0.45
CA GLY A 1012 6.99 1.47 -0.30
C GLY A 1012 6.96 0.54 0.93
N GLU A 1013 6.19 -0.56 0.85
CA GLU A 1013 6.06 -1.53 1.94
C GLU A 1013 6.78 -2.85 1.62
N ASN A 1014 7.89 -3.11 2.31
CA ASN A 1014 8.72 -4.30 2.10
C ASN A 1014 8.63 -5.25 3.30
N LYS A 1015 8.67 -6.56 3.05
CA LYS A 1015 8.56 -7.61 4.08
C LYS A 1015 9.62 -8.70 3.90
N LEU A 1016 10.24 -9.12 5.00
CA LEU A 1016 11.05 -10.34 5.08
C LEU A 1016 10.36 -11.32 6.03
N MET A 1017 10.04 -12.51 5.54
CA MET A 1017 9.32 -13.54 6.27
C MET A 1017 10.22 -14.76 6.47
N ASP A 1018 10.10 -15.44 7.61
CA ASP A 1018 10.81 -16.70 7.90
C ASP A 1018 12.36 -16.59 7.77
N GLY A 1019 12.93 -15.38 7.78
CA GLY A 1019 14.37 -15.13 7.70
C GLY A 1019 14.72 -13.64 7.66
N GLY A 1020 15.88 -13.30 8.23
CA GLY A 1020 16.40 -11.94 8.28
C GLY A 1020 17.35 -11.59 7.13
N ILE A 1021 18.21 -10.59 7.37
CA ILE A 1021 19.30 -10.20 6.47
C ILE A 1021 20.62 -10.63 7.10
N ARG A 1022 21.35 -11.52 6.41
CA ARG A 1022 22.68 -11.98 6.84
C ARG A 1022 23.76 -11.16 6.14
N VAL A 1023 24.73 -10.68 6.88
CA VAL A 1023 25.85 -9.86 6.43
C VAL A 1023 27.15 -10.46 6.95
N ALA A 1024 27.95 -11.01 6.05
CA ALA A 1024 29.28 -11.54 6.37
C ALA A 1024 30.18 -10.48 7.02
N SER A 1025 31.11 -10.91 7.88
CA SER A 1025 31.96 -10.04 8.71
C SER A 1025 32.88 -9.09 7.93
N THR A 1026 33.20 -9.39 6.68
CA THR A 1026 34.04 -8.58 5.79
C THR A 1026 33.26 -7.59 4.94
N SER A 1027 31.93 -7.56 5.06
CA SER A 1027 31.05 -6.85 4.14
C SER A 1027 30.40 -5.64 4.80
N THR A 1028 29.95 -4.68 4.01
CA THR A 1028 29.24 -3.48 4.48
C THR A 1028 27.83 -3.46 3.90
N LEU A 1029 26.84 -3.21 4.76
CA LEU A 1029 25.44 -2.98 4.38
C LEU A 1029 25.02 -1.58 4.83
N ILE A 1030 24.56 -0.77 3.88
CA ILE A 1030 24.04 0.58 4.11
C ILE A 1030 22.55 0.60 3.76
N PHE A 1031 21.70 1.03 4.69
CA PHE A 1031 20.28 1.30 4.43
C PHE A 1031 20.04 2.77 4.16
N GLU A 1032 19.20 3.07 3.18
CA GLU A 1032 18.71 4.41 2.88
C GLU A 1032 17.27 4.37 2.33
N GLY A 1033 16.65 5.53 2.17
CA GLY A 1033 15.27 5.66 1.66
C GLY A 1033 14.25 5.96 2.76
N ASP A 1034 12.97 5.99 2.38
CA ASP A 1034 11.84 6.41 3.22
C ASP A 1034 10.76 5.31 3.37
N GLY A 1035 10.97 4.15 2.74
CA GLY A 1035 10.03 3.03 2.77
C GLY A 1035 10.03 2.26 4.10
N LYS A 1036 8.98 1.46 4.31
CA LYS A 1036 8.85 0.56 5.45
C LYS A 1036 9.48 -0.80 5.15
N LEU A 1037 10.20 -1.35 6.12
CA LEU A 1037 10.73 -2.71 6.08
C LEU A 1037 10.27 -3.48 7.33
N ALA A 1038 9.44 -4.49 7.15
CA ALA A 1038 9.01 -5.40 8.23
C ALA A 1038 9.76 -6.73 8.13
N ILE A 1039 10.32 -7.23 9.24
CA ILE A 1039 11.08 -8.48 9.30
C ILE A 1039 10.46 -9.36 10.38
N ASN A 1040 9.95 -10.53 10.01
CA ASN A 1040 9.36 -11.49 10.93
C ASN A 1040 10.15 -12.80 10.88
N VAL A 1041 10.83 -13.14 11.98
CA VAL A 1041 11.67 -14.34 12.05
C VAL A 1041 11.23 -15.22 13.22
N THR A 1042 10.96 -16.49 12.91
CA THR A 1042 10.63 -17.51 13.91
C THR A 1042 11.62 -18.67 13.83
N GLY A 1043 12.15 -19.14 14.95
CA GLY A 1043 13.11 -20.25 14.93
C GLY A 1043 13.68 -20.63 16.29
N LYS A 1044 14.63 -21.58 16.30
CA LYS A 1044 15.38 -21.92 17.53
C LYS A 1044 16.41 -20.83 17.85
N GLU A 1045 17.18 -20.47 16.84
CA GLU A 1045 18.11 -19.34 16.85
C GLU A 1045 17.76 -18.46 15.66
N ALA A 1046 17.61 -17.15 15.88
CA ALA A 1046 17.14 -16.22 14.85
C ALA A 1046 17.83 -14.87 14.94
N PHE A 1047 18.06 -14.25 13.79
CA PHE A 1047 18.55 -12.88 13.67
C PHE A 1047 17.67 -12.09 12.69
N GLY A 1048 17.46 -10.80 12.97
CA GLY A 1048 16.73 -9.88 12.09
C GLY A 1048 17.64 -9.28 11.03
N ILE A 1049 18.63 -8.47 11.43
CA ILE A 1049 19.64 -7.89 10.54
C ILE A 1049 21.01 -8.04 11.20
N GLY A 1050 21.94 -8.73 10.54
CA GLY A 1050 23.31 -8.92 11.02
C GLY A 1050 23.83 -10.30 10.66
N ASN A 1051 24.14 -11.16 11.63
CA ASN A 1051 24.67 -12.49 11.33
C ASN A 1051 24.26 -13.53 12.39
N ASP A 1052 24.63 -14.79 12.17
CA ASP A 1052 24.31 -15.90 13.06
C ASP A 1052 24.93 -15.76 14.47
N MET A 1053 24.49 -16.62 15.38
CA MET A 1053 24.88 -16.61 16.79
C MET A 1053 26.36 -17.00 17.03
N GLY A 1054 27.03 -17.58 16.04
CA GLY A 1054 28.43 -18.02 16.12
C GLY A 1054 29.41 -17.10 15.41
N SER A 1055 28.94 -15.99 14.83
CA SER A 1055 29.72 -15.16 13.90
C SER A 1055 29.69 -13.67 14.25
N TYR A 1056 30.68 -12.94 13.75
CA TYR A 1056 30.64 -11.48 13.67
C TYR A 1056 29.80 -11.07 12.44
N HIS A 1057 29.08 -9.95 12.54
CA HIS A 1057 28.48 -9.32 11.35
C HIS A 1057 29.44 -8.27 10.78
N GLY A 1058 29.26 -7.93 9.51
CA GLY A 1058 30.01 -6.85 8.85
C GLY A 1058 29.54 -5.45 9.27
N ASP A 1059 29.97 -4.39 8.59
CA ASP A 1059 29.58 -3.02 8.95
C ASP A 1059 28.11 -2.77 8.57
N LEU A 1060 27.28 -2.43 9.56
CA LEU A 1060 25.87 -2.09 9.36
C LEU A 1060 25.66 -0.59 9.55
N VAL A 1061 25.23 0.11 8.51
CA VAL A 1061 24.96 1.55 8.56
C VAL A 1061 23.51 1.80 8.19
N PHE A 1062 22.75 2.43 9.08
CA PHE A 1062 21.35 2.77 8.82
C PHE A 1062 21.18 4.28 8.69
N ASP A 1063 20.83 4.72 7.48
CA ASP A 1063 20.71 6.12 7.09
C ASP A 1063 19.39 6.38 6.32
N GLN A 1064 18.29 5.86 6.87
CA GLN A 1064 16.96 5.83 6.26
C GLN A 1064 15.89 6.45 7.18
N ASP A 1065 14.86 7.07 6.61
CA ASP A 1065 13.83 7.84 7.35
C ASP A 1065 12.56 7.03 7.65
N GLY A 1066 12.35 5.92 6.94
CA GLY A 1066 11.21 5.02 7.09
C GLY A 1066 11.23 4.15 8.36
N LEU A 1067 10.22 3.29 8.48
CA LEU A 1067 10.05 2.38 9.62
C LEU A 1067 10.72 1.02 9.35
N ILE A 1068 11.68 0.64 10.20
CA ILE A 1068 12.19 -0.73 10.29
C ILE A 1068 11.53 -1.43 11.49
N ASP A 1069 10.70 -2.43 11.22
CA ASP A 1069 9.93 -3.18 12.21
C ASP A 1069 10.38 -4.64 12.23
N ILE A 1070 11.04 -5.06 13.31
CA ILE A 1070 11.63 -6.40 13.43
C ILE A 1070 10.95 -7.15 14.56
N THR A 1071 10.35 -8.29 14.25
CA THR A 1071 9.78 -9.22 15.22
C THR A 1071 10.56 -10.53 15.23
N ILE A 1072 11.15 -10.84 16.39
CA ILE A 1072 11.89 -12.07 16.65
C ILE A 1072 11.09 -12.96 17.60
N ASN A 1073 10.75 -14.16 17.15
CA ASN A 1073 10.16 -15.22 17.97
C ASN A 1073 11.09 -16.43 18.01
N ALA A 1074 12.03 -16.45 18.94
CA ALA A 1074 13.04 -17.50 19.00
C ALA A 1074 13.53 -17.83 20.41
N SER A 1075 14.05 -19.05 20.61
CA SER A 1075 14.66 -19.40 21.90
C SER A 1075 15.86 -18.50 22.20
N LYS A 1076 16.73 -18.30 21.20
CA LYS A 1076 17.77 -17.26 21.19
C LYS A 1076 17.55 -16.32 20.00
N GLY A 1077 17.47 -15.02 20.24
CA GLY A 1077 17.08 -14.05 19.22
C GLY A 1077 17.89 -12.76 19.26
N ILE A 1078 18.21 -12.19 18.09
CA ILE A 1078 18.79 -10.85 17.98
C ILE A 1078 18.03 -10.07 16.90
N ALA A 1079 17.50 -8.89 17.20
CA ALA A 1079 16.82 -8.12 16.16
C ALA A 1079 17.81 -7.39 15.24
N ILE A 1080 18.77 -6.65 15.82
CA ILE A 1080 19.88 -6.02 15.08
C ILE A 1080 21.22 -6.41 15.73
N GLY A 1081 22.12 -7.02 14.97
CA GLY A 1081 23.44 -7.44 15.40
C GLY A 1081 23.73 -8.94 15.18
N SER A 1082 24.61 -9.53 15.98
CA SER A 1082 25.08 -10.92 15.82
C SER A 1082 25.49 -11.54 17.15
N GLY A 1083 25.81 -12.83 17.15
CA GLY A 1083 26.25 -13.50 18.38
C GLY A 1083 27.54 -12.93 18.96
N LEU A 1084 28.55 -12.66 18.12
CA LEU A 1084 29.89 -12.23 18.56
C LEU A 1084 30.14 -10.71 18.44
N GLY A 1085 29.22 -9.95 17.83
CA GLY A 1085 29.30 -8.50 17.66
C GLY A 1085 29.67 -8.06 16.24
N GLY A 1086 30.06 -6.80 16.12
CA GLY A 1086 30.34 -6.13 14.85
C GLY A 1086 30.10 -4.62 14.98
N HIS A 1087 30.36 -3.87 13.91
CA HIS A 1087 30.14 -2.43 13.91
C HIS A 1087 28.75 -2.10 13.37
N THR A 1088 27.94 -1.39 14.16
CA THR A 1088 26.61 -0.94 13.75
C THR A 1088 26.42 0.53 14.11
N SER A 1089 26.01 1.33 13.13
CA SER A 1089 25.69 2.75 13.28
C SER A 1089 24.29 3.02 12.76
N ILE A 1090 23.42 3.54 13.62
CA ILE A 1090 22.08 4.01 13.26
C ILE A 1090 22.09 5.54 13.34
N ARG A 1091 21.95 6.21 12.19
CA ARG A 1091 22.15 7.67 12.06
C ARG A 1091 20.86 8.48 11.99
N ARG A 1092 19.75 7.83 11.60
CA ARG A 1092 18.38 8.37 11.56
C ARG A 1092 17.34 7.27 11.34
N GLY A 1093 16.07 7.59 11.53
CA GLY A 1093 14.93 6.73 11.21
C GLY A 1093 14.10 6.24 12.41
N VAL A 1094 13.09 5.43 12.12
CA VAL A 1094 12.18 4.86 13.13
C VAL A 1094 12.36 3.34 13.20
N TYR A 1095 12.60 2.82 14.40
CA TYR A 1095 12.89 1.39 14.63
C TYR A 1095 11.94 0.83 15.67
N LYS A 1096 11.31 -0.30 15.36
CA LYS A 1096 10.45 -1.05 16.29
C LYS A 1096 10.95 -2.48 16.38
N LEU A 1097 11.38 -2.90 17.57
CA LEU A 1097 11.95 -4.21 17.80
C LEU A 1097 11.07 -4.97 18.81
N ASN A 1098 10.47 -6.08 18.39
CA ASN A 1098 9.61 -6.92 19.21
C ASN A 1098 10.30 -8.27 19.46
N LEU A 1099 10.56 -8.60 20.72
CA LEU A 1099 11.35 -9.76 21.11
C LEU A 1099 10.51 -10.73 21.94
N MET A 1100 10.44 -11.99 21.50
CA MET A 1100 9.77 -13.09 22.19
C MET A 1100 10.71 -14.29 22.25
N GLY A 1101 10.87 -14.92 23.42
CA GLY A 1101 11.86 -15.99 23.55
C GLY A 1101 12.36 -16.32 24.95
N GLN A 1102 13.48 -17.04 25.02
CA GLN A 1102 14.20 -17.31 26.28
C GLN A 1102 15.34 -16.32 26.51
N GLN A 1103 16.13 -16.01 25.48
CA GLN A 1103 17.26 -15.08 25.52
C GLN A 1103 17.27 -14.21 24.26
N CYS A 1104 16.88 -12.94 24.39
CA CYS A 1104 16.78 -12.06 23.23
C CYS A 1104 17.54 -10.74 23.42
N VAL A 1105 18.09 -10.22 22.33
CA VAL A 1105 18.74 -8.90 22.26
C VAL A 1105 18.02 -8.05 21.22
N GLY A 1106 17.65 -6.82 21.58
CA GLY A 1106 17.08 -5.85 20.64
C GLY A 1106 18.15 -5.40 19.67
N PHE A 1107 19.10 -4.63 20.18
CA PHE A 1107 20.25 -4.16 19.41
C PHE A 1107 21.55 -4.47 20.14
N GLY A 1108 22.36 -5.35 19.57
CA GLY A 1108 23.69 -5.65 20.07
C GLY A 1108 24.12 -7.10 19.86
N SER A 1109 24.66 -7.75 20.90
CA SER A 1109 25.19 -9.10 20.77
C SER A 1109 24.90 -10.01 21.96
N ILE A 1110 25.13 -11.32 21.82
CA ILE A 1110 24.92 -12.28 22.91
C ILE A 1110 26.21 -12.46 23.73
N GLU A 1111 27.33 -12.77 23.07
CA GLU A 1111 28.61 -13.10 23.72
C GLU A 1111 29.76 -12.17 23.28
N GLY A 1112 29.42 -11.11 22.56
CA GLY A 1112 30.34 -10.20 21.90
C GLY A 1112 30.53 -8.84 22.57
N ASN A 1113 31.63 -8.18 22.22
CA ASN A 1113 31.76 -6.75 22.45
C ASN A 1113 30.95 -6.00 21.37
N ILE A 1114 30.33 -4.89 21.75
CA ILE A 1114 29.52 -4.10 20.83
C ILE A 1114 29.73 -2.61 21.10
N GLU A 1115 29.73 -1.83 20.01
CA GLU A 1115 29.80 -0.37 20.05
C GLU A 1115 28.58 0.26 19.35
N PRO A 1116 27.37 0.16 19.93
CA PRO A 1116 26.17 0.73 19.32
C PRO A 1116 26.25 2.26 19.27
N LEU A 1117 26.11 2.82 18.07
CA LEU A 1117 25.91 4.24 17.85
C LEU A 1117 24.47 4.49 17.37
N ILE A 1118 23.70 5.27 18.13
CA ILE A 1118 22.32 5.67 17.79
C ILE A 1118 22.22 7.19 17.82
N SER A 1119 21.94 7.78 16.66
CA SER A 1119 21.81 9.24 16.49
C SER A 1119 20.51 9.56 15.74
N ASN A 1120 19.81 10.64 16.09
CA ASN A 1120 18.63 11.17 15.37
C ASN A 1120 17.49 10.15 15.11
N CYS A 1121 17.23 9.24 16.06
CA CYS A 1121 16.25 8.16 15.87
C CYS A 1121 15.05 8.21 16.81
N ALA A 1122 13.95 7.58 16.38
CA ALA A 1122 12.91 7.09 17.27
C ALA A 1122 13.02 5.57 17.38
N PHE A 1123 13.40 5.07 18.56
CA PHE A 1123 13.73 3.67 18.79
C PHE A 1123 12.75 3.07 19.82
N GLU A 1124 12.04 2.01 19.46
CA GLU A 1124 11.10 1.32 20.32
C GLU A 1124 11.51 -0.15 20.46
N VAL A 1125 11.73 -0.62 21.69
CA VAL A 1125 12.09 -2.01 21.97
C VAL A 1125 11.10 -2.60 22.96
N LYS A 1126 10.43 -3.67 22.54
CA LYS A 1126 9.48 -4.42 23.35
C LYS A 1126 9.97 -5.84 23.52
N SER A 1127 9.92 -6.35 24.74
CA SER A 1127 10.34 -7.73 25.01
C SER A 1127 9.43 -8.42 26.01
N THR A 1128 9.05 -9.66 25.70
CA THR A 1128 8.43 -10.62 26.63
C THR A 1128 9.33 -11.83 26.88
N ALA A 1129 10.60 -11.74 26.48
CA ALA A 1129 11.56 -12.82 26.64
C ALA A 1129 12.00 -13.00 28.11
N ILE A 1130 12.27 -14.24 28.52
CA ILE A 1130 12.66 -14.57 29.90
C ILE A 1130 13.94 -13.80 30.31
N ASN A 1131 14.94 -13.76 29.44
CA ASN A 1131 16.11 -12.93 29.58
C ASN A 1131 16.18 -12.00 28.38
N ALA A 1132 16.35 -10.70 28.62
CA ALA A 1132 16.34 -9.73 27.54
C ALA A 1132 17.36 -8.62 27.74
N VAL A 1133 18.03 -8.23 26.65
CA VAL A 1133 18.84 -7.01 26.57
C VAL A 1133 18.20 -6.09 25.53
N GLY A 1134 17.92 -4.84 25.88
CA GLY A 1134 17.40 -3.85 24.94
C GLY A 1134 18.48 -3.38 23.98
N ILE A 1135 19.46 -2.64 24.51
CA ILE A 1135 20.63 -2.17 23.78
C ILE A 1135 21.90 -2.63 24.52
N GLY A 1136 22.72 -3.44 23.87
CA GLY A 1136 24.02 -3.89 24.38
C GLY A 1136 24.23 -5.41 24.31
N SER A 1137 24.79 -6.02 25.37
CA SER A 1137 25.24 -7.43 25.32
C SER A 1137 24.82 -8.27 26.54
N PHE A 1138 24.60 -9.57 26.36
CA PHE A 1138 24.49 -10.47 27.52
C PHE A 1138 25.85 -10.71 28.18
N THR A 1139 26.88 -10.97 27.38
CA THR A 1139 28.24 -11.20 27.85
C THR A 1139 29.20 -10.48 26.92
N GLY A 1140 29.81 -9.39 27.36
CA GLY A 1140 30.77 -8.62 26.56
C GLY A 1140 30.72 -7.14 26.90
N ASN A 1141 31.74 -6.41 26.49
CA ASN A 1141 31.85 -4.98 26.76
C ASN A 1141 30.93 -4.19 25.84
N CYS A 1142 30.35 -3.13 26.38
CA CYS A 1142 29.44 -2.25 25.67
C CYS A 1142 29.98 -0.83 25.73
N ASP A 1143 30.35 -0.27 24.58
CA ASP A 1143 30.70 1.15 24.42
C ASP A 1143 29.61 1.83 23.59
N THR A 1144 28.58 2.34 24.27
CA THR A 1144 27.37 2.82 23.61
C THR A 1144 27.30 4.34 23.62
N MET A 1145 26.93 4.90 22.47
CA MET A 1145 26.61 6.30 22.33
C MET A 1145 25.19 6.47 21.77
N ILE A 1146 24.35 7.18 22.52
CA ILE A 1146 22.98 7.51 22.14
C ILE A 1146 22.83 9.03 22.16
N GLU A 1147 22.58 9.64 21.01
CA GLU A 1147 22.44 11.08 20.88
C GLU A 1147 21.20 11.49 20.09
N HIS A 1148 20.62 12.64 20.42
CA HIS A 1148 19.53 13.26 19.63
C HIS A 1148 18.34 12.33 19.34
N SER A 1149 18.07 11.37 20.24
CA SER A 1149 17.17 10.25 19.96
C SER A 1149 16.12 10.08 21.05
N SER A 1150 14.96 9.53 20.67
CA SER A 1150 13.94 9.05 21.60
C SER A 1150 13.97 7.53 21.68
N VAL A 1151 13.97 6.98 22.89
CA VAL A 1151 14.08 5.54 23.14
C VAL A 1151 12.96 5.09 24.08
N ASN A 1152 12.07 4.25 23.57
CA ASN A 1152 10.96 3.67 24.31
C ASN A 1152 11.23 2.18 24.54
N MET A 1153 11.20 1.75 25.79
CA MET A 1153 11.47 0.36 26.18
C MET A 1153 10.34 -0.18 27.05
N ASP A 1154 9.80 -1.34 26.68
CA ASP A 1154 8.76 -2.05 27.44
C ASP A 1154 9.12 -3.55 27.58
N PHE A 1155 9.53 -3.95 28.78
CA PHE A 1155 10.14 -5.25 29.04
C PHE A 1155 9.42 -6.04 30.13
N PHE A 1156 9.19 -7.32 29.86
CA PHE A 1156 8.68 -8.29 30.83
C PHE A 1156 9.58 -9.53 30.80
N GLY A 1157 10.01 -10.03 31.96
CA GLY A 1157 10.88 -11.20 32.01
C GLY A 1157 11.34 -11.59 33.41
N SER A 1158 12.45 -12.32 33.48
CA SER A 1158 13.19 -12.64 34.71
C SER A 1158 14.40 -11.74 34.84
N ASP A 1159 15.29 -11.71 33.85
CA ASP A 1159 16.53 -10.92 33.90
C ASP A 1159 16.57 -9.95 32.71
N VAL A 1160 16.48 -8.65 33.00
CA VAL A 1160 16.34 -7.60 31.99
C VAL A 1160 17.47 -6.58 32.11
N VAL A 1161 18.11 -6.27 30.98
CA VAL A 1161 19.02 -5.12 30.85
C VAL A 1161 18.44 -4.19 29.79
N LEU A 1162 18.10 -2.96 30.14
CA LEU A 1162 17.52 -2.03 29.17
C LEU A 1162 18.63 -1.42 28.30
N VAL A 1163 19.66 -0.82 28.91
CA VAL A 1163 20.88 -0.34 28.23
C VAL A 1163 22.12 -0.81 28.98
N GLY A 1164 23.03 -1.49 28.28
CA GLY A 1164 24.32 -1.91 28.82
C GLY A 1164 24.55 -3.41 28.69
N SER A 1165 25.12 -4.06 29.70
CA SER A 1165 25.45 -5.49 29.58
C SER A 1165 25.23 -6.29 30.84
N LYS A 1166 24.69 -7.50 30.72
CA LYS A 1166 24.46 -8.37 31.88
C LYS A 1166 25.78 -8.78 32.52
N LYS A 1167 26.73 -9.24 31.71
CA LYS A 1167 28.11 -9.55 32.10
C LYS A 1167 29.12 -8.77 31.26
N SER A 1168 30.02 -8.01 31.88
CA SER A 1168 31.04 -7.26 31.15
C SER A 1168 32.25 -6.96 32.03
N ASP A 1169 33.43 -6.79 31.41
CA ASP A 1169 34.65 -6.37 32.11
C ASP A 1169 34.71 -4.85 32.24
N LYS A 1170 34.28 -4.13 31.20
CA LYS A 1170 34.24 -2.67 31.13
C LYS A 1170 32.98 -2.20 30.41
N LEU A 1171 32.43 -1.09 30.89
CA LEU A 1171 31.25 -0.46 30.30
C LEU A 1171 31.48 1.04 30.12
N ASN A 1172 31.13 1.56 28.95
CA ASN A 1172 31.12 2.99 28.65
C ASN A 1172 29.76 3.31 28.02
N ILE A 1173 28.96 4.16 28.67
CA ILE A 1173 27.65 4.57 28.14
C ILE A 1173 27.62 6.09 28.12
N SER A 1174 27.41 6.65 26.94
CA SER A 1174 27.27 8.09 26.72
C SER A 1174 25.89 8.38 26.14
N ILE A 1175 25.11 9.22 26.83
CA ILE A 1175 23.77 9.63 26.38
C ILE A 1175 23.74 11.15 26.33
N PHE A 1176 23.42 11.71 25.16
CA PHE A 1176 23.42 13.15 24.93
C PHE A 1176 22.13 13.61 24.26
N SER A 1177 21.42 14.60 24.82
CA SER A 1177 20.23 15.19 24.19
C SER A 1177 19.18 14.14 23.77
N ALA A 1178 18.76 13.28 24.69
CA ALA A 1178 17.87 12.15 24.40
C ALA A 1178 16.63 12.13 25.30
N ALA A 1179 15.60 11.35 24.91
CA ALA A 1179 14.38 11.17 25.68
C ALA A 1179 14.05 9.68 25.86
N PHE A 1180 14.02 9.19 27.10
CA PHE A 1180 13.84 7.77 27.41
C PHE A 1180 12.50 7.53 28.12
N THR A 1181 11.72 6.56 27.63
CA THR A 1181 10.60 5.97 28.38
C THR A 1181 10.94 4.52 28.68
N MET A 1182 11.12 4.18 29.95
CA MET A 1182 11.58 2.87 30.37
C MET A 1182 10.52 2.22 31.26
N LYS A 1183 9.92 1.13 30.79
CA LYS A 1183 8.97 0.30 31.54
C LYS A 1183 9.50 -1.11 31.63
N ALA A 1184 9.63 -1.65 32.83
CA ALA A 1184 10.09 -3.03 32.99
C ALA A 1184 9.50 -3.72 34.21
N ARG A 1185 9.07 -4.97 34.06
CA ARG A 1185 8.71 -5.86 35.17
C ARG A 1185 9.46 -7.17 35.09
N ALA A 1186 10.37 -7.42 36.04
CA ALA A 1186 11.18 -8.62 36.05
C ALA A 1186 11.74 -8.94 37.44
N HIS A 1187 12.33 -10.12 37.64
CA HIS A 1187 12.99 -10.44 38.91
C HIS A 1187 14.25 -9.58 39.13
N ASP A 1188 15.11 -9.48 38.10
CA ASP A 1188 16.35 -8.71 38.08
C ASP A 1188 16.32 -7.70 36.92
N ILE A 1189 16.47 -6.40 37.21
CA ILE A 1189 16.43 -5.32 36.19
C ILE A 1189 17.66 -4.42 36.34
N THR A 1190 18.34 -4.20 35.23
CA THR A 1190 19.38 -3.16 35.09
C THR A 1190 18.88 -2.14 34.06
N ALA A 1191 18.49 -0.94 34.49
CA ALA A 1191 18.03 0.06 33.53
C ALA A 1191 19.21 0.62 32.69
N ILE A 1192 20.28 1.08 33.34
CA ILE A 1192 21.51 1.50 32.67
C ILE A 1192 22.71 0.95 33.45
N GLY A 1193 23.56 0.15 32.80
CA GLY A 1193 24.80 -0.32 33.43
C GLY A 1193 25.08 -1.81 33.25
N SER A 1194 25.71 -2.41 34.26
CA SER A 1194 26.03 -3.83 34.26
C SER A 1194 25.90 -4.48 35.63
N GLY A 1195 25.52 -5.77 35.66
CA GLY A 1195 25.47 -6.56 36.88
C GLY A 1195 26.82 -7.12 37.35
N THR A 1196 27.91 -6.97 36.58
CA THR A 1196 29.25 -7.54 36.92
C THR A 1196 30.44 -6.63 36.68
N ALA A 1197 30.29 -5.50 35.96
CA ALA A 1197 31.44 -4.66 35.59
C ALA A 1197 32.01 -3.85 36.75
N ALA A 1198 33.34 -3.77 36.81
CA ALA A 1198 34.12 -2.97 37.75
C ALA A 1198 34.33 -1.52 37.23
N PRO A 1199 35.09 -1.25 36.15
CA PRO A 1199 35.12 0.08 35.53
C PRO A 1199 33.88 0.32 34.63
N THR A 1200 32.92 1.09 35.14
CA THR A 1200 31.75 1.55 34.37
C THR A 1200 31.72 3.08 34.33
N ASN A 1201 31.77 3.69 33.15
CA ASN A 1201 31.57 5.13 32.98
C ASN A 1201 30.21 5.39 32.32
N ILE A 1202 29.32 6.09 33.03
CA ILE A 1202 28.02 6.51 32.52
C ILE A 1202 28.04 8.04 32.49
N ASN A 1203 28.00 8.62 31.30
CA ASN A 1203 27.96 10.06 31.07
C ASN A 1203 26.62 10.42 30.42
N ILE A 1204 25.82 11.23 31.09
CA ILE A 1204 24.49 11.62 30.64
C ILE A 1204 24.39 13.14 30.66
N ASP A 1205 24.02 13.74 29.54
CA ASP A 1205 23.78 15.18 29.43
C ASP A 1205 22.52 15.46 28.60
N TYR A 1206 21.66 16.37 29.07
CA TYR A 1206 20.37 16.69 28.42
C TYR A 1206 19.44 15.49 28.20
N LEU A 1207 19.31 14.58 29.18
CA LEU A 1207 18.40 13.45 29.11
C LEU A 1207 17.07 13.74 29.81
N ALA A 1208 15.94 13.53 29.13
CA ALA A 1208 14.62 13.48 29.74
C ALA A 1208 14.17 12.02 29.89
N THR A 1209 14.02 11.53 31.12
CA THR A 1209 13.66 10.13 31.40
C THR A 1209 12.36 10.02 32.18
N LYS A 1210 11.47 9.14 31.69
CA LYS A 1210 10.33 8.61 32.43
C LYS A 1210 10.55 7.13 32.70
N ILE A 1211 10.58 6.73 33.97
CA ILE A 1211 10.87 5.35 34.35
C ILE A 1211 9.77 4.73 35.22
N ASP A 1212 9.39 3.49 34.94
CA ASP A 1212 8.47 2.69 35.74
C ASP A 1212 8.95 1.24 35.75
N ILE A 1213 9.72 0.88 36.78
CA ILE A 1213 10.33 -0.45 36.91
C ILE A 1213 9.93 -1.13 38.21
N GLU A 1214 9.62 -2.43 38.13
CA GLU A 1214 9.18 -3.24 39.26
C GLU A 1214 9.93 -4.58 39.26
N GLY A 1215 10.64 -4.89 40.34
CA GLY A 1215 11.38 -6.15 40.46
C GLY A 1215 11.91 -6.48 41.84
N SER A 1216 12.50 -7.67 42.02
CA SER A 1216 13.10 -8.05 43.31
C SER A 1216 14.49 -7.45 43.48
N GLN A 1217 15.29 -7.44 42.42
CA GLN A 1217 16.61 -6.82 42.34
C GLN A 1217 16.61 -5.81 41.18
N THR A 1218 16.30 -4.54 41.46
CA THR A 1218 16.25 -3.52 40.40
C THR A 1218 16.90 -2.21 40.85
N ASP A 1219 17.70 -1.64 39.94
CA ASP A 1219 18.35 -0.34 40.08
C ASP A 1219 18.34 0.43 38.76
N PHE A 1220 18.30 1.77 38.86
CA PHE A 1220 18.38 2.65 37.70
C PHE A 1220 19.80 2.66 37.09
N PHE A 1221 20.81 2.84 37.93
CA PHE A 1221 22.21 2.65 37.58
C PHE A 1221 22.78 1.45 38.35
N ARG A 1222 23.40 0.49 37.65
CA ARG A 1222 23.99 -0.71 38.28
C ARG A 1222 25.45 -0.91 37.93
N GLY A 1223 26.24 -1.33 38.91
CA GLY A 1223 27.67 -1.67 38.81
C GLY A 1223 28.18 -2.33 40.10
N VAL A 1224 29.41 -2.88 40.11
CA VAL A 1224 29.85 -3.86 41.13
C VAL A 1224 30.93 -3.34 42.09
N ASP A 1225 31.55 -2.18 41.85
CA ASP A 1225 32.56 -1.61 42.75
C ASP A 1225 32.68 -0.07 42.69
N SER A 1226 33.56 0.49 43.55
CA SER A 1226 33.94 1.92 43.65
C SER A 1226 34.49 2.56 42.37
N GLY A 1227 34.76 1.78 41.33
CA GLY A 1227 35.23 2.24 40.03
C GLY A 1227 34.12 2.75 39.11
N VAL A 1228 32.85 2.55 39.47
CA VAL A 1228 31.69 3.03 38.70
C VAL A 1228 31.55 4.55 38.86
N LYS A 1229 31.59 5.27 37.74
CA LYS A 1229 31.46 6.73 37.66
C LYS A 1229 30.18 7.08 36.91
N VAL A 1230 29.28 7.79 37.58
CA VAL A 1230 28.02 8.24 36.99
C VAL A 1230 27.99 9.76 37.02
N ARG A 1231 27.94 10.37 35.84
CA ARG A 1231 27.90 11.82 35.65
C ARG A 1231 26.62 12.18 34.92
N VAL A 1232 25.78 12.99 35.55
CA VAL A 1232 24.49 13.42 34.99
C VAL A 1232 24.40 14.94 35.04
N SER A 1233 24.12 15.54 33.89
CA SER A 1233 23.98 17.00 33.75
C SER A 1233 22.78 17.41 32.93
N ASN A 1234 22.23 18.59 33.22
CA ASN A 1234 21.13 19.21 32.46
C ASN A 1234 19.92 18.27 32.19
N SER A 1235 19.68 17.29 33.06
CA SER A 1235 18.77 16.17 32.81
C SER A 1235 17.56 16.19 33.75
N ARG A 1236 16.46 15.57 33.32
CA ARG A 1236 15.26 15.38 34.14
C ARG A 1236 14.90 13.91 34.17
N THR A 1237 14.79 13.34 35.36
CA THR A 1237 14.33 11.95 35.56
C THR A 1237 13.13 11.93 36.49
N GLU A 1238 12.02 11.32 36.07
CA GLU A 1238 10.83 11.13 36.88
C GLU A 1238 10.30 9.70 36.76
N GLY A 1239 9.71 9.15 37.82
CA GLY A 1239 9.25 7.77 37.73
C GLY A 1239 8.94 7.04 39.03
N CYS A 1240 8.72 5.74 38.91
CA CYS A 1240 8.52 4.81 40.01
C CYS A 1240 9.52 3.65 39.91
N ILE A 1241 10.12 3.27 41.04
CA ILE A 1241 10.98 2.09 41.18
C ILE A 1241 10.45 1.28 42.36
N VAL A 1242 9.98 0.06 42.10
CA VAL A 1242 9.55 -0.87 43.14
C VAL A 1242 10.57 -2.00 43.23
N THR A 1243 11.24 -2.14 44.36
CA THR A 1243 12.40 -3.03 44.56
C THR A 1243 12.42 -3.68 45.96
N ASN A 1244 12.89 -4.92 46.08
CA ASN A 1244 13.14 -5.55 47.38
C ASN A 1244 14.58 -5.34 47.89
N LEU A 1245 15.44 -4.66 47.12
CA LEU A 1245 16.78 -4.28 47.54
C LEU A 1245 16.73 -3.22 48.67
N GLU A 1246 17.32 -3.54 49.83
CA GLU A 1246 17.47 -2.59 50.93
C GLU A 1246 18.44 -1.45 50.57
N ASP A 1247 18.17 -0.22 51.03
CA ASP A 1247 18.95 1.00 50.73
C ASP A 1247 20.44 0.94 51.09
N ARG A 1248 20.90 -0.09 51.82
CA ARG A 1248 22.23 -0.13 52.47
C ARG A 1248 23.36 -0.79 51.68
N GLU A 1249 23.11 -1.45 50.54
CA GLU A 1249 24.18 -2.19 49.84
C GLU A 1249 25.01 -1.36 48.83
N TYR A 1250 24.60 -0.12 48.49
CA TYR A 1250 25.31 0.70 47.49
C TYR A 1250 25.71 2.13 47.92
N ASP A 1251 25.26 2.60 49.10
CA ASP A 1251 25.66 3.91 49.64
C ASP A 1251 27.14 3.91 50.02
N GLY A 1252 27.98 4.34 49.07
CA GLY A 1252 29.44 4.46 49.20
C GLY A 1252 30.26 3.75 48.12
N VAL A 1253 29.62 3.07 47.16
CA VAL A 1253 30.30 2.24 46.15
C VAL A 1253 30.32 2.88 44.76
N MET A 1254 29.72 4.04 44.49
CA MET A 1254 29.82 4.69 43.16
C MET A 1254 30.12 6.19 43.28
N ASP A 1255 30.92 6.73 42.35
CA ASP A 1255 31.22 8.17 42.24
C ASP A 1255 30.10 8.85 41.43
N TYR A 1256 29.07 9.30 42.14
CA TYR A 1256 27.93 10.04 41.58
C TYR A 1256 28.20 11.54 41.54
N LYS A 1257 28.05 12.16 40.36
CA LYS A 1257 28.02 13.60 40.19
C LYS A 1257 26.82 14.01 39.37
N ILE A 1258 25.90 14.74 40.01
CA ILE A 1258 24.68 15.26 39.39
C ILE A 1258 24.71 16.79 39.52
N TRP A 1259 24.60 17.51 38.41
CA TRP A 1259 24.53 18.98 38.39
C TRP A 1259 23.47 19.48 37.42
N ASP A 1260 22.83 20.61 37.75
CA ASP A 1260 21.80 21.26 36.92
C ASP A 1260 20.69 20.30 36.42
N SER A 1261 20.38 19.27 37.23
CA SER A 1261 19.45 18.19 36.88
C SER A 1261 18.37 18.05 37.95
N THR A 1262 17.22 17.50 37.56
CA THR A 1262 16.07 17.26 38.46
C THR A 1262 15.75 15.76 38.51
N VAL A 1263 15.60 15.23 39.72
CA VAL A 1263 15.24 13.82 39.95
C VAL A 1263 14.01 13.77 40.85
N SER A 1264 12.95 13.10 40.38
CA SER A 1264 11.69 12.89 41.10
C SER A 1264 11.28 11.42 40.96
N ILE A 1265 11.91 10.54 41.74
CA ILE A 1265 11.67 9.08 41.67
C ILE A 1265 10.94 8.64 42.94
N ASN A 1266 9.81 7.96 42.78
CA ASN A 1266 9.14 7.24 43.86
C ASN A 1266 9.76 5.85 44.00
N ARG A 1267 10.61 5.64 45.00
CA ARG A 1267 11.20 4.32 45.30
C ARG A 1267 10.42 3.68 46.46
N ASN A 1268 9.76 2.55 46.24
CA ASN A 1268 9.01 1.81 47.27
C ASN A 1268 7.98 2.65 48.07
N GLY A 1269 7.37 3.65 47.43
CA GLY A 1269 6.41 4.56 48.08
C GLY A 1269 7.06 5.77 48.77
N GLN A 1270 8.38 5.88 48.77
CA GLN A 1270 9.13 7.03 49.27
C GLN A 1270 9.63 7.89 48.11
N MET A 1271 9.36 9.20 48.18
CA MET A 1271 9.84 10.13 47.17
C MET A 1271 11.32 10.44 47.40
N ILE A 1272 12.15 10.09 46.42
CA ILE A 1272 13.53 10.55 46.28
C ILE A 1272 13.48 11.78 45.38
N SER A 1273 13.47 12.95 46.01
CA SER A 1273 13.50 14.24 45.35
C SER A 1273 14.77 14.99 45.75
N ASP A 1274 15.71 15.13 44.82
CA ASP A 1274 16.85 16.03 45.01
C ASP A 1274 16.54 17.37 44.34
N HIS A 1275 16.40 18.41 45.17
CA HIS A 1275 16.32 19.79 44.69
C HIS A 1275 17.72 20.23 44.26
N ILE A 1276 17.92 20.31 42.94
CA ILE A 1276 18.91 21.14 42.23
C ILE A 1276 20.24 21.34 43.00
N TRP A 1277 21.22 20.50 42.72
CA TRP A 1277 22.60 20.81 43.08
C TRP A 1277 23.14 21.86 42.11
N THR A 1278 23.09 23.13 42.52
CA THR A 1278 23.94 24.18 41.92
C THR A 1278 25.34 23.99 42.47
N GLY A 1279 26.19 23.24 41.76
CA GLY A 1279 27.57 23.03 42.17
C GLY A 1279 28.40 24.30 42.01
N SER A 1280 29.12 24.68 43.07
CA SER A 1280 30.33 25.52 43.03
C SER A 1280 31.49 24.79 42.37
#